data_AF-V5GVR4-F1
#
_entry.id   AF-V5GVR4-F1
#
_cell.length_a   1.000
_cell.length_b   1.000
_cell.length_c   1.000
_cell.angle_alpha   90.00
_cell.angle_beta   90.00
_cell.angle_gamma   90.00
#
_symmetry.space_group_name_H-M   'P 1'
#
loop_
_entity.id
_entity.type
_entity.pdbx_description
1 polymer ?
#
loop_
_entity_poly.entity_id
_entity_poly.type
_entity_poly.pdbx_seq_one_letter_code
_entity_poly.pdbx_strand_id
1 'polypeptide(L)'
;MQAAPFFQPALDSSRTVPQSQACDDGLTFAAHYPADDFAASLANGEAALELWTDLPISNLDHASASRTTAWKAIPLRPLKASAGRKSGFAFAATVQCSKDAADGAFGFTYRIVHPDGKIDWLGSPPNDGQIYLPSAHTAGSTIQQLIEPHLGTEFQLRRGSNSPLDADETIKVASLVPSRRTAPSNIAFSINASSVQSGLVIERTKSTWCTSRRFRSLTEVSPDYGSNLIVLELAQSSNSEILVILPAFDDDSASARLARGSCDGAQVDFQIIGAGAAQAKVSFALGTIATLKETIAACRSNAVKSLRTSIHEPLGLSWSAKKLLDSDSSLALDDMIPTIPYDYDEYDYTDTSFYSDSTIVDGSQQGLSRASSMIIPGTDSENLTQEDRDGDASTVNGDRTCQAEAPSSPPKPRAGLGFCTWEAMQNEQRLPYLSEVVAALEAAETRLGQGSIVSLLIDDGWQDVVHGAEDRGRLNSFDMNPAMFDLEDTHHTSQSDESVISSVLARYTSYIRARFPAIRSIGCWMTLAGYWDGIHPEGPIAAGLSAPLRHARVQDPYRHVARDWFVQSSELDMHLFWDRAFHTLRQSGVDFVKVDAQAEWEWMQDETTSEAFGSHTRTLRAAALGKAAFEAMEGAATRYFGAGNGVIHCMAFTSNLTNTLKTLPNQGMTIRCTDDFFPRIPEAHRHHLSHNVYNSLLLPEHSCDADMLSHCSQQGLSSESTVEGPDHTGYHASFRAFTDAGLWISDKADAPQHPSMRALVSPQTLSGDGARVCVQARGSLLHDAVFDDLVGDGPGPALKMTVQHEITSCATLGLWNLRGGDAATFDVLDVKQMLNKQGNVDQVSSLLYSQYAVRSFRSGKISLLSNEPSHDGQTNRLLNVSLAAGSWEVLTISPLLTTMIEGVRVAVLGSTEHFMTPGGVHAVSVVASYPDKESRRRSYLSHTRKPSHHRRRSTRSISSESASLLTAAAAANKDERALTKSSADKLMQRSDPAAQAVILSLALINGLFALLQSTMTGVVPGSRKGKGSIVPRKTAGVDVVDTVIGMLDKLQTLFVFGLLVLASWTLTLPEASSKRKSWLPFLDTKQIRATEESERLRPDDKTLRRVRLRPADAVATLKRCLESRTMMPLRQVPISMADPQPNAAPSAPLPLSPLPETPLTASVATTPDVVVSMLIDMAVKMSFLVLCSSRESIKTCRIERTRYDCASTPWIKIEEVELEEGSSTQDGSKAFRVEVDLKAWKQNQDETYVQTLSAPVSLSLRISSPI
;
A
#
# COMPACT_ATOMS: atom_id res chain seq x y z
N MET A 1 -23.93 -42.75 7.24
CA MET A 1 -24.48 -41.37 7.17
C MET A 1 -24.04 -40.80 5.84
N GLN A 2 -24.86 -39.96 5.20
CA GLN A 2 -24.45 -39.19 4.03
C GLN A 2 -23.55 -38.02 4.47
N ALA A 3 -22.80 -37.43 3.54
CA ALA A 3 -22.08 -36.18 3.81
C ALA A 3 -23.08 -35.04 3.99
N ALA A 4 -22.88 -34.20 5.01
CA ALA A 4 -23.74 -33.04 5.22
C ALA A 4 -23.41 -31.95 4.18
N PRO A 5 -24.42 -31.35 3.51
CA PRO A 5 -24.20 -30.18 2.67
C PRO A 5 -23.82 -28.96 3.51
N PHE A 6 -23.02 -28.07 2.93
CA PHE A 6 -22.72 -26.75 3.48
C PHE A 6 -23.51 -25.68 2.74
N PHE A 7 -24.06 -24.69 3.45
CA PHE A 7 -24.99 -23.69 2.90
C PHE A 7 -24.48 -22.25 3.08
N GLN A 8 -24.80 -21.38 2.13
CA GLN A 8 -24.57 -19.94 2.19
C GLN A 8 -25.81 -19.18 1.70
N PRO A 9 -26.52 -18.41 2.55
CA PRO A 9 -26.36 -18.34 4.01
C PRO A 9 -26.63 -19.69 4.69
N ALA A 10 -26.00 -19.91 5.84
CA ALA A 10 -26.12 -21.15 6.58
C ALA A 10 -27.50 -21.30 7.26
N LEU A 11 -27.87 -22.53 7.58
CA LEU A 11 -28.85 -22.80 8.65
C LEU A 11 -28.31 -22.24 9.98
N ASP A 12 -29.19 -22.00 10.95
CA ASP A 12 -28.93 -21.27 12.21
C ASP A 12 -28.40 -19.82 12.04
N SER A 13 -28.34 -19.27 10.81
CA SER A 13 -27.84 -17.90 10.58
C SER A 13 -28.95 -16.86 10.48
N SER A 14 -28.71 -15.70 11.10
CA SER A 14 -29.51 -14.48 10.94
C SER A 14 -28.64 -13.37 10.35
N ARG A 15 -29.14 -12.64 9.34
CA ARG A 15 -28.41 -11.57 8.65
C ARG A 15 -29.32 -10.38 8.33
N THR A 16 -28.91 -9.17 8.72
CA THR A 16 -29.46 -7.91 8.18
C THR A 16 -28.95 -7.71 6.76
N VAL A 17 -29.81 -7.40 5.79
CA VAL A 17 -29.39 -7.01 4.43
C VAL A 17 -30.18 -5.77 3.96
N PRO A 18 -29.52 -4.68 3.52
CA PRO A 18 -30.19 -3.50 2.97
C PRO A 18 -31.22 -3.83 1.88
N GLN A 19 -32.41 -3.24 1.98
CA GLN A 19 -33.49 -3.43 1.00
C GLN A 19 -33.05 -3.07 -0.42
N SER A 20 -32.21 -2.04 -0.58
CA SER A 20 -31.59 -1.67 -1.86
C SER A 20 -30.77 -2.81 -2.47
N GLN A 21 -29.85 -3.40 -1.71
CA GLN A 21 -29.04 -4.54 -2.13
C GLN A 21 -29.92 -5.75 -2.50
N ALA A 22 -30.90 -6.09 -1.66
CA ALA A 22 -31.82 -7.20 -1.89
C ALA A 22 -32.73 -7.01 -3.12
N CYS A 23 -33.00 -5.77 -3.54
CA CYS A 23 -33.80 -5.46 -4.73
C CYS A 23 -32.97 -5.32 -6.02
N ASP A 24 -31.85 -4.59 -5.97
CA ASP A 24 -31.10 -4.18 -7.16
C ASP A 24 -30.00 -5.19 -7.57
N ASP A 25 -29.37 -5.86 -6.60
CA ASP A 25 -28.40 -6.94 -6.85
C ASP A 25 -28.98 -8.33 -6.58
N GLY A 26 -29.82 -8.46 -5.55
CA GLY A 26 -30.46 -9.70 -5.14
C GLY A 26 -29.69 -10.47 -4.06
N LEU A 27 -30.35 -11.48 -3.50
CA LEU A 27 -29.84 -12.35 -2.44
C LEU A 27 -29.41 -13.69 -3.05
N THR A 28 -28.12 -14.01 -3.05
CA THR A 28 -27.62 -15.30 -3.52
C THR A 28 -27.66 -16.33 -2.39
N PHE A 29 -28.35 -17.44 -2.65
CA PHE A 29 -28.36 -18.64 -1.82
C PHE A 29 -27.63 -19.76 -2.56
N ALA A 30 -26.83 -20.54 -1.82
CA ALA A 30 -25.99 -21.59 -2.37
C ALA A 30 -25.82 -22.78 -1.42
N ALA A 31 -25.52 -23.93 -2.01
CA ALA A 31 -25.20 -25.17 -1.32
C ALA A 31 -23.99 -25.85 -1.98
N HIS A 32 -23.13 -26.48 -1.17
CA HIS A 32 -22.08 -27.39 -1.63
C HIS A 32 -22.32 -28.78 -1.04
N TYR A 33 -22.42 -29.78 -1.91
CA TYR A 33 -22.35 -31.19 -1.53
C TYR A 33 -20.95 -31.73 -1.91
N PRO A 34 -20.25 -32.42 -0.99
CA PRO A 34 -19.08 -33.21 -1.36
C PRO A 34 -19.38 -34.23 -2.48
N ALA A 35 -18.34 -34.65 -3.21
CA ALA A 35 -18.51 -35.53 -4.36
C ALA A 35 -18.96 -36.96 -3.96
N ASP A 36 -20.26 -37.25 -4.11
CA ASP A 36 -20.83 -38.59 -4.07
C ASP A 36 -21.89 -38.80 -5.18
N ASP A 37 -22.37 -40.04 -5.33
CA ASP A 37 -23.33 -40.42 -6.38
C ASP A 37 -24.69 -39.69 -6.26
N PHE A 38 -25.04 -39.21 -5.06
CA PHE A 38 -26.29 -38.51 -4.79
C PHE A 38 -26.17 -37.01 -5.09
N ALA A 39 -25.02 -36.41 -4.79
CA ALA A 39 -24.67 -35.07 -5.26
C ALA A 39 -24.61 -35.02 -6.80
N ALA A 40 -24.14 -36.10 -7.44
CA ALA A 40 -24.17 -36.26 -8.89
C ALA A 40 -25.61 -36.39 -9.45
N SER A 41 -26.50 -37.16 -8.81
CA SER A 41 -27.89 -37.27 -9.27
C SER A 41 -28.69 -35.97 -9.10
N LEU A 42 -28.43 -35.20 -8.03
CA LEU A 42 -28.91 -33.82 -7.87
C LEU A 42 -28.40 -32.89 -8.98
N ALA A 43 -27.12 -32.99 -9.35
CA ALA A 43 -26.53 -32.19 -10.43
C ALA A 43 -27.06 -32.57 -11.82
N ASN A 44 -27.40 -33.84 -12.04
CA ASN A 44 -28.06 -34.35 -13.24
C ASN A 44 -29.56 -34.01 -13.29
N GLY A 45 -30.15 -33.54 -12.19
CA GLY A 45 -31.57 -33.16 -12.09
C GLY A 45 -32.53 -34.33 -11.85
N GLU A 46 -32.05 -35.46 -11.31
CA GLU A 46 -32.92 -36.59 -10.92
C GLU A 46 -33.79 -36.25 -9.70
N ALA A 47 -33.29 -35.40 -8.81
CA ALA A 47 -34.01 -34.78 -7.70
C ALA A 47 -33.70 -33.27 -7.66
N ALA A 48 -34.62 -32.47 -7.11
CA ALA A 48 -34.49 -31.02 -7.04
C ALA A 48 -34.07 -30.56 -5.64
N LEU A 49 -32.91 -29.89 -5.54
CA LEU A 49 -32.53 -29.14 -4.35
C LEU A 49 -33.21 -27.76 -4.39
N GLU A 50 -33.96 -27.42 -3.35
CA GLU A 50 -34.76 -26.19 -3.30
C GLU A 50 -34.47 -25.37 -2.03
N LEU A 51 -34.40 -24.05 -2.23
CA LEU A 51 -34.61 -23.06 -1.18
C LEU A 51 -36.12 -22.92 -0.95
N TRP A 52 -36.54 -22.94 0.32
CA TRP A 52 -37.92 -22.70 0.76
C TRP A 52 -37.92 -21.45 1.65
N THR A 53 -38.62 -20.38 1.27
CA THR A 53 -38.56 -19.08 1.97
C THR A 53 -39.84 -18.25 1.80
N ASP A 54 -40.20 -17.41 2.78
CA ASP A 54 -41.30 -16.44 2.68
C ASP A 54 -40.88 -15.04 2.20
N LEU A 55 -39.63 -14.86 1.78
CA LEU A 55 -39.08 -13.59 1.24
C LEU A 55 -40.02 -12.92 0.21
N PRO A 56 -40.02 -11.58 0.12
CA PRO A 56 -40.92 -10.82 -0.75
C PRO A 56 -40.42 -10.77 -2.21
N ILE A 57 -40.23 -11.93 -2.84
CA ILE A 57 -39.70 -12.10 -4.21
C ILE A 57 -40.57 -11.39 -5.27
N SER A 58 -39.92 -10.75 -6.24
CA SER A 58 -40.55 -9.99 -7.34
C SER A 58 -41.09 -10.83 -8.51
N ASN A 59 -40.38 -11.88 -8.92
CA ASN A 59 -40.54 -12.52 -10.25
C ASN A 59 -41.19 -13.92 -10.20
N LEU A 60 -42.25 -14.12 -9.41
CA LEU A 60 -43.09 -15.33 -9.44
C LEU A 60 -44.48 -15.00 -9.97
N ASP A 61 -45.04 -15.87 -10.82
CA ASP A 61 -46.26 -15.62 -11.60
C ASP A 61 -47.42 -15.01 -10.81
N HIS A 62 -48.11 -14.04 -11.42
CA HIS A 62 -49.19 -13.24 -10.81
C HIS A 62 -50.41 -14.04 -10.29
N ALA A 63 -50.44 -15.37 -10.47
CA ALA A 63 -51.50 -16.26 -10.04
C ALA A 63 -51.71 -16.37 -8.51
N SER A 64 -50.81 -15.83 -7.68
CA SER A 64 -50.91 -15.90 -6.20
C SER A 64 -50.75 -14.56 -5.45
N ALA A 65 -51.07 -13.44 -6.10
CA ALA A 65 -50.94 -12.08 -5.53
C ALA A 65 -51.89 -11.73 -4.34
N SER A 66 -52.53 -12.73 -3.69
CA SER A 66 -53.50 -12.51 -2.61
C SER A 66 -52.99 -12.83 -1.19
N ARG A 67 -51.74 -13.30 -1.04
CA ARG A 67 -51.09 -13.49 0.28
C ARG A 67 -49.62 -13.06 0.25
N THR A 68 -49.32 -11.94 0.90
CA THR A 68 -47.97 -11.37 1.05
C THR A 68 -47.04 -12.17 1.99
N THR A 69 -47.50 -13.29 2.55
CA THR A 69 -46.79 -14.15 3.52
C THR A 69 -46.76 -15.63 3.11
N ALA A 70 -46.93 -15.92 1.81
CA ALA A 70 -46.82 -17.29 1.30
C ALA A 70 -45.35 -17.70 1.12
N TRP A 71 -44.95 -18.80 1.76
CA TRP A 71 -43.66 -19.47 1.51
C TRP A 71 -43.59 -20.00 0.07
N LYS A 72 -42.41 -19.90 -0.54
CA LYS A 72 -42.12 -20.14 -1.96
C LYS A 72 -40.96 -21.13 -2.10
N ALA A 73 -41.03 -21.98 -3.12
CA ALA A 73 -39.94 -22.86 -3.52
C ALA A 73 -39.11 -22.20 -4.64
N ILE A 74 -37.79 -22.31 -4.57
CA ILE A 74 -36.86 -21.87 -5.61
C ILE A 74 -35.81 -22.97 -5.84
N PRO A 75 -35.71 -23.54 -7.05
CA PRO A 75 -34.72 -24.57 -7.33
C PRO A 75 -33.31 -23.97 -7.39
N LEU A 76 -32.39 -24.49 -6.57
CA LEU A 76 -30.97 -24.18 -6.66
C LEU A 76 -30.39 -24.90 -7.90
N ARG A 77 -29.75 -24.15 -8.80
CA ARG A 77 -29.21 -24.68 -10.06
C ARG A 77 -27.72 -25.02 -9.91
N PRO A 78 -27.23 -26.15 -10.48
CA PRO A 78 -25.82 -26.52 -10.39
C PRO A 78 -24.92 -25.46 -11.07
N LEU A 79 -23.90 -25.01 -10.34
CA LEU A 79 -22.89 -24.06 -10.81
C LEU A 79 -21.82 -24.81 -11.60
N LYS A 80 -21.64 -24.43 -12.88
CA LYS A 80 -20.74 -25.12 -13.80
C LYS A 80 -19.31 -24.57 -13.77
N ALA A 81 -19.16 -23.24 -13.65
CA ALA A 81 -17.86 -22.57 -13.54
C ALA A 81 -17.31 -22.66 -12.10
N SER A 82 -16.08 -23.19 -11.96
CA SER A 82 -15.41 -23.45 -10.70
C SER A 82 -13.99 -22.87 -10.62
N ALA A 83 -13.49 -22.67 -9.41
CA ALA A 83 -12.07 -22.41 -9.14
C ALA A 83 -11.57 -23.27 -7.97
N GLY A 84 -10.32 -23.73 -8.06
CA GLY A 84 -9.74 -24.73 -7.16
C GLY A 84 -9.81 -26.16 -7.72
N ARG A 85 -9.77 -27.16 -6.83
CA ARG A 85 -10.00 -28.57 -7.17
C ARG A 85 -11.49 -28.90 -7.04
N LYS A 86 -12.08 -29.62 -8.00
CA LYS A 86 -13.48 -30.08 -7.91
C LYS A 86 -13.61 -31.03 -6.70
N SER A 87 -14.11 -30.52 -5.58
CA SER A 87 -14.33 -31.23 -4.31
C SER A 87 -15.74 -31.80 -4.16
N GLY A 88 -16.65 -31.43 -5.07
CA GLY A 88 -18.07 -31.69 -4.95
C GLY A 88 -18.88 -30.92 -5.99
N PHE A 89 -20.19 -30.84 -5.76
CA PHE A 89 -21.16 -30.14 -6.60
C PHE A 89 -21.69 -28.92 -5.86
N ALA A 90 -21.54 -27.76 -6.48
CA ALA A 90 -22.09 -26.49 -5.98
C ALA A 90 -23.40 -26.16 -6.70
N PHE A 91 -24.39 -25.64 -5.97
CA PHE A 91 -25.70 -25.24 -6.45
C PHE A 91 -26.00 -23.83 -5.96
N ALA A 92 -26.69 -23.00 -6.75
CA ALA A 92 -27.10 -21.66 -6.31
C ALA A 92 -28.37 -21.14 -7.01
N ALA A 93 -29.02 -20.17 -6.38
CA ALA A 93 -30.02 -19.28 -6.98
C ALA A 93 -29.87 -17.86 -6.41
N THR A 94 -30.10 -16.84 -7.23
CA THR A 94 -30.12 -15.44 -6.78
C THR A 94 -31.55 -14.92 -6.84
N VAL A 95 -32.00 -14.31 -5.74
CA VAL A 95 -33.41 -13.97 -5.48
C VAL A 95 -33.54 -12.46 -5.36
N GLN A 96 -34.30 -11.83 -6.26
CA GLN A 96 -34.58 -10.39 -6.18
C GLN A 96 -35.86 -10.13 -5.37
N CYS A 97 -35.75 -9.29 -4.35
CA CYS A 97 -36.87 -8.82 -3.55
C CYS A 97 -37.63 -7.69 -4.28
N SER A 98 -38.92 -7.56 -3.97
CA SER A 98 -39.76 -6.46 -4.43
C SER A 98 -39.37 -5.15 -3.76
N LYS A 99 -39.43 -4.06 -4.52
CA LYS A 99 -39.21 -2.70 -3.99
C LYS A 99 -40.33 -2.25 -3.03
N ASP A 100 -41.49 -2.90 -3.11
CA ASP A 100 -42.62 -2.72 -2.19
C ASP A 100 -42.55 -3.65 -0.96
N ALA A 101 -41.40 -4.29 -0.70
CA ALA A 101 -41.21 -5.11 0.50
C ALA A 101 -41.40 -4.28 1.78
N ALA A 102 -42.17 -4.84 2.72
CA ALA A 102 -42.31 -4.29 4.07
C ALA A 102 -41.07 -4.63 4.92
N ASP A 103 -40.81 -3.79 5.93
CA ASP A 103 -39.83 -4.05 6.97
C ASP A 103 -40.18 -5.35 7.71
N GLY A 104 -39.20 -6.26 7.88
CA GLY A 104 -39.45 -7.53 8.56
C GLY A 104 -38.29 -8.53 8.50
N ALA A 105 -38.41 -9.55 9.34
CA ALA A 105 -37.59 -10.76 9.28
C ALA A 105 -38.32 -11.85 8.47
N PHE A 106 -37.61 -12.43 7.52
CA PHE A 106 -38.11 -13.45 6.60
C PHE A 106 -37.35 -14.76 6.83
N GLY A 107 -38.09 -15.87 6.88
CA GLY A 107 -37.55 -17.20 7.11
C GLY A 107 -37.03 -17.87 5.84
N PHE A 108 -36.00 -18.69 5.96
CA PHE A 108 -35.57 -19.57 4.87
C PHE A 108 -35.02 -20.91 5.39
N THR A 109 -35.18 -21.95 4.57
CA THR A 109 -34.68 -23.29 4.83
C THR A 109 -34.41 -24.02 3.52
N TYR A 110 -33.76 -25.18 3.57
CA TYR A 110 -33.42 -25.98 2.39
C TYR A 110 -34.10 -27.34 2.44
N ARG A 111 -34.48 -27.87 1.26
CA ARG A 111 -35.10 -29.18 1.11
C ARG A 111 -34.70 -29.87 -0.19
N ILE A 112 -34.86 -31.19 -0.24
CA ILE A 112 -34.74 -32.00 -1.46
C ILE A 112 -36.12 -32.51 -1.83
N VAL A 113 -36.51 -32.34 -3.08
CA VAL A 113 -37.72 -32.95 -3.66
C VAL A 113 -37.29 -34.07 -4.59
N HIS A 114 -37.63 -35.30 -4.21
CA HIS A 114 -37.35 -36.53 -4.96
C HIS A 114 -38.34 -36.71 -6.13
N PRO A 115 -37.98 -37.51 -7.16
CA PRO A 115 -38.84 -37.70 -8.35
C PRO A 115 -40.13 -38.49 -8.07
N ASP A 116 -40.28 -39.10 -6.90
CA ASP A 116 -41.54 -39.69 -6.40
C ASP A 116 -42.45 -38.67 -5.69
N GLY A 117 -41.99 -37.42 -5.53
CA GLY A 117 -42.68 -36.35 -4.80
C GLY A 117 -42.40 -36.33 -3.30
N LYS A 118 -41.53 -37.19 -2.76
CA LYS A 118 -41.10 -37.15 -1.36
C LYS A 118 -40.22 -35.93 -1.11
N ILE A 119 -40.42 -35.29 0.05
CA ILE A 119 -39.62 -34.14 0.48
C ILE A 119 -38.77 -34.53 1.69
N ASP A 120 -37.46 -34.36 1.57
CA ASP A 120 -36.53 -34.41 2.71
C ASP A 120 -36.12 -32.99 3.09
N TRP A 121 -36.47 -32.58 4.31
CA TRP A 121 -36.12 -31.27 4.86
C TRP A 121 -34.71 -31.30 5.45
N LEU A 122 -33.91 -30.29 5.12
CA LEU A 122 -32.50 -30.18 5.56
C LEU A 122 -32.35 -29.23 6.75
N GLY A 123 -33.27 -28.27 6.89
CA GLY A 123 -33.52 -27.51 8.12
C GLY A 123 -34.83 -27.89 8.81
N SER A 124 -35.15 -27.17 9.88
CA SER A 124 -36.33 -27.33 10.72
C SER A 124 -36.58 -26.03 11.51
N PRO A 125 -37.79 -25.78 12.06
CA PRO A 125 -38.11 -24.50 12.70
C PRO A 125 -37.13 -23.92 13.74
N PRO A 126 -36.37 -24.70 14.56
CA PRO A 126 -35.35 -24.13 15.43
C PRO A 126 -34.01 -23.76 14.74
N ASN A 127 -33.72 -24.29 13.54
CA ASN A 127 -32.48 -24.01 12.78
C ASN A 127 -32.70 -23.45 11.37
N ASP A 128 -33.94 -23.13 11.00
CA ASP A 128 -34.25 -22.34 9.81
C ASP A 128 -33.62 -20.94 9.93
N GLY A 129 -32.99 -20.47 8.86
CA GLY A 129 -32.28 -19.19 8.84
C GLY A 129 -33.22 -18.00 8.68
N GLN A 130 -32.72 -16.81 9.00
CA GLN A 130 -33.47 -15.56 8.93
C GLN A 130 -32.73 -14.46 8.16
N ILE A 131 -33.46 -13.70 7.36
CA ILE A 131 -32.96 -12.49 6.69
C ILE A 131 -33.85 -11.33 7.11
N TYR A 132 -33.24 -10.32 7.73
CA TYR A 132 -33.93 -9.10 8.12
C TYR A 132 -33.72 -8.03 7.05
N LEU A 133 -34.82 -7.53 6.49
CA LEU A 133 -34.84 -6.48 5.47
C LEU A 133 -35.37 -5.18 6.10
N PRO A 134 -34.49 -4.30 6.63
CA PRO A 134 -34.91 -2.98 7.12
C PRO A 134 -35.40 -2.11 5.98
N SER A 135 -36.44 -1.32 6.24
CA SER A 135 -36.99 -0.36 5.29
C SER A 135 -35.94 0.65 4.83
N ALA A 136 -35.92 0.95 3.53
CA ALA A 136 -35.15 2.05 2.95
C ALA A 136 -35.53 3.46 3.49
N HIS A 137 -36.56 3.56 4.34
CA HIS A 137 -36.95 4.79 5.04
C HIS A 137 -36.59 4.79 6.54
N THR A 138 -36.03 3.70 7.06
CA THR A 138 -35.52 3.65 8.44
C THR A 138 -34.31 4.57 8.57
N ALA A 139 -34.45 5.59 9.43
CA ALA A 139 -33.43 6.61 9.64
C ALA A 139 -32.17 6.00 10.26
N GLY A 140 -31.03 6.17 9.59
CA GLY A 140 -29.73 5.68 10.05
C GLY A 140 -29.34 6.22 11.42
N SER A 141 -28.59 5.41 12.17
CA SER A 141 -28.32 5.65 13.60
C SER A 141 -27.57 6.96 13.85
N THR A 142 -27.68 7.47 15.09
CA THR A 142 -26.79 8.50 15.61
C THR A 142 -25.98 7.97 16.78
N ILE A 143 -24.73 8.45 16.91
CA ILE A 143 -23.83 8.05 17.99
C ILE A 143 -24.44 8.32 19.38
N GLN A 144 -25.30 9.34 19.49
CA GLN A 144 -26.04 9.68 20.72
C GLN A 144 -27.20 8.73 21.07
N GLN A 145 -27.63 7.86 20.14
CA GLN A 145 -28.60 6.80 20.40
C GLN A 145 -27.93 5.45 20.69
N LEU A 146 -26.68 5.28 20.23
CA LEU A 146 -25.89 4.04 20.39
C LEU A 146 -25.06 4.02 21.68
N ILE A 147 -24.76 5.18 22.26
CA ILE A 147 -23.84 5.34 23.39
C ILE A 147 -24.50 6.14 24.52
N GLU A 148 -24.58 5.53 25.71
CA GLU A 148 -25.07 6.17 26.92
C GLU A 148 -23.89 6.48 27.86
N PRO A 149 -23.41 7.75 27.94
CA PRO A 149 -22.29 8.11 28.79
C PRO A 149 -22.68 8.07 30.28
N HIS A 150 -21.83 7.46 31.11
CA HIS A 150 -22.07 7.37 32.55
C HIS A 150 -21.84 8.71 33.26
N LEU A 151 -22.35 8.83 34.49
CA LEU A 151 -22.15 10.01 35.33
C LEU A 151 -20.66 10.33 35.48
N GLY A 152 -20.28 11.55 35.11
CA GLY A 152 -18.88 11.99 35.11
C GLY A 152 -18.16 11.81 33.77
N THR A 153 -18.84 11.34 32.72
CA THR A 153 -18.33 11.38 31.33
C THR A 153 -19.09 12.43 30.51
N GLU A 154 -18.38 13.31 29.78
CA GLU A 154 -18.95 14.30 28.88
C GLU A 154 -18.91 13.82 27.42
N PHE A 155 -20.06 13.84 26.73
CA PHE A 155 -20.18 13.53 25.30
C PHE A 155 -20.00 14.78 24.43
N GLN A 156 -19.00 14.76 23.55
CA GLN A 156 -18.69 15.87 22.64
C GLN A 156 -18.99 15.48 21.19
N LEU A 157 -20.14 15.92 20.67
CA LEU A 157 -20.48 15.82 19.25
C LEU A 157 -19.76 16.91 18.46
N ARG A 158 -18.94 16.53 17.47
CA ARG A 158 -18.27 17.48 16.60
C ARG A 158 -19.09 17.71 15.33
N ARG A 159 -19.75 18.87 15.22
CA ARG A 159 -20.23 19.34 13.90
C ARG A 159 -19.03 19.62 13.01
N GLY A 160 -19.12 19.27 11.73
CA GLY A 160 -18.05 19.49 10.76
C GLY A 160 -17.60 20.95 10.72
N SER A 161 -16.29 21.17 10.57
CA SER A 161 -15.77 22.48 10.23
C SER A 161 -16.25 22.89 8.84
N ASN A 162 -16.69 24.13 8.65
CA ASN A 162 -17.03 24.70 7.33
C ASN A 162 -15.75 24.97 6.49
N SER A 163 -14.87 23.99 6.41
CA SER A 163 -13.66 23.94 5.59
C SER A 163 -14.05 23.38 4.22
N PRO A 164 -13.82 24.10 3.10
CA PRO A 164 -14.13 23.60 1.75
C PRO A 164 -13.15 22.52 1.25
N LEU A 165 -12.54 21.77 2.18
CA LEU A 165 -11.69 20.60 1.97
C LEU A 165 -12.17 19.37 2.75
N ASP A 166 -13.00 19.54 3.79
CA ASP A 166 -13.61 18.44 4.56
C ASP A 166 -14.94 17.98 3.88
N ALA A 167 -14.90 17.74 2.57
CA ALA A 167 -16.09 17.59 1.73
C ALA A 167 -16.65 16.16 1.66
N ASP A 168 -16.95 15.57 2.81
CA ASP A 168 -17.69 14.30 2.90
C ASP A 168 -18.60 14.28 4.14
N GLU A 169 -19.91 14.48 3.95
CA GLU A 169 -20.91 14.52 5.03
C GLU A 169 -21.35 13.11 5.50
N THR A 170 -20.78 12.03 4.94
CA THR A 170 -21.22 10.65 5.24
C THR A 170 -20.76 10.14 6.61
N ILE A 171 -19.54 10.47 7.04
CA ILE A 171 -18.94 9.95 8.28
C ILE A 171 -19.15 10.92 9.44
N LYS A 172 -19.83 10.46 10.50
CA LYS A 172 -20.13 11.26 11.70
C LYS A 172 -19.10 10.94 12.79
N VAL A 173 -18.55 11.94 13.49
CA VAL A 173 -17.55 11.70 14.57
C VAL A 173 -17.91 12.36 15.91
N ALA A 174 -17.51 11.71 17.00
CA ALA A 174 -17.71 12.18 18.37
C ALA A 174 -16.54 11.75 19.28
N SER A 175 -16.47 12.31 20.50
CA SER A 175 -15.58 11.85 21.57
C SER A 175 -16.28 11.84 22.92
N LEU A 176 -15.90 10.90 23.78
CA LEU A 176 -16.11 10.95 25.24
C LEU A 176 -14.83 11.48 25.92
N VAL A 177 -15.01 12.33 26.92
CA VAL A 177 -13.94 12.85 27.78
C VAL A 177 -14.39 12.86 29.25
N PRO A 178 -13.48 12.92 30.24
CA PRO A 178 -13.85 13.10 31.63
C PRO A 178 -14.56 14.46 31.86
N SER A 179 -15.58 14.45 32.70
CA SER A 179 -16.35 15.64 33.09
C SER A 179 -15.48 16.65 33.83
N ARG A 180 -15.62 17.94 33.49
CA ARG A 180 -14.98 19.05 34.22
C ARG A 180 -15.82 19.57 35.39
N ARG A 181 -17.02 19.01 35.60
CA ARG A 181 -18.03 19.53 36.56
C ARG A 181 -18.21 18.65 37.81
N THR A 182 -17.65 17.46 37.78
CA THR A 182 -17.65 16.47 38.88
C THR A 182 -16.20 16.24 39.32
N ALA A 183 -16.01 15.46 40.40
CA ALA A 183 -14.69 14.88 40.65
C ALA A 183 -14.23 14.08 39.40
N PRO A 184 -12.92 14.05 39.09
CA PRO A 184 -12.42 13.35 37.91
C PRO A 184 -12.66 11.86 38.04
N SER A 185 -13.63 11.36 37.27
CA SER A 185 -13.95 9.95 37.13
C SER A 185 -13.33 9.39 35.85
N ASN A 186 -13.10 8.07 35.85
CA ASN A 186 -12.77 7.35 34.62
C ASN A 186 -13.89 7.54 33.57
N ILE A 187 -13.54 7.52 32.28
CA ILE A 187 -14.53 7.43 31.22
C ILE A 187 -15.25 6.08 31.34
N ALA A 188 -16.58 6.13 31.40
CA ALA A 188 -17.44 4.95 31.31
C ALA A 188 -18.71 5.26 30.48
N PHE A 189 -19.21 4.25 29.77
CA PHE A 189 -20.38 4.35 28.90
C PHE A 189 -20.99 2.96 28.67
N SER A 190 -22.30 2.91 28.46
CA SER A 190 -23.01 1.71 27.99
C SER A 190 -23.25 1.77 26.48
N ILE A 191 -23.30 0.59 25.85
CA ILE A 191 -23.83 0.38 24.50
C ILE A 191 -24.94 -0.67 24.58
N ASN A 192 -26.07 -0.39 23.95
CA ASN A 192 -27.19 -1.33 23.87
C ASN A 192 -26.82 -2.49 22.93
N ALA A 193 -26.71 -3.70 23.49
CA ALA A 193 -26.37 -4.91 22.77
C ALA A 193 -27.38 -5.25 21.66
N SER A 194 -28.66 -4.87 21.79
CA SER A 194 -29.66 -5.11 20.75
C SER A 194 -29.46 -4.25 19.50
N SER A 195 -28.59 -3.23 19.56
CA SER A 195 -28.21 -2.39 18.41
C SER A 195 -26.98 -2.92 17.66
N VAL A 196 -26.40 -4.05 18.08
CA VAL A 196 -25.15 -4.62 17.54
C VAL A 196 -25.41 -6.04 17.05
N GLN A 197 -25.10 -6.31 15.78
CA GLN A 197 -25.26 -7.64 15.16
C GLN A 197 -24.04 -8.52 15.37
N SER A 198 -22.84 -7.94 15.26
CA SER A 198 -21.56 -8.59 15.54
C SER A 198 -20.43 -7.54 15.61
N GLY A 199 -19.16 -7.96 15.69
CA GLY A 199 -18.06 -7.00 15.53
C GLY A 199 -16.67 -7.62 15.46
N LEU A 200 -15.69 -6.74 15.31
CA LEU A 200 -14.25 -7.02 15.34
C LEU A 200 -13.63 -6.28 16.53
N VAL A 201 -12.76 -6.93 17.28
CA VAL A 201 -11.97 -6.32 18.36
C VAL A 201 -10.49 -6.63 18.19
N ILE A 202 -9.63 -5.65 18.53
CA ILE A 202 -8.18 -5.83 18.66
C ILE A 202 -7.83 -5.69 20.15
N GLU A 203 -7.37 -6.76 20.79
CA GLU A 203 -7.17 -6.86 22.24
C GLU A 203 -5.71 -7.19 22.60
N ARG A 204 -5.16 -6.55 23.65
CA ARG A 204 -3.82 -6.87 24.18
C ARG A 204 -3.84 -8.18 24.95
N THR A 205 -3.60 -9.27 24.23
CA THR A 205 -3.50 -10.65 24.76
C THR A 205 -2.06 -11.08 25.06
N LYS A 206 -1.05 -10.35 24.57
CA LYS A 206 0.38 -10.60 24.84
C LYS A 206 1.06 -9.32 25.30
N SER A 207 2.28 -9.43 25.87
CA SER A 207 2.99 -8.28 26.42
C SER A 207 3.41 -7.24 25.37
N THR A 208 3.61 -7.62 24.11
CA THR A 208 4.22 -6.77 23.07
C THR A 208 3.37 -6.52 21.82
N TRP A 209 2.21 -7.18 21.68
CA TRP A 209 1.29 -6.96 20.56
C TRP A 209 -0.16 -7.34 20.91
N CYS A 210 -1.11 -6.97 20.04
CA CYS A 210 -2.54 -7.18 20.23
C CYS A 210 -3.17 -8.11 19.16
N THR A 211 -3.95 -9.09 19.61
CA THR A 211 -4.68 -10.06 18.78
C THR A 211 -6.00 -9.48 18.26
N SER A 212 -6.29 -9.66 16.98
CA SER A 212 -7.59 -9.38 16.38
C SER A 212 -8.52 -10.59 16.41
N ARG A 213 -9.81 -10.42 16.75
CA ARG A 213 -10.83 -11.46 16.61
C ARG A 213 -12.21 -10.91 16.29
N ARG A 214 -13.02 -11.69 15.57
CA ARG A 214 -14.47 -11.47 15.48
C ARG A 214 -15.13 -11.85 16.81
N PHE A 215 -16.26 -11.22 17.12
CA PHE A 215 -17.23 -11.67 18.12
C PHE A 215 -18.66 -11.63 17.54
N ARG A 216 -19.60 -12.38 18.14
CA ARG A 216 -21.01 -12.39 17.74
C ARG A 216 -21.86 -11.51 18.65
N SER A 217 -21.70 -11.63 19.97
CA SER A 217 -22.30 -10.76 20.98
C SER A 217 -21.30 -9.76 21.52
N LEU A 218 -21.74 -8.52 21.80
CA LEU A 218 -20.94 -7.49 22.47
C LEU A 218 -20.47 -7.94 23.88
N THR A 219 -21.14 -8.91 24.49
CA THR A 219 -20.74 -9.53 25.77
C THR A 219 -19.47 -10.41 25.66
N GLU A 220 -19.07 -10.81 24.45
CA GLU A 220 -17.84 -11.59 24.19
C GLU A 220 -16.57 -10.73 24.17
N VAL A 221 -16.67 -9.40 24.20
CA VAL A 221 -15.50 -8.52 24.37
C VAL A 221 -14.91 -8.72 25.76
N SER A 222 -13.58 -8.74 25.88
CA SER A 222 -12.91 -9.09 27.14
C SER A 222 -13.05 -7.99 28.21
N PRO A 223 -13.27 -8.35 29.48
CA PRO A 223 -13.04 -7.45 30.61
C PRO A 223 -11.54 -7.42 31.01
N ASP A 224 -10.80 -8.48 30.71
CA ASP A 224 -9.45 -8.75 31.20
C ASP A 224 -8.36 -8.16 30.28
N TYR A 225 -8.60 -8.15 28.97
CA TYR A 225 -7.69 -7.57 27.99
C TYR A 225 -8.03 -6.12 27.64
N GLY A 226 -7.02 -5.37 27.19
CA GLY A 226 -7.19 -3.99 26.73
C GLY A 226 -7.59 -3.92 25.26
N SER A 227 -8.73 -3.32 24.94
CA SER A 227 -9.14 -3.08 23.55
C SER A 227 -8.38 -1.88 22.95
N ASN A 228 -7.63 -2.08 21.87
CA ASN A 228 -7.03 -1.00 21.07
C ASN A 228 -8.00 -0.43 20.04
N LEU A 229 -8.90 -1.26 19.51
CA LEU A 229 -9.89 -0.91 18.50
C LEU A 229 -11.10 -1.83 18.66
N ILE A 230 -12.30 -1.27 18.52
CA ILE A 230 -13.53 -2.06 18.35
C ILE A 230 -14.26 -1.53 17.11
N VAL A 231 -14.75 -2.42 16.25
CA VAL A 231 -15.60 -2.08 15.10
C VAL A 231 -16.88 -2.89 15.21
N LEU A 232 -18.00 -2.22 15.41
CA LEU A 232 -19.31 -2.83 15.57
C LEU A 232 -20.08 -2.83 14.24
N GLU A 233 -20.65 -3.98 13.90
CA GLU A 233 -21.66 -4.13 12.86
C GLU A 233 -23.03 -3.80 13.49
N LEU A 234 -23.73 -2.77 13.00
CA LEU A 234 -24.98 -2.34 13.62
C LEU A 234 -26.16 -3.19 13.14
N ALA A 235 -26.96 -3.68 14.09
CA ALA A 235 -28.17 -4.44 13.80
C ALA A 235 -29.24 -3.54 13.15
N GLN A 236 -30.04 -4.12 12.27
CA GLN A 236 -31.21 -3.47 11.66
C GLN A 236 -30.91 -2.20 10.82
N SER A 237 -29.64 -1.92 10.50
CA SER A 237 -29.26 -0.74 9.73
C SER A 237 -29.63 -0.84 8.25
N SER A 238 -30.29 0.20 7.72
CA SER A 238 -30.71 0.31 6.32
C SER A 238 -29.55 0.49 5.32
N ASN A 239 -28.32 0.78 5.77
CA ASN A 239 -27.15 1.04 4.93
C ASN A 239 -25.87 0.29 5.37
N SER A 240 -26.01 -0.81 6.13
CA SER A 240 -24.88 -1.54 6.72
C SER A 240 -23.92 -0.61 7.49
N GLU A 241 -24.49 0.19 8.40
CA GLU A 241 -23.74 1.13 9.25
C GLU A 241 -22.79 0.38 10.20
N ILE A 242 -21.65 1.01 10.47
CA ILE A 242 -20.64 0.54 11.42
C ILE A 242 -20.29 1.63 12.43
N LEU A 243 -19.99 1.23 13.67
CA LEU A 243 -19.47 2.12 14.72
C LEU A 243 -18.04 1.71 15.08
N VAL A 244 -17.07 2.59 14.80
CA VAL A 244 -15.67 2.44 15.20
C VAL A 244 -15.45 3.11 16.55
N ILE A 245 -14.82 2.40 17.48
CA ILE A 245 -14.45 2.84 18.83
C ILE A 245 -12.93 2.79 18.96
N LEU A 246 -12.31 3.93 19.27
CA LEU A 246 -10.87 4.09 19.43
C LEU A 246 -10.56 4.80 20.76
N PRO A 247 -10.10 4.10 21.81
CA PRO A 247 -9.55 4.75 22.99
C PRO A 247 -8.17 5.34 22.65
N ALA A 248 -7.88 6.53 23.17
CA ALA A 248 -6.69 7.29 22.86
C ALA A 248 -6.11 7.92 24.13
N PHE A 249 -4.79 7.96 24.23
CA PHE A 249 -4.07 8.18 25.48
C PHE A 249 -3.05 9.33 25.35
N ASP A 250 -2.73 9.96 26.48
CA ASP A 250 -1.67 10.96 26.56
C ASP A 250 -0.31 10.27 26.75
N ASP A 251 0.78 10.89 26.27
CA ASP A 251 2.07 10.20 26.15
C ASP A 251 2.77 9.96 27.51
N ASP A 252 2.48 10.81 28.50
CA ASP A 252 3.03 10.74 29.87
C ASP A 252 2.22 9.77 30.78
N SER A 253 1.27 9.01 30.22
CA SER A 253 0.17 8.36 30.94
C SER A 253 0.31 6.83 31.00
N ALA A 254 0.62 6.29 32.18
CA ALA A 254 0.88 4.86 32.35
C ALA A 254 -0.39 3.98 32.30
N SER A 255 -0.29 2.87 31.56
CA SER A 255 -1.07 1.62 31.74
C SER A 255 -2.60 1.73 31.73
N ALA A 256 -3.16 2.74 31.05
CA ALA A 256 -4.60 2.86 30.85
C ALA A 256 -5.08 1.96 29.69
N ARG A 257 -6.20 1.26 29.88
CA ARG A 257 -6.84 0.41 28.85
C ARG A 257 -8.36 0.56 28.84
N LEU A 258 -8.97 0.43 27.66
CA LEU A 258 -10.41 0.24 27.50
C LEU A 258 -10.75 -1.24 27.74
N ALA A 259 -11.76 -1.49 28.56
CA ALA A 259 -12.22 -2.82 28.93
C ALA A 259 -13.75 -2.89 28.97
N ARG A 260 -14.33 -4.08 28.74
CA ARG A 260 -15.75 -4.30 29.02
C ARG A 260 -15.99 -4.33 30.53
N GLY A 261 -17.04 -3.66 31.00
CA GLY A 261 -17.46 -3.59 32.40
C GLY A 261 -18.52 -4.65 32.73
N SER A 262 -19.59 -4.22 33.39
CA SER A 262 -20.80 -5.01 33.62
C SER A 262 -21.59 -5.28 32.32
N CYS A 263 -22.48 -6.27 32.38
CA CYS A 263 -23.54 -6.48 31.39
C CYS A 263 -24.86 -6.63 32.16
N ASP A 264 -25.81 -5.72 31.97
CA ASP A 264 -27.14 -5.81 32.56
C ASP A 264 -28.19 -6.01 31.46
N GLY A 265 -28.44 -7.28 31.14
CA GLY A 265 -29.43 -7.72 30.15
C GLY A 265 -29.18 -7.21 28.73
N ALA A 266 -29.68 -6.00 28.45
CA ALA A 266 -29.57 -5.33 27.15
C ALA A 266 -28.43 -4.30 27.07
N GLN A 267 -27.93 -3.79 28.21
CA GLN A 267 -26.80 -2.84 28.22
C GLN A 267 -25.47 -3.54 28.52
N VAL A 268 -24.43 -3.19 27.76
CA VAL A 268 -23.05 -3.61 28.00
C VAL A 268 -22.19 -2.40 28.28
N ASP A 269 -21.55 -2.38 29.45
CA ASP A 269 -20.70 -1.27 29.87
C ASP A 269 -19.29 -1.40 29.32
N PHE A 270 -18.65 -0.25 29.12
CA PHE A 270 -17.25 -0.08 28.79
C PHE A 270 -16.64 1.00 29.68
N GLN A 271 -15.42 0.77 30.14
CA GLN A 271 -14.71 1.68 31.02
C GLN A 271 -13.22 1.76 30.68
N ILE A 272 -12.62 2.94 30.90
CA ILE A 272 -11.16 3.05 30.97
C ILE A 272 -10.70 2.71 32.39
N ILE A 273 -9.71 1.85 32.50
CA ILE A 273 -9.11 1.43 33.78
C ILE A 273 -7.57 1.48 33.69
N GLY A 274 -6.91 1.66 34.84
CA GLY A 274 -5.46 1.90 34.94
C GLY A 274 -5.12 3.33 35.37
N ALA A 275 -3.86 3.58 35.71
CA ALA A 275 -3.42 4.85 36.31
C ALA A 275 -3.71 6.09 35.43
N GLY A 276 -3.55 5.96 34.11
CA GLY A 276 -3.84 7.03 33.14
C GLY A 276 -5.32 7.31 32.83
N ALA A 277 -6.28 6.63 33.48
CA ALA A 277 -7.69 6.64 33.07
C ALA A 277 -8.35 8.04 33.06
N ALA A 278 -7.89 8.97 33.90
CA ALA A 278 -8.38 10.35 33.96
C ALA A 278 -7.83 11.27 32.85
N GLN A 279 -6.89 10.80 32.03
CA GLN A 279 -6.30 11.55 30.90
C GLN A 279 -6.70 10.96 29.54
N ALA A 280 -7.08 9.68 29.52
CA ALA A 280 -7.60 8.99 28.35
C ALA A 280 -8.86 9.65 27.77
N LYS A 281 -9.10 9.41 26.48
CA LYS A 281 -10.26 9.86 25.71
C LYS A 281 -10.75 8.72 24.84
N VAL A 282 -12.04 8.65 24.52
CA VAL A 282 -12.55 7.65 23.57
C VAL A 282 -13.16 8.37 22.39
N SER A 283 -12.70 8.05 21.19
CA SER A 283 -13.21 8.61 19.94
C SER A 283 -14.06 7.60 19.19
N PHE A 284 -15.05 8.14 18.49
CA PHE A 284 -16.07 7.38 17.79
C PHE A 284 -16.23 7.91 16.38
N ALA A 285 -16.40 7.00 15.43
CA ALA A 285 -16.79 7.32 14.06
C ALA A 285 -17.89 6.36 13.61
N LEU A 286 -18.98 6.92 13.08
CA LEU A 286 -20.06 6.18 12.45
C LEU A 286 -19.96 6.37 10.93
N GLY A 287 -19.91 5.25 10.21
CA GLY A 287 -19.87 5.19 8.75
C GLY A 287 -20.57 3.94 8.26
N THR A 288 -20.13 3.38 7.12
CA THR A 288 -20.68 2.14 6.54
C THR A 288 -19.58 1.11 6.30
N ILE A 289 -19.94 -0.16 6.14
CA ILE A 289 -18.99 -1.23 5.81
C ILE A 289 -18.22 -0.96 4.49
N ALA A 290 -18.82 -0.21 3.57
CA ALA A 290 -18.19 0.27 2.34
C ALA A 290 -17.09 1.32 2.56
N THR A 291 -17.19 2.10 3.64
CA THR A 291 -16.30 3.21 4.02
C THR A 291 -15.45 2.89 5.26
N LEU A 292 -15.14 1.60 5.48
CA LEU A 292 -14.48 1.11 6.68
C LEU A 292 -13.09 1.75 6.93
N LYS A 293 -12.25 1.82 5.89
CA LYS A 293 -10.88 2.36 6.02
C LYS A 293 -10.92 3.86 6.33
N GLU A 294 -11.84 4.56 5.67
CA GLU A 294 -12.10 5.99 5.79
C GLU A 294 -12.68 6.33 7.17
N THR A 295 -13.60 5.51 7.68
CA THR A 295 -14.22 5.66 9.00
C THR A 295 -13.20 5.46 10.13
N ILE A 296 -12.27 4.50 10.01
CA ILE A 296 -11.20 4.32 11.00
C ILE A 296 -10.18 5.49 10.92
N ALA A 297 -9.80 5.93 9.73
CA ALA A 297 -8.93 7.10 9.55
C ALA A 297 -9.57 8.38 10.11
N ALA A 298 -10.87 8.59 9.90
CA ALA A 298 -11.64 9.69 10.50
C ALA A 298 -11.67 9.59 12.03
N CYS A 299 -11.79 8.37 12.60
CA CYS A 299 -11.74 8.14 14.04
C CYS A 299 -10.37 8.49 14.64
N ARG A 300 -9.27 8.02 14.03
CA ARG A 300 -7.88 8.37 14.39
C ARG A 300 -7.64 9.89 14.29
N SER A 301 -8.05 10.50 13.18
CA SER A 301 -7.99 11.95 12.97
C SER A 301 -8.80 12.74 14.00
N ASN A 302 -9.93 12.23 14.47
CA ASN A 302 -10.67 12.87 15.56
C ASN A 302 -9.97 12.67 16.92
N ALA A 303 -9.39 11.49 17.19
CA ALA A 303 -8.60 11.24 18.40
C ALA A 303 -7.42 12.19 18.55
N VAL A 304 -6.62 12.43 17.49
CA VAL A 304 -5.56 13.47 17.48
C VAL A 304 -6.11 14.84 17.87
N LYS A 305 -7.23 15.23 17.25
CA LYS A 305 -7.85 16.55 17.48
C LYS A 305 -8.42 16.67 18.89
N SER A 306 -8.95 15.59 19.47
CA SER A 306 -9.51 15.54 20.83
C SER A 306 -8.44 15.40 21.92
N LEU A 307 -7.30 14.75 21.65
CA LEU A 307 -6.15 14.75 22.55
C LEU A 307 -5.59 16.18 22.72
N ARG A 308 -5.40 16.91 21.61
CA ARG A 308 -4.84 18.28 21.63
C ARG A 308 -5.68 19.35 22.34
N THR A 309 -6.98 19.16 22.60
CA THR A 309 -7.85 20.19 23.21
C THR A 309 -7.80 20.27 24.74
N SER A 310 -7.03 19.42 25.44
CA SER A 310 -6.75 19.61 26.88
C SER A 310 -5.57 20.57 27.14
N ILE A 311 -4.75 20.86 26.13
CA ILE A 311 -3.54 21.66 26.26
C ILE A 311 -3.89 23.15 26.09
N HIS A 312 -3.87 23.90 27.21
CA HIS A 312 -3.58 25.34 27.16
C HIS A 312 -2.22 25.55 26.48
N GLU A 313 -2.04 26.63 25.71
CA GLU A 313 -0.90 26.83 24.79
C GLU A 313 0.45 26.29 25.32
N PRO A 314 1.18 25.44 24.55
CA PRO A 314 2.28 24.65 25.08
C PRO A 314 3.48 25.52 25.50
N LEU A 315 3.61 25.73 26.82
CA LEU A 315 4.72 26.43 27.47
C LEU A 315 5.97 25.56 27.55
N GLY A 316 6.58 25.33 26.39
CA GLY A 316 7.82 24.55 26.23
C GLY A 316 7.57 23.03 26.10
N LEU A 317 8.34 22.29 25.31
CA LEU A 317 9.52 22.66 24.52
C LEU A 317 9.25 22.43 23.02
N SER A 318 9.61 23.41 22.17
CA SER A 318 9.68 23.24 20.71
C SER A 318 11.00 23.81 20.20
N TRP A 319 12.08 23.07 20.46
CA TRP A 319 13.44 23.48 20.07
C TRP A 319 13.64 23.38 18.55
N SER A 320 13.29 24.45 17.83
CA SER A 320 14.05 25.03 16.68
C SER A 320 13.22 25.95 15.75
N ALA A 321 11.88 26.04 15.89
CA ALA A 321 11.04 26.53 14.78
C ALA A 321 10.22 27.83 14.97
N LYS A 322 9.96 28.32 16.20
CA LYS A 322 8.86 29.31 16.41
C LYS A 322 9.16 30.53 17.31
N LYS A 323 10.42 30.95 17.47
CA LYS A 323 10.78 32.13 18.31
C LYS A 323 11.63 33.19 17.62
N LEU A 324 11.34 33.46 16.34
CA LEU A 324 11.98 34.52 15.54
C LEU A 324 10.97 35.49 14.88
N LEU A 325 9.68 35.45 15.24
CA LEU A 325 8.62 36.18 14.54
C LEU A 325 7.76 37.14 15.38
N ASP A 326 7.64 36.92 16.70
CA ASP A 326 6.87 37.80 17.59
C ASP A 326 7.75 38.28 18.74
N SER A 327 8.16 39.55 18.66
CA SER A 327 8.93 40.23 19.70
C SER A 327 8.42 41.67 19.91
N ASP A 328 7.30 41.81 20.63
CA ASP A 328 6.87 43.09 21.24
C ASP A 328 5.78 42.87 22.31
N SER A 329 6.15 42.92 23.60
CA SER A 329 5.34 43.31 24.78
C SER A 329 6.02 42.83 26.09
N SER A 330 5.54 43.29 27.26
CA SER A 330 6.40 43.47 28.46
C SER A 330 5.81 43.05 29.82
N LEU A 331 6.66 42.39 30.63
CA LEU A 331 6.83 42.49 32.10
C LEU A 331 5.62 42.35 33.08
N ALA A 332 5.69 41.34 33.97
CA ALA A 332 5.25 41.37 35.38
C ALA A 332 5.89 40.18 36.17
N LEU A 333 5.77 40.13 37.50
CA LEU A 333 6.55 39.24 38.40
C LEU A 333 5.73 38.67 39.61
N ASP A 334 6.36 37.75 40.37
CA ASP A 334 6.18 37.38 41.81
C ASP A 334 5.43 36.07 42.24
N ASP A 335 6.19 35.16 42.88
CA ASP A 335 6.03 34.34 44.13
C ASP A 335 4.66 33.68 44.54
N MET A 336 4.56 32.48 45.18
CA MET A 336 5.25 31.92 46.38
C MET A 336 5.19 30.35 46.50
N ILE A 337 5.77 29.79 47.60
CA ILE A 337 5.90 28.37 48.06
C ILE A 337 5.86 28.37 49.64
N PRO A 338 5.70 27.27 50.45
CA PRO A 338 5.66 25.79 50.25
C PRO A 338 4.33 25.12 50.78
N THR A 339 4.14 23.96 51.49
CA THR A 339 4.90 23.09 52.45
C THR A 339 4.32 21.64 52.57
N ILE A 340 5.05 20.72 53.22
CA ILE A 340 4.84 19.24 53.49
C ILE A 340 5.24 18.90 54.97
N PRO A 341 5.23 17.66 55.57
CA PRO A 341 5.14 16.24 55.07
C PRO A 341 3.95 15.43 55.73
N TYR A 342 3.91 14.15 56.18
CA TYR A 342 4.84 13.07 56.68
C TYR A 342 4.18 11.64 56.69
N ASP A 343 5.02 10.58 56.64
CA ASP A 343 5.02 9.26 57.36
C ASP A 343 3.86 8.21 57.27
N TYR A 344 4.01 6.87 57.53
CA TYR A 344 5.11 5.99 58.05
C TYR A 344 4.94 4.48 57.61
N ASP A 345 6.04 3.67 57.57
CA ASP A 345 6.22 2.17 57.53
C ASP A 345 5.61 1.33 56.34
N GLU A 346 6.25 0.33 55.68
CA GLU A 346 7.09 -0.87 56.02
C GLU A 346 6.28 -2.12 56.50
N TYR A 347 6.52 -3.42 56.17
CA TYR A 347 7.68 -4.24 55.71
C TYR A 347 7.26 -5.46 54.81
N ASP A 348 8.24 -6.10 54.12
CA ASP A 348 8.52 -7.56 53.84
C ASP A 348 7.37 -8.61 53.68
N TYR A 349 7.46 -9.76 52.95
CA TYR A 349 8.37 -10.45 52.00
C TYR A 349 7.54 -11.60 51.32
N THR A 350 7.97 -12.54 50.46
CA THR A 350 9.29 -13.03 49.97
C THR A 350 9.22 -13.57 48.52
N ASP A 351 10.38 -13.95 47.97
CA ASP A 351 10.71 -14.60 46.68
C ASP A 351 10.43 -16.14 46.59
N THR A 352 10.16 -16.67 45.37
CA THR A 352 10.92 -17.81 44.77
C THR A 352 10.50 -18.23 43.33
N SER A 353 11.51 -18.35 42.45
CA SER A 353 11.64 -19.23 41.26
C SER A 353 10.99 -18.87 39.90
N PHE A 354 11.83 -18.95 38.85
CA PHE A 354 11.59 -18.73 37.41
C PHE A 354 11.05 -19.97 36.66
N TYR A 355 10.45 -19.76 35.48
CA TYR A 355 11.00 -20.19 34.17
C TYR A 355 10.44 -19.29 33.04
N SER A 356 11.17 -19.10 31.94
CA SER A 356 10.88 -18.09 30.90
C SER A 356 10.90 -18.66 29.48
N ASP A 357 9.75 -19.13 29.00
CA ASP A 357 9.63 -19.66 27.63
C ASP A 357 9.56 -18.55 26.57
N SER A 358 10.72 -18.18 26.03
CA SER A 358 10.84 -17.42 24.76
C SER A 358 12.14 -17.69 23.98
N THR A 359 12.87 -18.78 24.26
CA THR A 359 14.02 -19.27 23.45
C THR A 359 14.41 -20.71 23.83
N ILE A 360 13.74 -21.72 23.27
CA ILE A 360 14.23 -23.12 23.29
C ILE A 360 14.05 -23.74 21.89
N VAL A 361 15.07 -24.48 21.45
CA VAL A 361 15.08 -25.31 20.22
C VAL A 361 14.85 -26.77 20.62
N ASP A 362 14.08 -27.53 19.84
CA ASP A 362 13.76 -28.94 20.13
C ASP A 362 15.01 -29.84 20.18
N GLY A 363 15.51 -30.10 21.39
CA GLY A 363 16.48 -31.16 21.69
C GLY A 363 15.77 -32.48 21.95
N SER A 364 15.85 -33.43 21.01
CA SER A 364 15.11 -34.70 21.07
C SER A 364 15.53 -35.58 22.26
N GLN A 365 14.63 -35.80 23.24
CA GLN A 365 14.88 -36.73 24.33
C GLN A 365 14.66 -38.20 23.93
N GLN A 366 15.67 -39.03 24.15
CA GLN A 366 15.54 -40.48 24.34
C GLN A 366 16.26 -40.90 25.63
N GLY A 367 15.71 -41.90 26.34
CA GLY A 367 16.55 -42.85 27.08
C GLY A 367 17.05 -42.47 28.48
N LEU A 368 16.13 -42.39 29.45
CA LEU A 368 16.22 -43.10 30.75
C LEU A 368 17.60 -43.24 31.48
N SER A 369 17.63 -42.65 32.70
CA SER A 369 17.95 -43.34 33.97
C SER A 369 19.36 -43.24 34.62
N ARG A 370 19.32 -42.82 35.90
CA ARG A 370 20.16 -43.22 37.07
C ARG A 370 21.63 -42.73 37.24
N ALA A 371 21.74 -41.87 38.27
CA ALA A 371 22.49 -42.10 39.53
C ALA A 371 23.87 -41.46 39.75
N SER A 372 23.89 -40.54 40.73
CA SER A 372 24.84 -40.43 41.86
C SER A 372 26.37 -40.45 41.62
N SER A 373 27.06 -39.37 42.02
CA SER A 373 27.94 -39.37 43.22
C SER A 373 28.72 -38.04 43.39
N MET A 374 29.08 -37.74 44.64
CA MET A 374 29.92 -36.62 45.10
C MET A 374 31.37 -36.70 44.58
N ILE A 375 32.10 -35.56 44.50
CA ILE A 375 33.21 -35.21 45.43
C ILE A 375 33.81 -33.82 45.10
N ILE A 376 34.08 -33.04 46.16
CA ILE A 376 34.93 -31.84 46.27
C ILE A 376 36.00 -32.25 47.30
N PRO A 377 37.33 -32.03 47.13
CA PRO A 377 37.93 -30.69 47.26
C PRO A 377 39.26 -30.40 46.51
N GLY A 378 39.75 -29.17 46.64
CA GLY A 378 41.10 -28.75 46.23
C GLY A 378 41.31 -27.24 46.36
N THR A 379 41.57 -26.74 47.56
CA THR A 379 42.01 -25.35 47.81
C THR A 379 43.50 -25.18 47.52
N ASP A 380 43.95 -23.98 47.12
CA ASP A 380 44.75 -23.08 47.98
C ASP A 380 45.53 -21.97 47.22
N SER A 381 45.02 -20.75 47.37
CA SER A 381 45.68 -19.51 47.87
C SER A 381 46.98 -18.89 47.29
N GLU A 382 47.04 -17.57 47.49
CA GLU A 382 48.22 -16.68 47.66
C GLU A 382 48.85 -15.87 46.47
N ASN A 383 48.53 -14.56 46.49
CA ASN A 383 49.48 -13.43 46.60
C ASN A 383 50.07 -12.68 45.37
N LEU A 384 49.38 -11.56 45.05
CA LEU A 384 49.85 -10.16 45.20
C LEU A 384 51.14 -9.64 44.53
N THR A 385 50.97 -8.70 43.59
CA THR A 385 51.52 -7.30 43.54
C THR A 385 51.19 -6.72 42.15
N GLN A 386 50.51 -5.59 41.91
CA GLN A 386 50.31 -4.28 42.56
C GLN A 386 51.41 -3.23 42.24
N GLU A 387 50.96 -1.97 42.08
CA GLU A 387 51.69 -0.70 41.86
C GLU A 387 52.07 -0.31 40.40
N ASP A 388 51.88 0.94 39.93
CA ASP A 388 50.96 2.03 40.37
C ASP A 388 50.88 3.22 39.38
N ARG A 389 49.82 4.05 39.53
CA ARG A 389 49.71 5.52 39.31
C ARG A 389 49.79 6.17 37.91
N ASP A 390 48.65 6.75 37.52
CA ASP A 390 48.33 8.19 37.46
C ASP A 390 49.20 9.19 36.66
N GLY A 391 48.51 10.06 35.91
CA GLY A 391 49.10 11.19 35.15
C GLY A 391 48.07 12.20 34.64
N ASP A 392 47.19 12.69 35.51
CA ASP A 392 46.12 13.67 35.20
C ASP A 392 46.66 15.04 34.73
N ALA A 393 46.05 15.62 33.67
CA ALA A 393 45.89 17.06 33.48
C ALA A 393 44.93 17.40 32.31
N SER A 394 43.82 18.07 32.61
CA SER A 394 42.87 18.62 31.62
C SER A 394 43.41 19.81 30.79
N THR A 395 42.82 20.08 29.62
CA THR A 395 42.18 21.40 29.34
C THR A 395 41.30 21.39 28.07
N VAL A 396 40.33 22.31 28.01
CA VAL A 396 39.25 22.36 27.00
C VAL A 396 39.34 23.65 26.16
N ASN A 397 39.19 23.54 24.83
CA ASN A 397 38.43 24.40 23.89
C ASN A 397 38.99 24.33 22.45
N GLY A 398 38.13 24.31 21.42
CA GLY A 398 38.58 24.28 20.02
C GLY A 398 37.51 24.01 18.96
N ASP A 399 36.34 24.65 19.07
CA ASP A 399 35.13 24.37 18.29
C ASP A 399 35.35 24.32 16.74
N ARG A 400 34.98 23.19 16.12
CA ARG A 400 34.92 22.98 14.67
C ARG A 400 33.83 21.99 14.28
N THR A 401 32.58 22.40 14.45
CA THR A 401 31.42 21.73 13.84
C THR A 401 31.50 21.75 12.31
N CYS A 402 31.74 20.58 11.70
CA CYS A 402 31.68 20.42 10.25
C CYS A 402 30.22 20.43 9.78
N GLN A 403 29.84 21.43 8.97
CA GLN A 403 28.50 21.52 8.41
C GLN A 403 28.26 20.40 7.40
N ALA A 404 27.38 19.45 7.75
CA ALA A 404 26.89 18.44 6.82
C ALA A 404 25.98 19.09 5.76
N GLU A 405 26.18 18.74 4.49
CA GLU A 405 25.30 19.17 3.41
C GLU A 405 23.90 18.54 3.56
N ALA A 406 22.84 19.29 3.25
CA ALA A 406 21.47 18.84 3.49
C ALA A 406 21.13 17.57 2.67
N PRO A 407 20.73 16.46 3.31
CA PRO A 407 20.50 15.20 2.60
C PRO A 407 19.27 15.27 1.69
N SER A 408 19.37 14.61 0.54
CA SER A 408 18.21 14.37 -0.33
C SER A 408 17.19 13.46 0.36
N SER A 409 15.90 13.74 0.18
CA SER A 409 14.79 12.90 0.67
C SER A 409 15.01 11.41 0.39
N PRO A 410 14.73 10.51 1.35
CA PRO A 410 14.94 9.07 1.16
C PRO A 410 14.12 8.54 -0.04
N PRO A 411 14.66 7.58 -0.81
CA PRO A 411 13.95 7.02 -1.95
C PRO A 411 12.76 6.16 -1.50
N LYS A 412 11.71 6.10 -2.34
CA LYS A 412 10.68 5.06 -2.21
C LYS A 412 11.33 3.67 -2.17
N PRO A 413 10.78 2.69 -1.43
CA PRO A 413 11.27 1.31 -1.44
C PRO A 413 11.38 0.81 -2.89
N ARG A 414 12.56 0.29 -3.23
CA ARG A 414 12.90 -0.15 -4.59
C ARG A 414 12.44 -1.59 -4.78
N ALA A 415 11.73 -1.86 -5.87
CA ALA A 415 11.20 -3.19 -6.16
C ALA A 415 12.32 -4.27 -6.19
N GLY A 416 12.17 -5.29 -5.35
CA GLY A 416 13.13 -6.36 -5.09
C GLY A 416 12.83 -7.00 -3.73
N LEU A 417 13.56 -8.05 -3.38
CA LEU A 417 13.38 -8.75 -2.12
C LEU A 417 14.35 -8.23 -1.05
N GLY A 418 13.91 -8.16 0.19
CA GLY A 418 14.78 -8.09 1.35
C GLY A 418 15.23 -9.49 1.77
N PHE A 419 16.31 -9.57 2.53
CA PHE A 419 16.75 -10.78 3.21
C PHE A 419 17.03 -10.46 4.69
N CYS A 420 16.67 -11.33 5.64
CA CYS A 420 17.19 -11.25 7.00
C CYS A 420 17.71 -12.60 7.52
N THR A 421 18.65 -12.52 8.46
CA THR A 421 19.43 -13.63 8.99
C THR A 421 18.65 -14.56 9.93
N TRP A 422 17.55 -14.11 10.54
CA TRP A 422 16.95 -14.72 11.74
C TRP A 422 16.59 -16.23 11.65
N GLU A 423 15.84 -16.68 10.64
CA GLU A 423 15.61 -18.13 10.40
C GLU A 423 16.65 -18.72 9.42
N ALA A 424 17.41 -17.87 8.72
CA ALA A 424 18.36 -18.28 7.69
C ALA A 424 19.67 -18.87 8.23
N MET A 425 20.13 -18.42 9.40
CA MET A 425 21.34 -18.96 10.04
C MET A 425 21.12 -20.42 10.49
N GLN A 426 22.18 -21.21 10.43
CA GLN A 426 22.15 -22.66 10.64
C GLN A 426 22.85 -23.07 11.94
N ASN A 427 23.74 -22.25 12.49
CA ASN A 427 24.26 -22.45 13.84
C ASN A 427 23.16 -22.37 14.92
N GLU A 428 23.37 -23.05 16.04
CA GLU A 428 22.40 -23.21 17.14
C GLU A 428 22.00 -21.88 17.80
N GLN A 429 22.89 -20.89 17.73
CA GLN A 429 22.75 -19.57 18.37
C GLN A 429 22.19 -18.50 17.41
N ARG A 430 21.87 -18.87 16.15
CA ARG A 430 21.40 -17.99 15.06
C ARG A 430 22.33 -16.82 14.70
N LEU A 431 23.59 -16.84 15.15
CA LEU A 431 24.51 -15.71 15.01
C LEU A 431 24.86 -15.45 13.53
N PRO A 432 24.84 -14.19 13.06
CA PRO A 432 25.07 -13.84 11.67
C PRO A 432 26.56 -13.77 11.31
N TYR A 433 27.25 -14.91 11.37
CA TYR A 433 28.61 -15.06 10.85
C TYR A 433 28.67 -14.72 9.35
N LEU A 434 29.70 -13.98 8.93
CA LEU A 434 29.84 -13.48 7.55
C LEU A 434 29.85 -14.63 6.53
N SER A 435 30.51 -15.75 6.84
CA SER A 435 30.53 -16.93 5.95
C SER A 435 29.13 -17.54 5.75
N GLU A 436 28.33 -17.70 6.82
CA GLU A 436 26.96 -18.21 6.74
C GLU A 436 26.03 -17.24 5.99
N VAL A 437 26.13 -15.93 6.25
CA VAL A 437 25.31 -14.93 5.57
C VAL A 437 25.64 -14.83 4.08
N VAL A 438 26.92 -14.94 3.70
CA VAL A 438 27.33 -15.01 2.29
C VAL A 438 26.78 -16.28 1.64
N ALA A 439 26.92 -17.46 2.27
CA ALA A 439 26.39 -18.71 1.74
C ALA A 439 24.86 -18.70 1.59
N ALA A 440 24.13 -18.13 2.56
CA ALA A 440 22.68 -18.02 2.52
C ALA A 440 22.19 -17.06 1.41
N LEU A 441 22.89 -15.94 1.20
CA LEU A 441 22.61 -15.00 0.10
C LEU A 441 22.93 -15.60 -1.28
N GLU A 442 24.04 -16.33 -1.43
CA GLU A 442 24.37 -17.05 -2.67
C GLU A 442 23.32 -18.13 -3.00
N ALA A 443 22.84 -18.86 -1.99
CA ALA A 443 21.75 -19.83 -2.16
C ALA A 443 20.42 -19.14 -2.53
N ALA A 444 20.09 -18.01 -1.89
CA ALA A 444 18.89 -17.22 -2.20
C ALA A 444 18.92 -16.69 -3.64
N GLU A 445 20.03 -16.12 -4.11
CA GLU A 445 20.18 -15.70 -5.51
C GLU A 445 20.14 -16.89 -6.49
N THR A 446 20.70 -18.05 -6.12
CA THR A 446 20.63 -19.28 -6.93
C THR A 446 19.19 -19.79 -7.06
N ARG A 447 18.36 -19.67 -6.01
CA ARG A 447 16.93 -20.00 -6.06
C ARG A 447 16.11 -18.99 -6.86
N LEU A 448 16.26 -17.70 -6.56
CA LEU A 448 15.32 -16.64 -6.94
C LEU A 448 15.79 -15.84 -8.17
N GLY A 449 17.05 -15.95 -8.55
CA GLY A 449 17.69 -15.24 -9.66
C GLY A 449 18.73 -14.24 -9.16
N GLN A 450 19.79 -14.06 -9.96
CA GLN A 450 20.91 -13.19 -9.62
C GLN A 450 20.44 -11.74 -9.36
N GLY A 451 20.94 -11.14 -8.29
CA GLY A 451 20.55 -9.83 -7.79
C GLY A 451 19.10 -9.72 -7.27
N SER A 452 18.37 -10.83 -7.07
CA SER A 452 16.96 -10.78 -6.59
C SER A 452 16.82 -10.04 -5.26
N ILE A 453 17.79 -10.24 -4.36
CA ILE A 453 17.92 -9.53 -3.09
C ILE A 453 18.45 -8.11 -3.33
N VAL A 454 17.78 -7.11 -2.78
CA VAL A 454 18.15 -5.68 -2.87
C VAL A 454 18.38 -5.00 -1.51
N SER A 455 17.97 -5.67 -0.43
CA SER A 455 18.15 -5.23 0.95
C SER A 455 18.59 -6.39 1.83
N LEU A 456 19.50 -6.15 2.77
CA LEU A 456 19.82 -7.06 3.87
C LEU A 456 19.38 -6.41 5.19
N LEU A 457 18.84 -7.22 6.09
CA LEU A 457 18.66 -6.91 7.51
C LEU A 457 19.48 -7.93 8.30
N ILE A 458 20.50 -7.45 9.01
CA ILE A 458 21.25 -8.23 9.97
C ILE A 458 20.42 -8.23 11.25
N ASP A 459 19.74 -9.35 11.52
CA ASP A 459 18.87 -9.52 12.68
C ASP A 459 19.69 -9.85 13.95
N ASP A 460 19.03 -10.13 15.07
CA ASP A 460 19.65 -10.34 16.40
C ASP A 460 20.88 -11.28 16.40
N GLY A 461 21.79 -11.06 17.35
CA GLY A 461 23.06 -11.78 17.54
C GLY A 461 24.31 -11.10 16.97
N TRP A 462 24.19 -9.96 16.29
CA TRP A 462 25.35 -9.29 15.66
C TRP A 462 26.13 -8.34 16.58
N GLN A 463 25.50 -7.83 17.64
CA GLN A 463 26.01 -6.73 18.48
C GLN A 463 27.14 -7.18 19.41
N ASP A 464 28.06 -6.28 19.74
CA ASP A 464 29.02 -6.46 20.84
C ASP A 464 28.30 -6.39 22.21
N VAL A 465 28.15 -7.54 22.85
CA VAL A 465 27.26 -7.78 23.99
C VAL A 465 27.98 -8.55 25.09
N VAL A 466 27.81 -8.11 26.34
CA VAL A 466 28.24 -8.84 27.54
C VAL A 466 27.02 -9.55 28.14
N HIS A 467 27.15 -10.85 28.42
CA HIS A 467 26.15 -11.66 29.11
C HIS A 467 26.55 -11.92 30.56
N GLY A 468 25.64 -11.63 31.50
CA GLY A 468 25.74 -12.10 32.87
C GLY A 468 25.21 -13.52 33.06
N ALA A 469 25.13 -13.98 34.31
CA ALA A 469 24.68 -15.34 34.63
C ALA A 469 23.17 -15.57 34.44
N GLU A 470 22.35 -14.51 34.53
CA GLU A 470 20.88 -14.57 34.49
C GLU A 470 20.23 -13.50 33.59
N ASP A 471 21.02 -12.72 32.83
CA ASP A 471 20.51 -11.69 31.91
C ASP A 471 20.58 -12.12 30.44
N ARG A 472 19.70 -11.53 29.62
CA ARG A 472 19.61 -11.78 28.17
C ARG A 472 20.73 -11.07 27.38
N GLY A 473 21.77 -10.58 28.05
CA GLY A 473 22.83 -9.75 27.49
C GLY A 473 22.56 -8.25 27.61
N ARG A 474 23.65 -7.48 27.65
CA ARG A 474 23.67 -6.00 27.66
C ARG A 474 24.65 -5.46 26.63
N LEU A 475 24.26 -4.36 25.96
CA LEU A 475 25.06 -3.73 24.90
C LEU A 475 26.36 -3.15 25.45
N ASN A 476 27.50 -3.59 24.93
CA ASN A 476 28.81 -3.12 25.37
C ASN A 476 29.34 -1.96 24.51
N SER A 477 29.28 -2.09 23.17
CA SER A 477 29.63 -1.03 22.22
C SER A 477 28.64 -0.94 21.05
N PHE A 478 28.81 0.09 20.21
CA PHE A 478 27.97 0.31 19.02
C PHE A 478 28.47 -0.44 17.76
N ASP A 479 29.49 -1.27 17.89
CA ASP A 479 30.04 -2.06 16.78
C ASP A 479 29.57 -3.52 16.83
N MET A 480 29.86 -4.25 15.76
CA MET A 480 29.61 -5.68 15.64
C MET A 480 30.60 -6.49 16.46
N ASN A 481 30.15 -7.59 17.08
CA ASN A 481 31.02 -8.53 17.77
C ASN A 481 32.13 -9.04 16.80
N PRO A 482 33.44 -8.91 17.13
CA PRO A 482 34.54 -9.30 16.26
C PRO A 482 34.45 -10.74 15.71
N ALA A 483 33.82 -11.66 16.44
CA ALA A 483 33.64 -13.04 16.01
C ALA A 483 32.72 -13.19 14.77
N MET A 484 31.89 -12.20 14.45
CA MET A 484 30.99 -12.24 13.28
C MET A 484 31.73 -12.07 11.95
N PHE A 485 32.94 -11.50 11.97
CA PHE A 485 33.81 -11.39 10.79
C PHE A 485 34.76 -12.59 10.73
N ASP A 486 34.23 -13.75 10.35
CA ASP A 486 34.88 -15.06 10.43
C ASP A 486 35.70 -15.45 9.18
N LEU A 487 35.86 -14.53 8.21
CA LEU A 487 36.63 -14.75 6.99
C LEU A 487 38.06 -14.20 7.11
N GLU A 488 39.06 -15.05 6.84
CA GLU A 488 40.47 -14.64 6.76
C GLU A 488 40.70 -13.71 5.54
N ASP A 489 41.24 -12.51 5.79
CA ASP A 489 41.47 -11.48 4.77
C ASP A 489 42.56 -11.92 3.76
N THR A 490 42.13 -12.36 2.58
CA THR A 490 43.03 -12.77 1.49
C THR A 490 43.59 -11.57 0.71
N HIS A 491 44.49 -10.83 1.36
CA HIS A 491 45.50 -9.95 0.77
C HIS A 491 45.02 -8.83 -0.19
N HIS A 492 44.03 -8.01 0.21
CA HIS A 492 43.68 -6.80 -0.55
C HIS A 492 43.71 -5.46 0.20
N THR A 493 43.91 -5.44 1.51
CA THR A 493 44.35 -4.22 2.23
C THR A 493 45.87 -4.06 2.13
N SER A 494 46.33 -3.03 1.42
CA SER A 494 47.70 -2.55 1.54
C SER A 494 47.92 -1.93 2.92
N GLN A 495 49.08 -2.19 3.54
CA GLN A 495 49.49 -1.74 4.89
C GLN A 495 49.68 -0.21 5.03
N SER A 496 49.00 0.58 4.19
CA SER A 496 48.95 2.05 4.18
C SER A 496 47.62 2.61 4.67
N ASP A 497 46.53 1.82 4.62
CA ASP A 497 45.15 2.31 4.83
C ASP A 497 44.45 1.68 6.05
N GLU A 498 45.13 0.81 6.80
CA GLU A 498 44.59 0.15 8.01
C GLU A 498 44.15 1.12 9.12
N SER A 499 44.60 2.38 9.08
CA SER A 499 44.23 3.43 10.05
C SER A 499 42.87 4.10 9.77
N VAL A 500 42.12 3.67 8.76
CA VAL A 500 40.93 4.40 8.25
C VAL A 500 39.60 3.67 8.45
N ILE A 501 39.59 2.34 8.63
CA ILE A 501 38.36 1.55 8.88
C ILE A 501 38.56 0.63 10.08
N SER A 502 38.24 1.12 11.28
CA SER A 502 38.42 0.37 12.54
C SER A 502 37.22 -0.50 12.93
N SER A 503 36.03 -0.26 12.38
CA SER A 503 34.80 -0.97 12.77
C SER A 503 34.67 -2.33 12.07
N VAL A 504 34.29 -3.35 12.85
CA VAL A 504 33.95 -4.69 12.39
C VAL A 504 32.73 -4.63 11.47
N LEU A 505 31.67 -3.91 11.89
CA LEU A 505 30.46 -3.74 11.09
C LEU A 505 30.76 -3.04 9.76
N ALA A 506 31.63 -2.03 9.75
CA ALA A 506 32.03 -1.32 8.53
C ALA A 506 32.76 -2.24 7.53
N ARG A 507 33.61 -3.16 8.01
CA ARG A 507 34.24 -4.20 7.17
C ARG A 507 33.18 -5.19 6.65
N TYR A 508 32.29 -5.66 7.52
CA TYR A 508 31.21 -6.60 7.18
C TYR A 508 30.28 -6.06 6.09
N THR A 509 29.72 -4.85 6.26
CA THR A 509 28.80 -4.26 5.27
C THR A 509 29.50 -3.96 3.95
N SER A 510 30.77 -3.56 3.99
CA SER A 510 31.60 -3.35 2.80
C SER A 510 31.82 -4.64 2.02
N TYR A 511 32.11 -5.76 2.71
CA TYR A 511 32.24 -7.08 2.08
C TYR A 511 30.93 -7.51 1.39
N ILE A 512 29.79 -7.41 2.09
CA ILE A 512 28.48 -7.74 1.53
C ILE A 512 28.17 -6.92 0.27
N ARG A 513 28.40 -5.59 0.29
CA ARG A 513 28.16 -4.72 -0.87
C ARG A 513 29.11 -5.00 -2.05
N ALA A 514 30.34 -5.42 -1.79
CA ALA A 514 31.29 -5.84 -2.82
C ALA A 514 30.91 -7.20 -3.43
N ARG A 515 30.50 -8.17 -2.59
CA ARG A 515 30.11 -9.53 -3.00
C ARG A 515 28.77 -9.56 -3.73
N PHE A 516 27.82 -8.71 -3.34
CA PHE A 516 26.45 -8.65 -3.85
C PHE A 516 26.03 -7.21 -4.25
N PRO A 517 26.46 -6.68 -5.41
CA PRO A 517 26.20 -5.28 -5.82
C PRO A 517 24.71 -4.91 -6.03
N ALA A 518 23.79 -5.88 -5.95
CA ALA A 518 22.35 -5.64 -5.92
C ALA A 518 21.85 -5.15 -4.55
N ILE A 519 22.53 -5.53 -3.46
CA ILE A 519 22.18 -5.15 -2.09
C ILE A 519 22.54 -3.67 -1.87
N ARG A 520 21.53 -2.82 -2.00
CA ARG A 520 21.65 -1.36 -1.89
C ARG A 520 21.29 -0.83 -0.52
N SER A 521 20.44 -1.53 0.22
CA SER A 521 20.08 -1.21 1.61
C SER A 521 20.67 -2.25 2.55
N ILE A 522 21.32 -1.84 3.63
CA ILE A 522 21.67 -2.75 4.74
C ILE A 522 21.10 -2.17 6.03
N GLY A 523 20.43 -2.99 6.83
CA GLY A 523 19.87 -2.62 8.13
C GLY A 523 20.37 -3.53 9.24
N CYS A 524 20.22 -3.06 10.48
CA CYS A 524 20.57 -3.82 11.68
C CYS A 524 19.39 -3.86 12.66
N TRP A 525 19.26 -4.98 13.38
CA TRP A 525 18.37 -5.12 14.53
C TRP A 525 18.98 -4.51 15.80
N MET A 526 18.14 -4.11 16.74
CA MET A 526 18.45 -3.79 18.14
C MET A 526 17.15 -3.68 18.96
N THR A 527 17.24 -3.53 20.28
CA THR A 527 16.07 -3.16 21.10
C THR A 527 16.02 -1.64 21.38
N LEU A 528 14.86 -1.14 21.80
CA LEU A 528 14.75 0.24 22.32
C LEU A 528 15.56 0.46 23.63
N ALA A 529 16.01 -0.60 24.30
CA ALA A 529 16.93 -0.55 25.44
C ALA A 529 18.43 -0.67 25.05
N GLY A 530 18.74 -0.81 23.75
CA GLY A 530 20.09 -1.02 23.21
C GLY A 530 20.37 -2.50 22.93
N TYR A 531 20.17 -3.36 23.92
CA TYR A 531 20.05 -4.83 23.77
C TYR A 531 18.99 -5.36 24.74
N TRP A 532 18.77 -6.68 24.80
CA TRP A 532 17.63 -7.28 25.49
C TRP A 532 17.42 -6.83 26.94
N ASP A 533 18.48 -6.72 27.76
CA ASP A 533 18.39 -6.21 29.13
C ASP A 533 19.25 -4.94 29.38
N GLY A 534 19.38 -4.11 28.35
CA GLY A 534 19.94 -2.77 28.43
C GLY A 534 21.37 -2.62 27.93
N ILE A 535 22.10 -1.68 28.54
CA ILE A 535 23.49 -1.30 28.25
C ILE A 535 24.39 -1.82 29.38
N HIS A 536 25.62 -2.23 29.06
CA HIS A 536 26.59 -2.70 30.05
C HIS A 536 27.02 -1.52 30.96
N PRO A 537 26.79 -1.57 32.29
CA PRO A 537 26.96 -0.41 33.17
C PRO A 537 28.42 0.02 33.37
N GLU A 538 29.36 -0.91 33.21
CA GLU A 538 30.81 -0.64 33.22
C GLU A 538 31.39 -0.53 31.79
N GLY A 539 30.54 -0.55 30.76
CA GLY A 539 30.94 -0.52 29.35
C GLY A 539 31.27 0.87 28.81
N PRO A 540 31.96 0.96 27.66
CA PRO A 540 32.38 2.23 27.06
C PRO A 540 31.21 3.12 26.63
N ILE A 541 30.02 2.55 26.36
CA ILE A 541 28.80 3.35 26.15
C ILE A 541 28.42 4.11 27.43
N ALA A 542 28.32 3.41 28.56
CA ALA A 542 27.91 3.98 29.85
C ALA A 542 28.92 5.05 30.33
N ALA A 543 30.22 4.77 30.22
CA ALA A 543 31.29 5.71 30.52
C ALA A 543 31.28 6.98 29.61
N GLY A 544 30.58 6.92 28.48
CA GLY A 544 30.42 8.06 27.57
C GLY A 544 29.18 8.94 27.82
N LEU A 545 28.28 8.55 28.73
CA LEU A 545 27.07 9.33 29.07
C LEU A 545 27.37 10.41 30.12
N SER A 546 26.43 11.34 30.33
CA SER A 546 26.58 12.44 31.29
C SER A 546 26.15 12.09 32.71
N ALA A 547 25.39 11.00 32.88
CA ALA A 547 24.98 10.44 34.16
C ALA A 547 25.08 8.89 34.14
N PRO A 548 25.18 8.23 35.31
CA PRO A 548 25.10 6.78 35.39
C PRO A 548 23.81 6.22 34.78
N LEU A 549 23.86 4.97 34.32
CA LEU A 549 22.68 4.24 33.88
C LEU A 549 21.69 4.07 35.05
N ARG A 550 20.42 4.19 34.73
CA ARG A 550 19.31 3.83 35.60
C ARG A 550 19.17 2.32 35.62
N HIS A 551 19.24 1.71 36.80
CA HIS A 551 18.73 0.35 37.03
C HIS A 551 17.20 0.41 37.10
N ALA A 552 16.53 -0.32 36.21
CA ALA A 552 15.09 -0.31 36.06
C ALA A 552 14.54 -1.74 36.13
N ARG A 553 13.62 -1.99 37.08
CA ARG A 553 12.93 -3.28 37.21
C ARG A 553 11.77 -3.32 36.21
N VAL A 554 11.78 -4.29 35.29
CA VAL A 554 10.71 -4.53 34.33
C VAL A 554 9.93 -5.77 34.74
N GLN A 555 8.61 -5.67 34.91
CA GLN A 555 7.74 -6.77 35.36
C GLN A 555 6.68 -7.08 34.30
N ASP A 556 6.94 -8.05 33.41
CA ASP A 556 6.02 -8.45 32.34
C ASP A 556 4.85 -9.28 32.93
N PRO A 557 3.61 -8.76 32.96
CA PRO A 557 2.48 -9.43 33.62
C PRO A 557 1.83 -10.50 32.74
N TYR A 558 2.19 -10.60 31.46
CA TYR A 558 1.71 -11.66 30.56
C TYR A 558 2.64 -12.87 30.58
N ARG A 559 3.94 -12.65 30.79
CA ARG A 559 4.95 -13.72 30.93
C ARG A 559 5.27 -14.06 32.39
N HIS A 560 4.74 -13.31 33.36
CA HIS A 560 5.00 -13.46 34.81
C HIS A 560 6.49 -13.46 35.20
N VAL A 561 7.30 -12.65 34.53
CA VAL A 561 8.76 -12.57 34.75
C VAL A 561 9.21 -11.13 35.00
N ALA A 562 10.18 -11.00 35.91
CA ALA A 562 10.78 -9.72 36.27
C ALA A 562 12.27 -9.70 35.88
N ARG A 563 12.74 -8.59 35.28
CA ARG A 563 14.09 -8.41 34.74
C ARG A 563 14.72 -7.09 35.19
N ASP A 564 16.05 -7.06 35.21
CA ASP A 564 16.85 -5.89 35.59
C ASP A 564 17.52 -5.28 34.36
N TRP A 565 16.98 -4.13 33.93
CA TRP A 565 17.49 -3.35 32.82
C TRP A 565 18.42 -2.24 33.30
N PHE A 566 19.41 -1.91 32.48
CA PHE A 566 20.28 -0.75 32.67
C PHE A 566 20.13 0.19 31.47
N VAL A 567 19.45 1.33 31.67
CA VAL A 567 19.05 2.28 30.60
C VAL A 567 19.50 3.70 30.91
N GLN A 568 19.37 4.62 29.96
CA GLN A 568 19.76 6.02 30.13
C GLN A 568 18.86 6.69 31.19
N SER A 569 19.45 7.45 32.11
CA SER A 569 18.72 8.06 33.24
C SER A 569 18.05 9.41 32.90
N SER A 570 18.48 10.08 31.81
CA SER A 570 17.98 11.39 31.39
C SER A 570 17.65 11.47 29.88
N GLU A 571 16.78 12.42 29.52
CA GLU A 571 16.44 12.78 28.13
C GLU A 571 17.69 13.19 27.31
N LEU A 572 18.64 13.87 27.95
CA LEU A 572 19.92 14.23 27.34
C LEU A 572 20.74 12.98 27.00
N ASP A 573 20.83 12.03 27.92
CA ASP A 573 21.60 10.79 27.72
C ASP A 573 20.94 9.86 26.68
N MET A 574 19.61 9.88 26.57
CA MET A 574 18.89 9.22 25.47
C MET A 574 19.24 9.82 24.12
N HIS A 575 19.19 11.16 24.00
CA HIS A 575 19.59 11.84 22.76
C HIS A 575 21.07 11.59 22.43
N LEU A 576 21.97 11.62 23.41
CA LEU A 576 23.40 11.32 23.21
C LEU A 576 23.62 9.86 22.80
N PHE A 577 22.90 8.91 23.40
CA PHE A 577 22.97 7.50 23.03
C PHE A 577 22.49 7.28 21.59
N TRP A 578 21.27 7.73 21.26
CA TRP A 578 20.65 7.46 19.95
C TRP A 578 21.37 8.19 18.81
N ASP A 579 21.84 9.42 19.04
CA ASP A 579 22.66 10.14 18.07
C ASP A 579 23.97 9.40 17.79
N ARG A 580 24.71 8.97 18.82
CA ARG A 580 25.95 8.20 18.65
C ARG A 580 25.73 6.83 18.03
N ALA A 581 24.70 6.09 18.46
CA ALA A 581 24.38 4.77 17.96
C ALA A 581 24.13 4.82 16.44
N PHE A 582 23.19 5.67 16.01
CA PHE A 582 22.85 5.78 14.59
C PHE A 582 23.91 6.52 13.76
N HIS A 583 24.70 7.42 14.35
CA HIS A 583 25.92 7.93 13.71
C HIS A 583 26.91 6.81 13.41
N THR A 584 27.18 5.94 14.39
CA THR A 584 28.12 4.81 14.25
C THR A 584 27.63 3.82 13.20
N LEU A 585 26.36 3.39 13.29
CA LEU A 585 25.76 2.53 12.27
C LEU A 585 25.84 3.17 10.87
N ARG A 586 25.56 4.48 10.76
CA ARG A 586 25.55 5.17 9.47
C ARG A 586 26.95 5.32 8.87
N GLN A 587 27.97 5.52 9.70
CA GLN A 587 29.39 5.43 9.30
C GLN A 587 29.76 4.01 8.87
N SER A 588 29.26 3.00 9.56
CA SER A 588 29.45 1.57 9.23
C SER A 588 28.58 1.07 8.07
N GLY A 589 28.01 1.98 7.27
CA GLY A 589 27.32 1.65 6.02
C GLY A 589 25.91 1.09 6.18
N VAL A 590 25.25 1.31 7.32
CA VAL A 590 23.84 0.96 7.57
C VAL A 590 22.90 2.07 7.06
N ASP A 591 21.73 1.70 6.55
CA ASP A 591 20.72 2.56 5.92
C ASP A 591 19.38 2.66 6.70
N PHE A 592 19.06 1.69 7.56
CA PHE A 592 17.83 1.63 8.36
C PHE A 592 18.01 0.70 9.57
N VAL A 593 17.05 0.66 10.50
CA VAL A 593 17.07 -0.26 11.66
C VAL A 593 15.73 -0.98 11.85
N LYS A 594 15.79 -2.18 12.45
CA LYS A 594 14.66 -2.87 13.09
C LYS A 594 14.82 -2.67 14.61
N VAL A 595 13.80 -2.13 15.28
CA VAL A 595 13.86 -1.79 16.71
C VAL A 595 12.78 -2.54 17.48
N ASP A 596 13.22 -3.44 18.35
CA ASP A 596 12.41 -4.42 19.07
C ASP A 596 12.21 -4.05 20.55
N ALA A 597 11.44 -4.87 21.26
CA ALA A 597 11.03 -4.72 22.65
C ALA A 597 10.41 -3.35 23.04
N GLN A 598 9.91 -2.55 22.07
CA GLN A 598 9.43 -1.18 22.36
C GLN A 598 8.28 -1.16 23.39
N ALA A 599 7.38 -2.16 23.35
CA ALA A 599 6.30 -2.30 24.32
C ALA A 599 6.72 -2.93 25.66
N GLU A 600 7.92 -3.51 25.79
CA GLU A 600 8.40 -3.99 27.10
C GLU A 600 8.70 -2.82 28.07
N TRP A 601 8.93 -1.61 27.55
CA TRP A 601 9.03 -0.38 28.34
C TRP A 601 7.75 -0.01 29.10
N GLU A 602 6.59 -0.53 28.71
CA GLU A 602 5.32 -0.35 29.45
C GLU A 602 5.30 -1.10 30.79
N TRP A 603 6.20 -2.06 30.97
CA TRP A 603 6.29 -2.92 32.15
C TRP A 603 7.38 -2.48 33.14
N MET A 604 8.11 -1.42 32.81
CA MET A 604 9.06 -0.77 33.69
C MET A 604 8.34 -0.16 34.90
N GLN A 605 8.80 -0.51 36.10
CA GLN A 605 8.28 0.06 37.33
C GLN A 605 8.86 1.46 37.57
N ASP A 606 8.08 2.34 38.19
CA ASP A 606 8.63 3.56 38.78
C ASP A 606 9.54 3.19 39.98
N GLU A 607 10.62 3.95 40.17
CA GLU A 607 11.44 3.82 41.38
C GLU A 607 10.62 4.25 42.60
N THR A 608 10.35 3.30 43.49
CA THR A 608 9.95 3.61 44.86
C THR A 608 11.13 4.24 45.57
N THR A 609 11.19 5.58 45.55
CA THR A 609 12.25 6.35 46.21
C THR A 609 12.22 6.11 47.72
N SER A 610 13.09 5.24 48.21
CA SER A 610 13.51 5.26 49.60
C SER A 610 14.28 6.56 49.85
N GLU A 611 14.05 7.22 50.99
CA GLU A 611 14.49 8.60 51.25
C GLU A 611 16.01 8.73 51.59
N ALA A 612 16.83 7.87 51.01
CA ALA A 612 18.26 7.80 51.26
C ALA A 612 19.04 8.85 50.44
N PHE A 613 19.59 9.85 51.15
CA PHE A 613 20.69 10.73 50.68
C PHE A 613 20.40 11.69 49.50
N GLY A 614 19.45 12.61 49.69
CA GLY A 614 19.67 14.07 49.52
C GLY A 614 19.90 14.67 48.11
N SER A 615 20.24 13.88 47.09
CA SER A 615 20.42 14.38 45.72
C SER A 615 19.06 14.62 45.07
N HIS A 616 18.72 15.89 44.84
CA HIS A 616 17.46 16.29 44.18
C HIS A 616 17.48 16.07 42.66
N THR A 617 18.03 14.94 42.20
CA THR A 617 17.95 14.49 40.81
C THR A 617 16.56 13.88 40.60
N ARG A 618 15.63 14.66 40.04
CA ARG A 618 14.25 14.21 39.80
C ARG A 618 14.20 13.22 38.63
N THR A 619 14.42 11.93 38.92
CA THR A 619 14.32 10.83 37.95
C THR A 619 12.98 10.88 37.19
N LEU A 620 13.02 10.62 35.88
CA LEU A 620 11.81 10.54 35.06
C LEU A 620 10.97 9.31 35.47
N ARG A 621 9.63 9.43 35.43
CA ARG A 621 8.75 8.26 35.57
C ARG A 621 8.91 7.31 34.39
N ALA A 622 8.68 6.02 34.58
CA ALA A 622 8.83 4.97 33.57
C ALA A 622 8.13 5.30 32.23
N ALA A 623 6.90 5.80 32.27
CA ALA A 623 6.18 6.23 31.06
C ALA A 623 6.88 7.38 30.32
N ALA A 624 7.32 8.42 31.03
CA ALA A 624 8.07 9.54 30.47
C ALA A 624 9.47 9.13 29.98
N LEU A 625 10.10 8.15 30.66
CA LEU A 625 11.38 7.55 30.26
C LEU A 625 11.23 6.83 28.90
N GLY A 626 10.20 5.99 28.75
CA GLY A 626 9.90 5.31 27.48
C GLY A 626 9.45 6.24 26.36
N LYS A 627 8.73 7.33 26.70
CA LYS A 627 8.39 8.41 25.76
C LYS A 627 9.66 9.07 25.20
N ALA A 628 10.55 9.55 26.09
CA ALA A 628 11.78 10.22 25.71
C ALA A 628 12.75 9.29 24.96
N ALA A 629 12.84 8.01 25.34
CA ALA A 629 13.65 7.02 24.62
C ALA A 629 13.15 6.81 23.18
N PHE A 630 11.83 6.72 22.99
CA PHE A 630 11.20 6.62 21.67
C PHE A 630 11.41 7.88 20.82
N GLU A 631 11.20 9.08 21.38
CA GLU A 631 11.36 10.35 20.66
C GLU A 631 12.83 10.63 20.30
N ALA A 632 13.78 10.25 21.16
CA ALA A 632 15.21 10.33 20.88
C ALA A 632 15.63 9.37 19.76
N MET A 633 15.09 8.15 19.76
CA MET A 633 15.30 7.14 18.71
C MET A 633 14.75 7.62 17.37
N GLU A 634 13.47 8.01 17.29
CA GLU A 634 12.83 8.52 16.05
C GLU A 634 13.52 9.78 15.52
N GLY A 635 13.92 10.70 16.40
CA GLY A 635 14.64 11.92 16.04
C GLY A 635 16.04 11.66 15.48
N ALA A 636 16.74 10.65 15.99
CA ALA A 636 18.03 10.21 15.46
C ALA A 636 17.87 9.41 14.15
N ALA A 637 16.87 8.53 14.04
CA ALA A 637 16.61 7.77 12.81
C ALA A 637 16.26 8.70 11.65
N THR A 638 15.41 9.70 11.91
CA THR A 638 15.08 10.78 10.96
C THR A 638 16.32 11.55 10.50
N ARG A 639 17.35 11.69 11.36
CA ARG A 639 18.61 12.40 11.07
C ARG A 639 19.58 11.57 10.21
N TYR A 640 19.72 10.27 10.48
CA TYR A 640 20.77 9.42 9.86
C TYR A 640 20.27 8.52 8.73
N PHE A 641 19.04 8.03 8.83
CA PHE A 641 18.40 7.13 7.87
C PHE A 641 17.35 7.86 7.00
N GLY A 642 16.70 8.88 7.58
CA GLY A 642 15.78 9.79 6.90
C GLY A 642 14.34 9.66 7.41
N ALA A 643 13.51 10.66 7.07
CA ALA A 643 12.11 10.69 7.49
C ALA A 643 11.26 9.62 6.77
N GLY A 644 10.68 8.71 7.54
CA GLY A 644 9.87 7.59 7.05
C GLY A 644 10.71 6.40 6.58
N ASN A 645 10.29 5.19 6.94
CA ASN A 645 10.96 3.90 6.63
C ASN A 645 12.40 3.71 7.14
N GLY A 646 12.97 4.67 7.88
CA GLY A 646 14.28 4.49 8.56
C GLY A 646 14.24 3.52 9.75
N VAL A 647 13.04 3.23 10.27
CA VAL A 647 12.78 2.31 11.39
C VAL A 647 11.66 1.33 11.03
N ILE A 648 11.87 0.06 11.33
CA ILE A 648 10.82 -0.96 11.46
C ILE A 648 10.51 -1.10 12.95
N HIS A 649 9.33 -0.67 13.39
CA HIS A 649 8.89 -0.79 14.77
C HIS A 649 8.33 -2.19 15.03
N CYS A 650 8.99 -2.94 15.91
CA CYS A 650 8.71 -4.34 16.20
C CYS A 650 8.50 -4.55 17.71
N MET A 651 7.75 -5.60 18.08
CA MET A 651 7.31 -5.84 19.47
C MET A 651 6.68 -4.59 20.10
N ALA A 652 5.87 -3.87 19.31
CA ALA A 652 5.42 -2.52 19.59
C ALA A 652 3.91 -2.29 19.33
N PHE A 653 3.17 -3.31 18.88
CA PHE A 653 1.78 -3.14 18.43
C PHE A 653 0.78 -3.12 19.60
N THR A 654 0.89 -2.10 20.45
CA THR A 654 0.09 -1.89 21.66
C THR A 654 -0.54 -0.50 21.63
N SER A 655 -1.55 -0.24 22.47
CA SER A 655 -2.20 1.08 22.54
C SER A 655 -1.21 2.23 22.80
N ASN A 656 -0.12 1.98 23.53
CA ASN A 656 0.93 2.96 23.80
C ASN A 656 1.74 3.34 22.54
N LEU A 657 1.78 2.51 21.49
CA LEU A 657 2.29 2.95 20.18
C LEU A 657 1.17 3.37 19.23
N THR A 658 0.04 2.66 19.17
CA THR A 658 -0.92 2.86 18.06
C THR A 658 -1.91 4.01 18.29
N ASN A 659 -2.12 4.42 19.55
CA ASN A 659 -3.23 5.25 20.01
C ASN A 659 -2.79 6.45 20.90
N THR A 660 -1.57 6.94 20.74
CA THR A 660 -0.91 7.97 21.57
C THR A 660 -0.57 9.25 20.78
N LEU A 661 -0.26 10.37 21.45
CA LEU A 661 0.02 11.65 20.80
C LEU A 661 1.33 11.65 20.00
N LYS A 662 2.32 10.87 20.42
CA LYS A 662 3.62 10.68 19.74
C LYS A 662 3.54 9.99 18.37
N THR A 663 2.42 9.35 18.02
CA THR A 663 2.28 8.46 16.85
C THR A 663 0.97 8.62 16.05
N LEU A 664 -0.18 8.86 16.71
CA LEU A 664 -1.45 9.11 16.02
C LEU A 664 -1.38 10.24 14.96
N PRO A 665 -0.55 11.30 15.10
CA PRO A 665 -0.38 12.34 14.07
C PRO A 665 0.71 12.02 13.03
N ASN A 666 1.47 10.93 13.19
CA ASN A 666 2.56 10.56 12.28
C ASN A 666 2.01 9.74 11.11
N GLN A 667 2.72 9.75 9.98
CA GLN A 667 2.35 9.01 8.77
C GLN A 667 3.58 8.33 8.18
N GLY A 668 3.42 7.16 7.57
CA GLY A 668 4.53 6.45 6.92
C GLY A 668 5.59 5.85 7.85
N MET A 669 5.25 5.60 9.11
CA MET A 669 6.01 4.66 9.97
C MET A 669 5.84 3.24 9.40
N THR A 670 6.84 2.37 9.58
CA THR A 670 6.70 0.93 9.30
C THR A 670 6.55 0.18 10.62
N ILE A 671 5.39 -0.44 10.87
CA ILE A 671 5.05 -1.06 12.17
C ILE A 671 4.65 -2.53 11.94
N ARG A 672 5.30 -3.47 12.65
CA ARG A 672 4.89 -4.88 12.65
C ARG A 672 3.53 -5.03 13.31
N CYS A 673 2.56 -5.56 12.57
CA CYS A 673 1.19 -5.72 13.05
C CYS A 673 0.82 -7.16 13.44
N THR A 674 1.79 -8.09 13.38
CA THR A 674 1.64 -9.51 13.73
C THR A 674 2.52 -9.88 14.92
N ASP A 675 2.28 -11.07 15.47
CA ASP A 675 3.32 -11.85 16.16
C ASP A 675 4.43 -12.28 15.16
N ASP A 676 5.47 -12.93 15.66
CA ASP A 676 6.51 -13.51 14.80
C ASP A 676 5.96 -14.65 13.89
N PHE A 677 6.63 -14.83 12.75
CA PHE A 677 6.34 -15.83 11.75
C PHE A 677 6.98 -17.17 12.11
N PHE A 678 6.16 -18.17 12.45
CA PHE A 678 6.62 -19.50 12.82
C PHE A 678 6.52 -20.49 11.64
N PRO A 679 7.59 -20.72 10.83
CA PRO A 679 7.55 -21.58 9.63
C PRO A 679 7.27 -23.07 9.89
N ARG A 680 7.30 -23.51 11.16
CA ARG A 680 7.19 -24.93 11.55
C ARG A 680 5.92 -25.25 12.37
N ILE A 681 5.03 -24.27 12.56
CA ILE A 681 3.79 -24.42 13.34
C ILE A 681 2.62 -24.20 12.37
N PRO A 682 2.01 -25.26 11.81
CA PRO A 682 0.95 -25.13 10.79
C PRO A 682 -0.22 -24.24 11.22
N GLU A 683 -0.63 -24.39 12.48
CA GLU A 683 -1.73 -23.63 13.08
C GLU A 683 -1.43 -22.11 13.17
N ALA A 684 -0.17 -21.72 13.35
CA ALA A 684 0.21 -20.31 13.41
C ALA A 684 -0.04 -19.59 12.07
N HIS A 685 -0.04 -20.29 10.94
CA HIS A 685 -0.17 -19.68 9.62
C HIS A 685 -1.52 -19.02 9.38
N ARG A 686 -2.63 -19.64 9.83
CA ARG A 686 -3.98 -19.08 9.67
C ARG A 686 -4.20 -17.85 10.56
N HIS A 687 -3.66 -17.89 11.77
CA HIS A 687 -3.67 -16.76 12.70
C HIS A 687 -2.78 -15.60 12.22
N HIS A 688 -1.59 -15.88 11.67
CA HIS A 688 -0.70 -14.85 11.13
C HIS A 688 -1.37 -14.03 10.01
N LEU A 689 -2.10 -14.69 9.08
CA LEU A 689 -2.86 -13.98 8.03
C LEU A 689 -4.01 -13.16 8.61
N SER A 690 -4.84 -13.73 9.49
CA SER A 690 -5.98 -13.01 10.06
C SER A 690 -5.54 -11.79 10.87
N HIS A 691 -4.49 -11.94 11.69
CA HIS A 691 -3.90 -10.84 12.45
C HIS A 691 -3.34 -9.76 11.52
N ASN A 692 -2.56 -10.12 10.48
CA ASN A 692 -2.01 -9.13 9.55
C ASN A 692 -3.12 -8.29 8.89
N VAL A 693 -4.16 -8.96 8.38
CA VAL A 693 -5.34 -8.34 7.76
C VAL A 693 -6.04 -7.39 8.72
N TYR A 694 -6.51 -7.90 9.86
CA TYR A 694 -7.37 -7.11 10.75
C TYR A 694 -6.59 -6.06 11.54
N ASN A 695 -5.36 -6.33 11.97
CA ASN A 695 -4.53 -5.34 12.67
C ASN A 695 -4.10 -4.19 11.75
N SER A 696 -3.96 -4.42 10.43
CA SER A 696 -3.70 -3.34 9.47
C SER A 696 -4.81 -2.28 9.41
N LEU A 697 -6.04 -2.64 9.80
CA LEU A 697 -7.17 -1.69 9.84
C LEU A 697 -6.96 -0.58 10.88
N LEU A 698 -6.20 -0.84 11.95
CA LEU A 698 -5.84 0.18 12.96
C LEU A 698 -4.78 1.16 12.45
N LEU A 699 -4.07 0.82 11.36
CA LEU A 699 -2.90 1.52 10.83
C LEU A 699 -3.09 2.00 9.37
N PRO A 700 -4.18 2.70 9.00
CA PRO A 700 -4.44 3.07 7.61
C PRO A 700 -3.36 4.01 7.01
N GLU A 701 -2.79 4.88 7.85
CA GLU A 701 -1.80 5.92 7.52
C GLU A 701 -0.33 5.48 7.66
N HIS A 702 -0.08 4.21 8.02
CA HIS A 702 1.24 3.63 8.19
C HIS A 702 1.43 2.42 7.26
N SER A 703 2.67 1.99 7.07
CA SER A 703 2.99 0.71 6.41
C SER A 703 3.04 -0.38 7.47
N CYS A 704 2.37 -1.50 7.21
CA CYS A 704 2.42 -2.65 8.11
C CYS A 704 3.60 -3.55 7.71
N ASP A 705 4.51 -3.83 8.64
CA ASP A 705 5.41 -4.98 8.51
C ASP A 705 4.62 -6.27 8.80
N ALA A 706 4.92 -7.30 8.02
CA ALA A 706 4.26 -8.61 8.07
C ALA A 706 5.23 -9.71 8.54
N ASP A 707 6.34 -9.32 9.18
CA ASP A 707 7.49 -10.15 9.54
C ASP A 707 8.10 -10.94 8.35
N MET A 708 9.11 -11.75 8.64
CA MET A 708 9.86 -12.60 7.74
C MET A 708 9.00 -13.63 7.00
N LEU A 709 9.51 -14.05 5.84
CA LEU A 709 9.04 -15.20 5.08
C LEU A 709 10.20 -16.17 4.85
N SER A 710 10.10 -17.36 5.44
CA SER A 710 10.95 -18.51 5.13
C SER A 710 10.09 -19.69 4.69
N HIS A 711 10.69 -20.66 4.02
CA HIS A 711 9.98 -21.88 3.61
C HIS A 711 9.35 -22.60 4.82
N CYS A 712 8.05 -22.87 4.73
CA CYS A 712 7.32 -23.60 5.75
C CYS A 712 7.66 -25.10 5.72
N SER A 713 7.65 -25.74 6.89
CA SER A 713 7.88 -27.18 7.04
C SER A 713 6.72 -28.01 6.45
N GLN A 714 7.05 -29.13 5.81
CA GLN A 714 6.09 -30.16 5.38
C GLN A 714 6.05 -31.39 6.33
N GLN A 715 6.58 -31.25 7.56
CA GLN A 715 6.56 -32.32 8.55
C GLN A 715 5.12 -32.74 8.91
N GLY A 716 4.78 -34.00 8.60
CA GLY A 716 3.47 -34.59 8.87
C GLY A 716 3.09 -35.66 7.84
N LEU A 717 3.55 -35.52 6.59
CA LEU A 717 3.30 -36.49 5.52
C LEU A 717 4.46 -37.49 5.40
N SER A 718 4.14 -38.78 5.47
CA SER A 718 5.10 -39.84 5.17
C SER A 718 5.40 -39.89 3.67
N SER A 719 6.68 -40.16 3.34
CA SER A 719 7.26 -40.11 2.00
C SER A 719 6.78 -41.19 1.01
N GLU A 720 5.65 -41.85 1.31
CA GLU A 720 5.01 -42.88 0.48
C GLU A 720 3.59 -42.49 0.03
N SER A 721 3.06 -41.35 0.48
CA SER A 721 1.76 -40.83 0.03
C SER A 721 1.91 -39.76 -1.05
N THR A 722 1.28 -39.96 -2.21
CA THR A 722 1.30 -39.00 -3.34
C THR A 722 0.27 -37.87 -3.19
N VAL A 723 -0.08 -37.52 -1.94
CA VAL A 723 -1.00 -36.43 -1.61
C VAL A 723 -0.16 -35.21 -1.27
N GLU A 724 -0.20 -34.20 -2.13
CA GLU A 724 0.45 -32.90 -1.87
C GLU A 724 -0.08 -32.29 -0.57
N GLY A 725 0.84 -32.02 0.36
CA GLY A 725 0.52 -31.34 1.62
C GLY A 725 0.13 -29.88 1.46
N PRO A 726 -0.27 -29.21 2.57
CA PRO A 726 -0.61 -27.80 2.55
C PRO A 726 0.61 -26.94 2.16
N ASP A 727 0.49 -26.25 1.03
CA ASP A 727 1.50 -25.31 0.54
C ASP A 727 1.48 -24.00 1.34
N HIS A 728 1.96 -24.05 2.58
CA HIS A 728 2.04 -22.87 3.44
C HIS A 728 3.04 -21.82 2.94
N THR A 729 4.11 -22.24 2.23
CA THR A 729 5.06 -21.31 1.60
C THR A 729 4.37 -20.45 0.53
N GLY A 730 3.59 -21.06 -0.36
CA GLY A 730 2.79 -20.35 -1.36
C GLY A 730 1.57 -19.64 -0.79
N TYR A 731 1.00 -20.12 0.31
CA TYR A 731 -0.07 -19.46 1.06
C TYR A 731 0.39 -18.08 1.55
N HIS A 732 1.53 -18.00 2.23
CA HIS A 732 2.12 -16.73 2.67
C HIS A 732 2.67 -15.90 1.51
N ALA A 733 3.32 -16.51 0.52
CA ALA A 733 3.86 -15.77 -0.62
C ALA A 733 2.75 -15.14 -1.50
N SER A 734 1.64 -15.85 -1.71
CA SER A 734 0.48 -15.28 -2.42
C SER A 734 -0.20 -14.19 -1.60
N PHE A 735 -0.35 -14.36 -0.28
CA PHE A 735 -0.90 -13.34 0.61
C PHE A 735 -0.08 -12.04 0.61
N ARG A 736 1.24 -12.15 0.72
CA ARG A 736 2.16 -10.98 0.75
C ARG A 736 2.22 -10.21 -0.58
N ALA A 737 1.68 -10.74 -1.67
CA ALA A 737 1.45 -9.98 -2.91
C ALA A 737 0.31 -8.94 -2.76
N PHE A 738 -0.66 -9.18 -1.87
CA PHE A 738 -1.80 -8.29 -1.58
C PHE A 738 -1.53 -7.33 -0.41
N THR A 739 -0.30 -7.26 0.09
CA THR A 739 0.11 -6.30 1.13
C THR A 739 1.16 -5.34 0.58
N ASP A 740 1.28 -4.16 1.19
CA ASP A 740 2.36 -3.20 0.97
C ASP A 740 3.52 -3.36 1.98
N ALA A 741 3.59 -4.54 2.63
CA ALA A 741 4.63 -4.91 3.57
C ALA A 741 5.97 -5.20 2.88
N GLY A 742 7.08 -5.04 3.61
CA GLY A 742 8.40 -5.44 3.13
C GLY A 742 8.50 -6.96 2.90
N LEU A 743 8.97 -7.37 1.72
CA LEU A 743 9.20 -8.78 1.39
C LEU A 743 10.55 -9.26 1.92
N TRP A 744 10.61 -9.50 3.22
CA TRP A 744 11.82 -10.00 3.89
C TRP A 744 11.90 -11.53 3.83
N ILE A 745 12.87 -12.06 3.10
CA ILE A 745 13.12 -13.52 2.99
C ILE A 745 14.08 -13.97 4.09
N SER A 746 13.84 -15.12 4.74
CA SER A 746 14.73 -15.71 5.75
C SER A 746 15.02 -17.18 5.48
N ASP A 747 15.18 -17.52 4.21
CA ASP A 747 15.47 -18.89 3.78
C ASP A 747 16.89 -19.33 4.15
N LYS A 748 16.99 -20.48 4.85
CA LYS A 748 18.25 -21.21 5.03
C LYS A 748 18.90 -21.57 3.69
N ALA A 749 20.20 -21.84 3.69
CA ALA A 749 20.94 -22.13 2.46
C ALA A 749 20.41 -23.39 1.74
N ASP A 750 19.91 -24.39 2.46
CA ASP A 750 19.38 -25.67 1.96
C ASP A 750 17.92 -25.61 1.45
N ALA A 751 17.20 -24.50 1.66
CA ALA A 751 15.79 -24.38 1.27
C ALA A 751 15.55 -24.68 -0.24
N PRO A 752 14.39 -25.27 -0.62
CA PRO A 752 14.12 -25.68 -2.00
C PRO A 752 13.76 -24.49 -2.92
N GLN A 753 13.58 -24.77 -4.22
CA GLN A 753 13.04 -23.79 -5.16
C GLN A 753 11.51 -23.82 -5.17
N HIS A 754 10.85 -22.72 -4.82
CA HIS A 754 9.39 -22.65 -4.81
C HIS A 754 8.81 -21.67 -5.85
N PRO A 755 7.81 -22.06 -6.68
CA PRO A 755 7.22 -21.19 -7.69
C PRO A 755 6.63 -19.90 -7.13
N SER A 756 5.92 -19.98 -6.00
CA SER A 756 5.28 -18.82 -5.35
C SER A 756 6.30 -17.81 -4.80
N MET A 757 7.49 -18.27 -4.39
CA MET A 757 8.59 -17.39 -3.97
C MET A 757 9.19 -16.67 -5.19
N ARG A 758 9.28 -17.34 -6.34
CA ARG A 758 9.68 -16.73 -7.62
C ARG A 758 8.66 -15.73 -8.15
N ALA A 759 7.37 -15.96 -7.93
CA ALA A 759 6.31 -15.01 -8.28
C ALA A 759 6.45 -13.65 -7.55
N LEU A 760 7.07 -13.63 -6.36
CA LEU A 760 7.43 -12.42 -5.61
C LEU A 760 8.76 -11.77 -6.03
N VAL A 761 9.53 -12.35 -6.95
CA VAL A 761 10.74 -11.70 -7.47
C VAL A 761 10.33 -10.61 -8.46
N SER A 762 10.68 -9.36 -8.16
CA SER A 762 10.35 -8.21 -9.03
C SER A 762 11.03 -8.33 -10.41
N PRO A 763 10.27 -8.42 -11.53
CA PRO A 763 10.85 -8.60 -12.85
C PRO A 763 11.56 -7.32 -13.32
N GLN A 764 12.56 -7.51 -14.20
CA GLN A 764 13.26 -6.39 -14.83
C GLN A 764 12.32 -5.62 -15.78
N THR A 765 12.57 -4.32 -15.93
CA THR A 765 11.97 -3.56 -17.04
C THR A 765 12.55 -4.00 -18.40
N LEU A 766 11.84 -3.71 -19.49
CA LEU A 766 12.35 -3.93 -20.85
C LEU A 766 13.29 -2.82 -21.28
N SER A 767 12.97 -1.58 -20.90
CA SER A 767 13.63 -0.34 -21.33
C SER A 767 14.85 0.08 -20.50
N GLY A 768 14.85 -0.20 -19.20
CA GLY A 768 15.83 0.28 -18.23
C GLY A 768 16.71 -0.83 -17.66
N ASP A 769 18.03 -0.64 -17.73
CA ASP A 769 18.96 -1.53 -17.04
C ASP A 769 18.89 -1.31 -15.52
N GLY A 770 18.94 -2.40 -14.75
CA GLY A 770 18.79 -2.41 -13.29
C GLY A 770 17.46 -1.91 -12.72
N ALA A 771 16.48 -1.53 -13.56
CA ALA A 771 15.15 -1.10 -13.13
C ALA A 771 14.17 -2.29 -13.02
N ARG A 772 13.24 -2.22 -12.06
CA ARG A 772 12.35 -3.32 -11.67
C ARG A 772 10.91 -2.86 -11.47
N VAL A 773 9.96 -3.75 -11.77
CA VAL A 773 8.52 -3.55 -11.62
C VAL A 773 8.03 -4.15 -10.29
N CYS A 774 7.15 -3.43 -9.59
CA CYS A 774 6.56 -3.90 -8.35
C CYS A 774 5.61 -5.09 -8.59
N VAL A 775 5.72 -6.12 -7.74
CA VAL A 775 4.89 -7.35 -7.77
C VAL A 775 3.92 -7.44 -6.59
N GLN A 776 3.72 -6.33 -5.89
CA GLN A 776 2.78 -6.17 -4.78
C GLN A 776 1.77 -5.05 -5.07
N ALA A 777 0.60 -5.13 -4.47
CA ALA A 777 -0.37 -4.04 -4.35
C ALA A 777 -1.18 -4.15 -3.05
N ARG A 778 -1.45 -3.01 -2.39
CA ARG A 778 -2.25 -2.99 -1.16
C ARG A 778 -3.70 -3.39 -1.44
N GLY A 779 -4.09 -4.57 -0.99
CA GLY A 779 -5.44 -5.10 -1.14
C GLY A 779 -6.49 -4.38 -0.30
N SER A 780 -7.75 -4.54 -0.70
CA SER A 780 -8.91 -4.31 0.15
C SER A 780 -9.59 -5.64 0.46
N LEU A 781 -10.01 -5.81 1.71
CA LEU A 781 -10.99 -6.83 2.08
C LEU A 781 -12.25 -6.63 1.23
N LEU A 782 -12.86 -7.74 0.81
CA LEU A 782 -14.19 -7.71 0.24
C LEU A 782 -15.19 -7.32 1.35
N HIS A 783 -16.01 -6.28 1.13
CA HIS A 783 -16.85 -5.69 2.19
C HIS A 783 -17.74 -6.72 2.89
N ASP A 784 -18.43 -7.56 2.10
CA ASP A 784 -19.31 -8.65 2.55
C ASP A 784 -18.61 -9.68 3.46
N ALA A 785 -17.26 -9.69 3.50
CA ALA A 785 -16.44 -10.66 4.22
C ALA A 785 -15.70 -10.06 5.44
N VAL A 786 -15.83 -8.76 5.74
CA VAL A 786 -15.23 -8.15 6.95
C VAL A 786 -15.82 -8.79 8.22
N PHE A 787 -17.15 -8.91 8.23
CA PHE A 787 -17.96 -9.62 9.22
C PHE A 787 -17.66 -11.13 9.33
N ASP A 788 -17.37 -11.85 8.24
CA ASP A 788 -17.45 -13.32 8.21
C ASP A 788 -16.55 -14.01 9.27
N ASP A 789 -17.02 -15.15 9.79
CA ASP A 789 -16.15 -16.04 10.59
C ASP A 789 -15.18 -16.76 9.65
N LEU A 790 -13.93 -16.31 9.64
CA LEU A 790 -12.87 -16.90 8.80
C LEU A 790 -12.06 -17.98 9.53
N VAL A 791 -12.13 -18.08 10.87
CA VAL A 791 -11.15 -18.84 11.68
C VAL A 791 -11.77 -19.92 12.58
N GLY A 792 -13.08 -20.16 12.54
CA GLY A 792 -13.67 -21.34 13.20
C GLY A 792 -13.21 -22.68 12.60
N ASP A 793 -13.42 -23.77 13.35
CA ASP A 793 -12.87 -25.11 13.03
C ASP A 793 -13.83 -26.02 12.22
N GLY A 794 -15.02 -25.53 11.87
CA GLY A 794 -15.92 -26.18 10.90
C GLY A 794 -15.75 -25.60 9.48
N PRO A 795 -16.47 -26.08 8.46
CA PRO A 795 -16.51 -25.46 7.13
C PRO A 795 -16.97 -24.00 7.18
N GLY A 796 -16.53 -23.16 6.23
CA GLY A 796 -16.80 -21.73 6.24
C GLY A 796 -16.38 -20.99 4.96
N PRO A 797 -16.49 -19.64 4.93
CA PRO A 797 -15.95 -18.81 3.86
C PRO A 797 -14.42 -18.65 3.96
N ALA A 798 -13.77 -18.37 2.84
CA ALA A 798 -12.35 -17.99 2.78
C ALA A 798 -12.11 -16.51 3.13
N LEU A 799 -10.87 -16.17 3.49
CA LEU A 799 -10.40 -14.77 3.41
C LEU A 799 -10.41 -14.33 1.95
N LYS A 800 -11.00 -13.16 1.65
CA LYS A 800 -11.17 -12.62 0.30
C LYS A 800 -10.60 -11.20 0.23
N MET A 801 -9.52 -11.00 -0.55
CA MET A 801 -8.91 -9.68 -0.79
C MET A 801 -8.81 -9.37 -2.28
N THR A 802 -9.20 -8.16 -2.68
CA THR A 802 -9.25 -7.72 -4.08
C THR A 802 -8.38 -6.48 -4.32
N VAL A 803 -7.84 -6.39 -5.54
CA VAL A 803 -7.13 -5.22 -6.08
C VAL A 803 -7.66 -4.95 -7.48
N GLN A 804 -8.03 -3.70 -7.74
CA GLN A 804 -8.44 -3.24 -9.07
C GLN A 804 -7.22 -2.67 -9.83
N HIS A 805 -7.13 -2.97 -11.13
CA HIS A 805 -6.09 -2.50 -12.05
C HIS A 805 -6.71 -1.57 -13.09
N GLU A 806 -6.91 -0.31 -12.71
CA GLU A 806 -7.61 0.71 -13.52
C GLU A 806 -7.19 0.73 -15.00
N ILE A 807 -5.87 0.70 -15.24
CA ILE A 807 -5.22 0.78 -16.58
C ILE A 807 -5.66 -0.35 -17.52
N THR A 808 -5.96 -1.53 -16.98
CA THR A 808 -6.40 -2.70 -17.76
C THR A 808 -7.89 -3.03 -17.53
N SER A 809 -8.57 -2.28 -16.66
CA SER A 809 -9.92 -2.56 -16.15
C SER A 809 -10.09 -4.00 -15.60
N CYS A 810 -8.99 -4.61 -15.14
CA CYS A 810 -8.97 -5.96 -14.57
C CYS A 810 -9.01 -5.91 -13.04
N ALA A 811 -9.32 -7.03 -12.39
CA ALA A 811 -9.12 -7.24 -10.97
C ALA A 811 -8.19 -8.44 -10.71
N THR A 812 -7.53 -8.45 -9.55
CA THR A 812 -6.95 -9.65 -8.96
C THR A 812 -7.63 -9.92 -7.62
N LEU A 813 -8.13 -11.14 -7.43
CA LEU A 813 -8.77 -11.59 -6.19
C LEU A 813 -7.95 -12.74 -5.60
N GLY A 814 -7.50 -12.58 -4.37
CA GLY A 814 -6.86 -13.64 -3.59
C GLY A 814 -7.84 -14.28 -2.62
N LEU A 815 -7.76 -15.60 -2.49
CA LEU A 815 -8.56 -16.42 -1.60
C LEU A 815 -7.67 -17.34 -0.74
N TRP A 816 -7.87 -17.34 0.58
CA TRP A 816 -7.12 -18.18 1.52
C TRP A 816 -8.04 -18.87 2.52
N ASN A 817 -7.88 -20.18 2.70
CA ASN A 817 -8.58 -20.92 3.76
C ASN A 817 -7.91 -20.64 5.11
N LEU A 818 -8.61 -19.98 6.04
CA LEU A 818 -8.16 -19.70 7.42
C LEU A 818 -8.84 -20.61 8.47
N ARG A 819 -9.69 -21.56 8.04
CA ARG A 819 -10.46 -22.46 8.91
C ARG A 819 -9.54 -23.46 9.62
N GLY A 820 -9.95 -23.89 10.82
CA GLY A 820 -9.24 -24.88 11.62
C GLY A 820 -9.73 -26.31 11.35
N GLY A 821 -9.22 -27.28 12.12
CA GLY A 821 -9.74 -28.66 12.13
C GLY A 821 -9.73 -29.38 10.78
N ASP A 822 -8.77 -29.06 9.91
CA ASP A 822 -8.69 -29.49 8.49
C ASP A 822 -9.95 -29.18 7.63
N ALA A 823 -10.78 -28.22 8.07
CA ALA A 823 -11.99 -27.85 7.35
C ALA A 823 -11.70 -27.15 6.01
N ALA A 824 -12.53 -27.45 5.01
CA ALA A 824 -12.52 -26.78 3.71
C ALA A 824 -13.38 -25.51 3.69
N THR A 825 -13.09 -24.59 2.75
CA THR A 825 -13.98 -23.47 2.45
C THR A 825 -14.89 -23.74 1.26
N PHE A 826 -16.01 -23.01 1.26
CA PHE A 826 -16.87 -22.83 0.09
C PHE A 826 -17.25 -21.35 0.00
N ASP A 827 -17.19 -20.80 -1.21
CA ASP A 827 -17.64 -19.46 -1.53
C ASP A 827 -18.32 -19.46 -2.90
N VAL A 828 -19.44 -18.75 -3.03
CA VAL A 828 -20.00 -18.37 -4.34
C VAL A 828 -19.80 -16.88 -4.55
N LEU A 829 -19.09 -16.53 -5.62
CA LEU A 829 -18.69 -15.17 -5.94
C LEU A 829 -19.47 -14.65 -7.16
N ASP A 830 -20.06 -13.47 -7.03
CA ASP A 830 -20.65 -12.75 -8.15
C ASP A 830 -19.60 -11.87 -8.85
N VAL A 831 -19.61 -11.84 -10.19
CA VAL A 831 -18.66 -11.03 -10.98
C VAL A 831 -18.67 -9.54 -10.59
N LYS A 832 -19.80 -8.98 -10.12
CA LYS A 832 -19.84 -7.59 -9.60
C LYS A 832 -19.03 -7.43 -8.32
N GLN A 833 -19.15 -8.35 -7.36
CA GLN A 833 -18.42 -8.32 -6.10
C GLN A 833 -16.90 -8.35 -6.34
N MET A 834 -16.45 -9.26 -7.23
CA MET A 834 -15.02 -9.42 -7.57
C MET A 834 -14.36 -8.12 -8.09
N LEU A 835 -15.15 -7.23 -8.70
CA LEU A 835 -14.72 -5.99 -9.36
C LEU A 835 -14.85 -4.73 -8.46
N ASN A 836 -15.26 -4.87 -7.19
CA ASN A 836 -15.30 -3.84 -6.13
C ASN A 836 -15.41 -2.36 -6.60
N LYS A 837 -16.56 -1.99 -7.17
CA LYS A 837 -16.78 -0.72 -7.87
C LYS A 837 -17.13 0.43 -6.92
N GLN A 838 -16.13 0.97 -6.23
CA GLN A 838 -16.27 2.10 -5.30
C GLN A 838 -16.36 3.46 -6.02
N GLY A 839 -17.46 3.74 -6.75
CA GLY A 839 -17.73 5.12 -7.19
C GLY A 839 -18.82 5.33 -8.25
N ASN A 840 -19.41 6.53 -8.25
CA ASN A 840 -20.40 6.97 -9.25
C ASN A 840 -19.84 7.07 -10.69
N VAL A 841 -18.51 7.04 -10.87
CA VAL A 841 -17.87 7.06 -12.20
C VAL A 841 -18.01 5.70 -12.91
N ASP A 842 -18.05 4.60 -12.15
CA ASP A 842 -17.97 3.23 -12.69
C ASP A 842 -19.26 2.74 -13.33
N GLN A 843 -20.39 3.43 -13.10
CA GLN A 843 -21.68 3.10 -13.75
C GLN A 843 -21.55 3.06 -15.28
N VAL A 844 -20.71 3.94 -15.85
CA VAL A 844 -20.40 3.95 -17.29
C VAL A 844 -19.63 2.68 -17.70
N SER A 845 -18.67 2.22 -16.89
CA SER A 845 -17.87 1.04 -17.23
C SER A 845 -18.61 -0.29 -17.00
N SER A 846 -19.61 -0.36 -16.12
CA SER A 846 -20.52 -1.53 -16.04
C SER A 846 -21.36 -1.73 -17.29
N LEU A 847 -21.58 -0.69 -18.11
CA LEU A 847 -22.38 -0.75 -19.35
C LEU A 847 -21.54 -1.11 -20.59
N LEU A 848 -20.22 -1.24 -20.46
CA LEU A 848 -19.30 -1.48 -21.59
C LEU A 848 -18.85 -2.94 -21.76
N TYR A 849 -18.95 -3.76 -20.71
CA TYR A 849 -18.42 -5.13 -20.70
C TYR A 849 -19.49 -6.14 -20.23
N SER A 850 -20.01 -6.92 -21.18
CA SER A 850 -21.02 -7.96 -20.93
C SER A 850 -20.45 -9.28 -20.43
N GLN A 851 -19.16 -9.55 -20.67
CA GLN A 851 -18.48 -10.79 -20.24
C GLN A 851 -17.07 -10.50 -19.69
N TYR A 852 -16.61 -11.39 -18.81
CA TYR A 852 -15.30 -11.35 -18.15
C TYR A 852 -14.66 -12.74 -18.19
N ALA A 853 -13.36 -12.81 -18.45
CA ALA A 853 -12.55 -14.02 -18.33
C ALA A 853 -11.91 -14.07 -16.93
N VAL A 854 -12.15 -15.16 -16.19
CA VAL A 854 -11.51 -15.46 -14.91
C VAL A 854 -10.46 -16.53 -15.12
N ARG A 855 -9.19 -16.23 -14.82
CA ARG A 855 -8.08 -17.19 -14.83
C ARG A 855 -7.66 -17.56 -13.41
N SER A 856 -7.51 -18.84 -13.12
CA SER A 856 -6.82 -19.36 -11.93
C SER A 856 -5.30 -19.28 -12.10
N PHE A 857 -4.59 -18.77 -11.09
CA PHE A 857 -3.13 -18.74 -11.07
C PHE A 857 -2.57 -20.15 -10.93
N ARG A 858 -3.04 -20.92 -9.94
CA ARG A 858 -2.48 -22.25 -9.62
C ARG A 858 -2.75 -23.31 -10.68
N SER A 859 -3.95 -23.34 -11.25
CA SER A 859 -4.35 -24.36 -12.24
C SER A 859 -4.19 -23.90 -13.70
N GLY A 860 -4.08 -22.59 -13.93
CA GLY A 860 -4.04 -22.00 -15.27
C GLY A 860 -5.37 -22.08 -16.05
N LYS A 861 -6.43 -22.68 -15.48
CA LYS A 861 -7.78 -22.76 -16.05
C LYS A 861 -8.38 -21.38 -16.32
N ILE A 862 -9.31 -21.33 -17.27
CA ILE A 862 -10.03 -20.13 -17.68
C ILE A 862 -11.53 -20.42 -17.75
N SER A 863 -12.34 -19.56 -17.13
CA SER A 863 -13.80 -19.59 -17.15
C SER A 863 -14.33 -18.24 -17.65
N LEU A 864 -15.41 -18.22 -18.43
CA LEU A 864 -16.09 -16.97 -18.80
C LEU A 864 -17.33 -16.75 -17.94
N LEU A 865 -17.48 -15.55 -17.38
CA LEU A 865 -18.67 -15.09 -16.65
C LEU A 865 -19.39 -14.00 -17.45
N SER A 866 -20.71 -13.96 -17.34
CA SER A 866 -21.61 -12.95 -17.91
C SER A 866 -22.06 -11.95 -16.85
N ASN A 867 -22.06 -10.66 -17.17
CA ASN A 867 -22.72 -9.64 -16.37
C ASN A 867 -24.22 -9.53 -16.71
N GLU A 868 -24.59 -9.89 -17.94
CA GLU A 868 -25.99 -9.92 -18.39
C GLU A 868 -26.74 -11.14 -17.83
N PRO A 869 -27.99 -10.98 -17.37
CA PRO A 869 -28.84 -12.09 -16.95
C PRO A 869 -29.28 -12.91 -18.18
N SER A 870 -29.09 -14.22 -18.14
CA SER A 870 -29.51 -15.09 -19.26
C SER A 870 -31.03 -15.28 -19.28
N HIS A 871 -31.63 -15.28 -20.48
CA HIS A 871 -33.07 -15.54 -20.68
C HIS A 871 -33.55 -16.89 -20.13
N ASP A 872 -32.63 -17.82 -19.88
CA ASP A 872 -32.87 -19.21 -19.47
C ASP A 872 -32.64 -19.41 -17.95
N GLY A 873 -32.38 -18.34 -17.20
CA GLY A 873 -32.11 -18.38 -15.75
C GLY A 873 -30.79 -19.08 -15.37
N GLN A 874 -29.91 -19.36 -16.32
CA GLN A 874 -28.60 -19.97 -16.06
C GLN A 874 -27.66 -18.98 -15.38
N THR A 875 -27.07 -19.44 -14.28
CA THR A 875 -26.24 -18.72 -13.30
C THR A 875 -24.81 -18.38 -13.78
N ASN A 876 -24.62 -18.11 -15.07
CA ASN A 876 -23.31 -17.81 -15.68
C ASN A 876 -22.64 -16.50 -15.20
N ARG A 877 -23.18 -15.84 -14.17
CA ARG A 877 -22.61 -14.68 -13.47
C ARG A 877 -21.85 -15.08 -12.18
N LEU A 878 -22.08 -16.30 -11.70
CA LEU A 878 -21.56 -16.82 -10.43
C LEU A 878 -20.41 -17.81 -10.65
N LEU A 879 -19.39 -17.72 -9.80
CA LEU A 879 -18.26 -18.64 -9.73
C LEU A 879 -18.28 -19.36 -8.39
N ASN A 880 -18.21 -20.70 -8.38
CA ASN A 880 -17.96 -21.43 -7.12
C ASN A 880 -16.45 -21.54 -6.87
N VAL A 881 -16.04 -21.43 -5.60
CA VAL A 881 -14.67 -21.64 -5.15
C VAL A 881 -14.68 -22.56 -3.93
N SER A 882 -13.82 -23.57 -3.94
CA SER A 882 -13.58 -24.42 -2.77
C SER A 882 -12.09 -24.65 -2.55
N LEU A 883 -11.64 -24.45 -1.31
CA LEU A 883 -10.24 -24.61 -0.91
C LEU A 883 -10.15 -25.65 0.22
N ALA A 884 -9.26 -26.63 0.09
CA ALA A 884 -8.92 -27.55 1.18
C ALA A 884 -8.19 -26.82 2.34
N ALA A 885 -7.98 -27.49 3.46
CA ALA A 885 -7.17 -26.99 4.58
C ALA A 885 -5.81 -26.44 4.10
N GLY A 886 -5.38 -25.29 4.64
CA GLY A 886 -4.12 -24.63 4.26
C GLY A 886 -4.00 -24.21 2.78
N SER A 887 -5.06 -24.34 1.97
CA SER A 887 -5.03 -24.02 0.54
C SER A 887 -5.38 -22.55 0.26
N TRP A 888 -4.86 -22.06 -0.85
CA TRP A 888 -5.03 -20.71 -1.37
C TRP A 888 -5.31 -20.73 -2.88
N GLU A 889 -5.77 -19.62 -3.45
CA GLU A 889 -5.86 -19.38 -4.90
C GLU A 889 -5.74 -17.89 -5.20
N VAL A 890 -5.23 -17.55 -6.40
CA VAL A 890 -5.24 -16.18 -6.91
C VAL A 890 -5.93 -16.17 -8.27
N LEU A 891 -6.96 -15.35 -8.42
CA LEU A 891 -7.75 -15.21 -9.64
C LEU A 891 -7.44 -13.89 -10.34
N THR A 892 -7.23 -13.93 -11.65
CA THR A 892 -7.20 -12.73 -12.52
C THR A 892 -8.54 -12.62 -13.23
N ILE A 893 -9.25 -11.52 -13.02
CA ILE A 893 -10.55 -11.21 -13.64
C ILE A 893 -10.30 -10.12 -14.69
N SER A 894 -10.57 -10.42 -15.96
CA SER A 894 -10.25 -9.54 -17.09
C SER A 894 -11.49 -9.32 -17.96
N PRO A 895 -11.83 -8.07 -18.34
CA PRO A 895 -12.98 -7.82 -19.20
C PRO A 895 -12.74 -8.41 -20.60
N LEU A 896 -13.74 -9.13 -21.12
CA LEU A 896 -13.68 -9.68 -22.46
C LEU A 896 -14.07 -8.58 -23.45
N LEU A 897 -13.08 -7.95 -24.07
CA LEU A 897 -13.25 -6.82 -24.97
C LEU A 897 -13.91 -7.29 -26.28
N THR A 898 -15.19 -6.94 -26.44
CA THR A 898 -15.90 -7.04 -27.73
C THR A 898 -15.25 -6.07 -28.71
N THR A 899 -14.90 -6.57 -29.88
CA THR A 899 -14.18 -5.77 -30.90
C THR A 899 -15.16 -5.23 -31.94
N MET A 900 -14.70 -4.31 -32.80
CA MET A 900 -15.48 -3.79 -33.94
C MET A 900 -15.75 -4.83 -35.05
N ILE A 901 -15.34 -6.09 -34.84
CA ILE A 901 -15.39 -7.19 -35.79
C ILE A 901 -16.08 -8.37 -35.10
N GLU A 902 -17.19 -8.81 -35.69
CA GLU A 902 -18.01 -9.91 -35.20
C GLU A 902 -17.21 -11.23 -35.15
N GLY A 903 -17.47 -12.06 -34.16
CA GLY A 903 -16.72 -13.31 -33.93
C GLY A 903 -15.29 -13.17 -33.38
N VAL A 904 -14.77 -11.96 -33.13
CA VAL A 904 -13.45 -11.76 -32.48
C VAL A 904 -13.58 -10.99 -31.17
N ARG A 905 -13.08 -11.58 -30.06
CA ARG A 905 -13.10 -11.02 -28.70
C ARG A 905 -11.80 -11.34 -27.96
N VAL A 906 -11.30 -10.42 -27.11
CA VAL A 906 -9.97 -10.57 -26.47
C VAL A 906 -9.99 -10.11 -25.00
N ALA A 907 -9.30 -10.84 -24.11
CA ALA A 907 -9.05 -10.43 -22.73
C ALA A 907 -7.54 -10.49 -22.39
N VAL A 908 -7.06 -9.62 -21.51
CA VAL A 908 -5.64 -9.56 -21.08
C VAL A 908 -5.51 -10.26 -19.74
N LEU A 909 -4.85 -11.43 -19.70
CA LEU A 909 -4.80 -12.32 -18.53
C LEU A 909 -3.61 -12.06 -17.59
N GLY A 910 -2.91 -10.93 -17.77
CA GLY A 910 -1.74 -10.57 -16.97
C GLY A 910 -0.50 -11.43 -17.26
N SER A 911 0.38 -11.53 -16.26
CA SER A 911 1.52 -12.44 -16.32
C SER A 911 1.14 -13.87 -15.92
N THR A 912 1.82 -14.86 -16.48
CA THR A 912 1.72 -16.26 -16.05
C THR A 912 2.74 -16.64 -14.96
N GLU A 913 3.70 -15.76 -14.65
CA GLU A 913 4.84 -16.03 -13.75
C GLU A 913 4.75 -15.31 -12.41
N HIS A 914 3.98 -14.22 -12.31
CA HIS A 914 3.84 -13.38 -11.13
C HIS A 914 2.38 -13.22 -10.70
N PHE A 915 2.12 -13.14 -9.39
CA PHE A 915 0.76 -12.92 -8.86
C PHE A 915 0.16 -11.59 -9.33
N MET A 916 0.99 -10.55 -9.30
CA MET A 916 0.60 -9.17 -9.59
C MET A 916 1.78 -8.47 -10.27
N THR A 917 1.49 -7.58 -11.22
CA THR A 917 2.51 -6.73 -11.90
C THR A 917 1.93 -5.36 -12.29
N PRO A 918 1.21 -4.66 -11.39
CA PRO A 918 0.42 -3.46 -11.74
C PRO A 918 1.24 -2.34 -12.37
N GLY A 919 2.45 -2.10 -11.85
CA GLY A 919 3.32 -1.01 -12.31
C GLY A 919 3.97 -1.21 -13.68
N GLY A 920 3.78 -2.37 -14.32
CA GLY A 920 4.42 -2.71 -15.60
C GLY A 920 3.54 -2.55 -16.83
N VAL A 921 2.23 -2.31 -16.69
CA VAL A 921 1.31 -2.03 -17.81
C VAL A 921 0.88 -0.57 -17.75
N HIS A 922 0.95 0.13 -18.88
CA HIS A 922 0.74 1.58 -18.95
C HIS A 922 -0.47 1.99 -19.81
N ALA A 923 -0.90 1.14 -20.74
CA ALA A 923 -2.13 1.32 -21.52
C ALA A 923 -2.55 0.01 -22.19
N VAL A 924 -3.85 -0.16 -22.43
CA VAL A 924 -4.43 -1.18 -23.33
C VAL A 924 -5.36 -0.50 -24.32
N SER A 925 -5.41 -0.98 -25.56
CA SER A 925 -6.22 -0.42 -26.64
C SER A 925 -6.60 -1.49 -27.66
N VAL A 926 -7.75 -1.34 -28.30
CA VAL A 926 -8.26 -2.24 -29.35
C VAL A 926 -8.74 -1.39 -30.52
N VAL A 927 -8.25 -1.67 -31.73
CA VAL A 927 -8.53 -0.87 -32.94
C VAL A 927 -8.76 -1.78 -34.14
N ALA A 928 -9.76 -1.46 -34.97
CA ALA A 928 -9.93 -2.10 -36.28
C ALA A 928 -8.93 -1.54 -37.30
N SER A 929 -8.16 -2.43 -37.94
CA SER A 929 -7.17 -2.09 -38.96
C SER A 929 -7.51 -2.78 -40.28
N TYR A 930 -7.99 -2.03 -41.25
CA TYR A 930 -8.14 -2.53 -42.62
C TYR A 930 -6.79 -3.06 -43.16
N PRO A 931 -6.78 -4.15 -43.95
CA PRO A 931 -5.57 -4.67 -44.59
C PRO A 931 -5.13 -3.80 -45.80
N ASP A 932 -4.93 -2.50 -45.58
CA ASP A 932 -4.68 -1.54 -46.66
C ASP A 932 -3.22 -1.49 -47.12
N LYS A 933 -2.96 -2.09 -48.29
CA LYS A 933 -1.97 -1.65 -49.31
C LYS A 933 -0.51 -1.35 -48.87
N GLU A 934 -0.02 -1.77 -47.70
CA GLU A 934 1.39 -1.62 -47.29
C GLU A 934 2.38 -2.10 -48.37
N SER A 935 2.00 -3.12 -49.16
CA SER A 935 2.77 -3.66 -50.28
C SER A 935 2.82 -2.78 -51.55
N ARG A 936 1.83 -1.91 -51.80
CA ARG A 936 1.74 -1.16 -53.08
C ARG A 936 2.55 0.15 -53.11
N ARG A 937 2.96 0.71 -51.96
CA ARG A 937 3.84 1.90 -51.92
C ARG A 937 5.34 1.63 -52.16
N ARG A 938 5.74 0.37 -52.38
CA ARG A 938 7.15 0.00 -52.67
C ARG A 938 7.43 -0.55 -54.08
N SER A 939 6.40 -0.72 -54.93
CA SER A 939 6.57 -1.37 -56.25
C SER A 939 6.83 -0.42 -57.45
N TYR A 940 6.57 0.89 -57.30
CA TYR A 940 6.67 1.86 -58.41
C TYR A 940 8.03 2.58 -58.54
N LEU A 941 9.09 2.07 -57.91
CA LEU A 941 10.46 2.66 -57.95
C LEU A 941 11.58 1.64 -58.22
N SER A 942 11.28 0.50 -58.82
CA SER A 942 12.25 -0.56 -59.15
C SER A 942 12.74 -0.58 -60.61
N HIS A 943 12.24 0.30 -61.49
CA HIS A 943 12.70 0.42 -62.88
C HIS A 943 13.00 1.86 -63.33
N THR A 944 14.13 2.41 -62.87
CA THR A 944 14.96 3.31 -63.70
C THR A 944 16.41 3.35 -63.20
N ARG A 945 17.35 2.78 -63.99
CA ARG A 945 18.78 3.02 -63.80
C ARG A 945 19.11 4.45 -64.24
N LYS A 946 19.81 5.23 -63.40
CA LYS A 946 20.78 6.25 -63.84
C LYS A 946 21.86 6.46 -62.75
N PRO A 947 23.13 6.76 -63.09
CA PRO A 947 24.23 6.73 -62.13
C PRO A 947 24.38 8.01 -61.27
N SER A 948 25.30 7.94 -60.31
CA SER A 948 25.71 8.97 -59.36
C SER A 948 26.44 10.16 -60.00
N HIS A 949 26.42 11.35 -59.37
CA HIS A 949 27.52 11.88 -58.53
C HIS A 949 27.22 13.28 -57.94
N HIS A 950 27.89 13.62 -56.82
CA HIS A 950 28.08 14.91 -56.14
C HIS A 950 26.95 15.97 -56.11
N ARG A 951 26.35 16.32 -54.96
CA ARG A 951 26.85 17.05 -53.74
C ARG A 951 26.73 18.59 -53.78
N ARG A 952 25.85 19.07 -52.87
CA ARG A 952 25.82 20.36 -52.12
C ARG A 952 25.20 21.65 -52.71
N ARG A 953 24.27 22.18 -51.88
CA ARG A 953 23.86 23.60 -51.65
C ARG A 953 23.09 24.31 -52.80
N SER A 954 22.00 25.07 -52.55
CA SER A 954 21.21 25.34 -51.33
C SER A 954 20.05 26.34 -51.61
N THR A 955 19.17 26.54 -50.61
CA THR A 955 18.28 27.71 -50.37
C THR A 955 16.94 27.88 -51.11
N ARG A 956 15.91 28.22 -50.30
CA ARG A 956 14.62 28.89 -50.61
C ARG A 956 13.60 28.11 -51.48
N SER A 957 12.29 28.27 -51.30
CA SER A 957 11.48 28.95 -50.24
C SER A 957 10.02 28.48 -50.32
N ILE A 958 9.23 28.65 -49.24
CA ILE A 958 7.78 28.37 -49.23
C ILE A 958 7.02 29.55 -48.59
N SER A 959 5.94 29.95 -49.25
CA SER A 959 4.84 30.83 -48.81
C SER A 959 3.62 30.43 -49.69
N SER A 960 2.58 29.77 -49.20
CA SER A 960 1.52 30.23 -48.27
C SER A 960 0.46 31.10 -48.95
N GLU A 961 -0.75 30.56 -49.10
CA GLU A 961 -2.02 31.28 -49.31
C GLU A 961 -3.13 30.54 -48.55
N SER A 962 -4.25 31.22 -48.23
CA SER A 962 -5.06 30.87 -47.05
C SER A 962 -6.52 31.36 -47.09
N ALA A 963 -7.30 30.89 -46.10
CA ALA A 963 -8.68 31.31 -45.75
C ALA A 963 -9.80 30.79 -46.70
N SER A 964 -11.08 30.76 -46.31
CA SER A 964 -11.74 31.31 -45.11
C SER A 964 -13.02 30.55 -44.73
N LEU A 965 -13.35 30.43 -43.44
CA LEU A 965 -14.74 30.41 -42.94
C LEU A 965 -14.78 30.59 -41.40
N LEU A 966 -15.43 31.65 -40.90
CA LEU A 966 -15.69 31.89 -39.48
C LEU A 966 -16.88 32.84 -39.31
N THR A 967 -17.98 32.39 -38.68
CA THR A 967 -18.94 33.20 -37.89
C THR A 967 -19.98 32.28 -37.24
N ALA A 968 -19.86 31.99 -35.93
CA ALA A 968 -20.97 31.72 -34.97
C ALA A 968 -20.46 31.09 -33.64
N ALA A 969 -20.00 31.92 -32.68
CA ALA A 969 -19.90 31.54 -31.26
C ALA A 969 -19.59 32.78 -30.40
N ALA A 970 -20.59 33.39 -29.76
CA ALA A 970 -20.40 34.60 -28.95
C ALA A 970 -21.29 34.60 -27.68
N ALA A 971 -21.25 33.49 -26.92
CA ALA A 971 -22.11 33.31 -25.74
C ALA A 971 -21.51 32.40 -24.63
N ALA A 972 -20.19 32.43 -24.42
CA ALA A 972 -19.54 31.71 -23.32
C ALA A 972 -18.20 32.38 -22.94
N ASN A 973 -18.23 33.43 -22.11
CA ASN A 973 -17.00 34.13 -21.73
C ASN A 973 -17.13 34.86 -20.37
N LYS A 974 -17.04 34.10 -19.27
CA LYS A 974 -16.96 34.66 -17.89
C LYS A 974 -16.06 33.89 -16.94
N ASP A 975 -15.95 32.55 -17.05
CA ASP A 975 -15.36 31.73 -15.99
C ASP A 975 -13.84 31.44 -16.14
N GLU A 976 -13.27 31.47 -17.36
CA GLU A 976 -11.83 31.21 -17.57
C GLU A 976 -10.88 32.20 -16.88
N ARG A 977 -11.35 33.42 -16.56
CA ARG A 977 -10.56 34.43 -15.84
C ARG A 977 -10.46 34.19 -14.33
N ALA A 978 -11.22 33.24 -13.76
CA ALA A 978 -11.09 32.87 -12.35
C ALA A 978 -9.96 31.84 -12.13
N LEU A 979 -9.86 30.83 -13.01
CA LEU A 979 -8.96 29.69 -12.86
C LEU A 979 -7.47 30.06 -12.97
N THR A 980 -7.10 30.90 -13.95
CA THR A 980 -5.70 31.26 -14.20
C THR A 980 -5.06 32.07 -13.06
N LYS A 981 -5.85 32.83 -12.30
CA LYS A 981 -5.36 33.59 -11.14
C LYS A 981 -5.09 32.67 -9.93
N SER A 982 -6.03 31.77 -9.62
CA SER A 982 -5.91 30.80 -8.52
C SER A 982 -4.65 29.94 -8.61
N SER A 983 -4.30 29.48 -9.82
CA SER A 983 -3.12 28.64 -10.05
C SER A 983 -1.79 29.38 -9.88
N ALA A 984 -1.72 30.67 -10.24
CA ALA A 984 -0.51 31.47 -10.10
C ALA A 984 -0.24 31.82 -8.62
N ASP A 985 -1.28 32.25 -7.89
CA ASP A 985 -1.17 32.60 -6.47
C ASP A 985 -0.76 31.37 -5.62
N LYS A 986 -1.33 30.18 -5.92
CA LYS A 986 -0.95 28.91 -5.28
C LYS A 986 0.49 28.45 -5.60
N LEU A 987 1.03 28.82 -6.77
CA LEU A 987 2.42 28.49 -7.12
C LEU A 987 3.42 29.43 -6.41
N MET A 988 3.08 30.72 -6.30
CA MET A 988 3.88 31.69 -5.54
C MET A 988 3.99 31.31 -4.06
N GLN A 989 2.89 30.88 -3.43
CA GLN A 989 2.86 30.43 -2.03
C GLN A 989 3.67 29.14 -1.75
N ARG A 990 4.17 28.44 -2.78
CA ARG A 990 4.97 27.20 -2.64
C ARG A 990 6.40 27.31 -3.16
N SER A 991 6.87 28.51 -3.47
CA SER A 991 8.20 28.74 -4.08
C SER A 991 9.17 29.45 -3.11
N ASP A 992 10.41 28.98 -3.08
CA ASP A 992 11.54 29.61 -2.39
C ASP A 992 11.80 31.05 -2.91
N PRO A 993 12.30 32.02 -2.10
CA PRO A 993 12.38 33.43 -2.52
C PRO A 993 13.22 33.67 -3.79
N ALA A 994 14.26 32.88 -4.03
CA ALA A 994 15.03 32.97 -5.28
C ALA A 994 14.21 32.51 -6.49
N ALA A 995 13.42 31.45 -6.34
CA ALA A 995 12.49 30.97 -7.36
C ALA A 995 11.33 31.97 -7.58
N GLN A 996 10.78 32.57 -6.51
CA GLN A 996 9.79 33.63 -6.61
C GLN A 996 10.31 34.81 -7.45
N ALA A 997 11.54 35.28 -7.21
CA ALA A 997 12.12 36.39 -7.97
C ALA A 997 12.25 36.09 -9.48
N VAL A 998 12.64 34.87 -9.85
CA VAL A 998 12.73 34.42 -11.25
C VAL A 998 11.34 34.29 -11.87
N ILE A 999 10.37 33.72 -11.15
CA ILE A 999 8.97 33.58 -11.61
C ILE A 999 8.32 34.95 -11.78
N LEU A 1000 8.52 35.89 -10.85
CA LEU A 1000 8.02 37.26 -10.96
C LEU A 1000 8.63 37.98 -12.15
N SER A 1001 9.94 37.80 -12.38
CA SER A 1001 10.64 38.40 -13.51
C SER A 1001 10.11 37.88 -14.86
N LEU A 1002 9.89 36.57 -14.97
CA LEU A 1002 9.28 35.97 -16.15
C LEU A 1002 7.82 36.39 -16.35
N ALA A 1003 7.04 36.51 -15.27
CA ALA A 1003 5.66 37.00 -15.31
C ALA A 1003 5.60 38.47 -15.76
N LEU A 1004 6.47 39.34 -15.23
CA LEU A 1004 6.59 40.75 -15.62
C LEU A 1004 7.04 40.92 -17.07
N ILE A 1005 8.00 40.11 -17.54
CA ILE A 1005 8.42 40.12 -18.96
C ILE A 1005 7.26 39.69 -19.86
N ASN A 1006 6.58 38.59 -19.55
CA ASN A 1006 5.42 38.14 -20.35
C ASN A 1006 4.27 39.17 -20.32
N GLY A 1007 4.03 39.82 -19.17
CA GLY A 1007 3.06 40.91 -19.04
C GLY A 1007 3.43 42.15 -19.86
N LEU A 1008 4.71 42.54 -19.89
CA LEU A 1008 5.21 43.64 -20.70
C LEU A 1008 5.07 43.35 -22.21
N PHE A 1009 5.40 42.14 -22.66
CA PHE A 1009 5.22 41.74 -24.06
C PHE A 1009 3.75 41.63 -24.45
N ALA A 1010 2.87 41.13 -23.57
CA ALA A 1010 1.42 41.15 -23.79
C ALA A 1010 0.86 42.58 -23.87
N LEU A 1011 1.38 43.52 -23.06
CA LEU A 1011 1.00 44.94 -23.11
C LEU A 1011 1.50 45.62 -24.40
N LEU A 1012 2.71 45.29 -24.87
CA LEU A 1012 3.22 45.73 -26.17
C LEU A 1012 2.38 45.17 -27.33
N GLN A 1013 2.00 43.89 -27.28
CA GLN A 1013 1.14 43.27 -28.29
C GLN A 1013 -0.28 43.89 -28.30
N SER A 1014 -0.86 44.16 -27.12
CA SER A 1014 -2.14 44.87 -26.96
C SER A 1014 -2.10 46.32 -27.43
N THR A 1015 -1.00 47.05 -27.20
CA THR A 1015 -0.85 48.43 -27.66
C THR A 1015 -0.55 48.53 -29.16
N MET A 1016 0.19 47.58 -29.74
CA MET A 1016 0.39 47.50 -31.20
C MET A 1016 -0.92 47.15 -31.94
N THR A 1017 -1.72 46.22 -31.40
CA THR A 1017 -3.03 45.86 -31.99
C THR A 1017 -4.13 46.88 -31.72
N GLY A 1018 -3.99 47.73 -30.70
CA GLY A 1018 -4.95 48.76 -30.34
C GLY A 1018 -4.97 50.02 -31.23
N VAL A 1019 -4.05 50.17 -32.20
CA VAL A 1019 -3.90 51.39 -33.01
C VAL A 1019 -4.41 51.20 -34.45
N VAL A 1020 -5.71 50.91 -34.59
CA VAL A 1020 -6.48 51.12 -35.82
C VAL A 1020 -7.84 51.75 -35.47
N PRO A 1021 -8.10 53.03 -35.79
CA PRO A 1021 -9.34 53.70 -35.41
C PRO A 1021 -10.50 53.33 -36.35
N GLY A 1022 -11.61 52.85 -35.79
CA GLY A 1022 -12.81 52.49 -36.56
C GLY A 1022 -13.63 53.70 -37.04
N SER A 1023 -14.26 53.59 -38.21
CA SER A 1023 -15.19 54.61 -38.75
C SER A 1023 -16.44 54.00 -39.41
N ARG A 1024 -17.45 54.84 -39.63
CA ARG A 1024 -18.88 54.48 -39.73
C ARG A 1024 -19.39 54.19 -41.15
N LYS A 1025 -20.39 53.30 -41.22
CA LYS A 1025 -21.60 53.28 -42.10
C LYS A 1025 -21.50 53.94 -43.49
N GLY A 1026 -21.70 53.15 -44.55
CA GLY A 1026 -22.09 53.62 -45.89
C GLY A 1026 -22.79 52.53 -46.71
N LYS A 1027 -23.78 52.89 -47.54
CA LYS A 1027 -24.42 51.99 -48.53
C LYS A 1027 -23.77 52.22 -49.90
N GLY A 1028 -23.58 51.17 -50.70
CA GLY A 1028 -23.15 51.29 -52.10
C GLY A 1028 -22.92 49.93 -52.77
N SER A 1029 -23.13 49.85 -54.08
CA SER A 1029 -22.89 48.66 -54.90
C SER A 1029 -21.68 48.86 -55.83
N ILE A 1030 -21.33 47.82 -56.59
CA ILE A 1030 -20.38 47.73 -57.73
C ILE A 1030 -18.98 47.18 -57.40
N VAL A 1031 -18.54 46.26 -58.26
CA VAL A 1031 -17.26 45.51 -58.28
C VAL A 1031 -16.25 46.21 -59.18
N PRO A 1032 -14.98 46.45 -58.75
CA PRO A 1032 -13.85 45.73 -59.38
C PRO A 1032 -12.55 45.53 -58.56
N ARG A 1033 -12.01 44.30 -58.63
CA ARG A 1033 -10.62 43.89 -58.97
C ARG A 1033 -9.38 44.66 -58.44
N LYS A 1034 -8.42 43.89 -57.86
CA LYS A 1034 -7.01 44.22 -57.49
C LYS A 1034 -6.84 45.13 -56.25
N THR A 1035 -5.75 45.09 -55.48
CA THR A 1035 -4.48 44.30 -55.53
C THR A 1035 -4.03 43.93 -54.10
N ALA A 1036 -3.03 43.04 -53.95
CA ALA A 1036 -2.53 42.61 -52.64
C ALA A 1036 -1.86 43.72 -51.82
N GLY A 1037 -2.15 43.74 -50.52
CA GLY A 1037 -1.33 44.34 -49.47
C GLY A 1037 -0.98 43.24 -48.46
N VAL A 1038 0.30 43.06 -48.14
CA VAL A 1038 0.78 42.02 -47.21
C VAL A 1038 0.73 42.55 -45.79
N ASP A 1039 0.32 41.70 -44.84
CA ASP A 1039 0.06 42.15 -43.48
C ASP A 1039 1.35 42.48 -42.70
N VAL A 1040 1.50 43.78 -42.40
CA VAL A 1040 2.62 44.31 -41.62
C VAL A 1040 2.49 43.91 -40.15
N VAL A 1041 1.28 43.69 -39.64
CA VAL A 1041 1.02 43.38 -38.23
C VAL A 1041 1.53 42.00 -37.88
N ASP A 1042 1.21 40.97 -38.68
CA ASP A 1042 1.74 39.60 -38.49
C ASP A 1042 3.27 39.56 -38.61
N THR A 1043 3.83 40.37 -39.52
CA THR A 1043 5.29 40.48 -39.70
C THR A 1043 5.96 41.07 -38.45
N VAL A 1044 5.34 42.07 -37.82
CA VAL A 1044 5.81 42.70 -36.57
C VAL A 1044 5.62 41.78 -35.36
N ILE A 1045 4.47 41.12 -35.22
CA ILE A 1045 4.20 40.15 -34.13
C ILE A 1045 5.21 38.99 -34.20
N GLY A 1046 5.42 38.43 -35.40
CA GLY A 1046 6.42 37.39 -35.65
C GLY A 1046 7.88 37.87 -35.54
N MET A 1047 8.11 39.17 -35.29
CA MET A 1047 9.42 39.74 -34.94
C MET A 1047 9.54 39.99 -33.42
N LEU A 1048 8.47 40.42 -32.74
CA LEU A 1048 8.43 40.54 -31.28
C LEU A 1048 8.65 39.19 -30.59
N ASP A 1049 7.98 38.13 -31.04
CA ASP A 1049 8.13 36.76 -30.47
C ASP A 1049 9.58 36.24 -30.55
N LYS A 1050 10.25 36.52 -31.67
CA LYS A 1050 11.67 36.19 -31.87
C LYS A 1050 12.59 37.06 -31.02
N LEU A 1051 12.27 38.35 -30.83
CA LEU A 1051 12.98 39.25 -29.93
C LEU A 1051 12.82 38.84 -28.47
N GLN A 1052 11.61 38.46 -28.03
CA GLN A 1052 11.33 37.93 -26.69
C GLN A 1052 12.14 36.66 -26.42
N THR A 1053 12.16 35.73 -27.38
CA THR A 1053 12.98 34.51 -27.32
C THR A 1053 14.48 34.83 -27.24
N LEU A 1054 14.98 35.77 -28.04
CA LEU A 1054 16.38 36.23 -27.99
C LEU A 1054 16.73 36.94 -26.67
N PHE A 1055 15.80 37.69 -26.08
CA PHE A 1055 16.01 38.42 -24.84
C PHE A 1055 16.02 37.48 -23.63
N VAL A 1056 15.13 36.47 -23.59
CA VAL A 1056 15.14 35.40 -22.58
C VAL A 1056 16.41 34.54 -22.72
N PHE A 1057 16.83 34.21 -23.95
CA PHE A 1057 18.10 33.53 -24.20
C PHE A 1057 19.29 34.39 -23.72
N GLY A 1058 19.30 35.70 -24.00
CA GLY A 1058 20.31 36.64 -23.53
C GLY A 1058 20.38 36.73 -22.01
N LEU A 1059 19.23 36.78 -21.31
CA LEU A 1059 19.16 36.76 -19.85
C LEU A 1059 19.64 35.45 -19.24
N LEU A 1060 19.34 34.29 -19.84
CA LEU A 1060 19.83 32.99 -19.40
C LEU A 1060 21.34 32.83 -19.62
N VAL A 1061 21.87 33.36 -20.74
CA VAL A 1061 23.32 33.41 -20.99
C VAL A 1061 24.01 34.37 -20.02
N LEU A 1062 23.41 35.54 -19.72
CA LEU A 1062 23.92 36.43 -18.67
C LEU A 1062 23.92 35.73 -17.31
N ALA A 1063 22.82 35.12 -16.86
CA ALA A 1063 22.76 34.40 -15.60
C ALA A 1063 23.82 33.27 -15.49
N SER A 1064 24.08 32.58 -16.61
CA SER A 1064 25.15 31.58 -16.74
C SER A 1064 26.58 32.15 -16.72
N TRP A 1065 26.75 33.46 -16.90
CA TRP A 1065 28.04 34.17 -16.89
C TRP A 1065 28.22 35.11 -15.68
N THR A 1066 27.15 35.58 -15.04
CA THR A 1066 27.17 36.58 -13.96
C THR A 1066 26.79 36.02 -12.59
N LEU A 1067 26.72 34.69 -12.42
CA LEU A 1067 26.67 34.04 -11.11
C LEU A 1067 28.05 34.04 -10.39
N THR A 1068 28.68 35.20 -10.43
CA THR A 1068 29.65 35.69 -9.46
C THR A 1068 29.20 37.12 -9.11
N LEU A 1069 28.18 37.24 -8.26
CA LEU A 1069 27.78 38.54 -7.72
C LEU A 1069 28.86 39.00 -6.73
N PRO A 1070 29.46 40.19 -6.92
CA PRO A 1070 30.35 40.79 -5.93
C PRO A 1070 29.57 41.26 -4.69
N GLU A 1071 30.26 41.45 -3.57
CA GLU A 1071 29.71 42.18 -2.44
C GLU A 1071 29.32 43.61 -2.85
N ALA A 1072 28.08 44.01 -2.55
CA ALA A 1072 27.54 45.33 -2.91
C ALA A 1072 27.15 46.14 -1.66
N SER A 1073 28.15 46.57 -0.89
CA SER A 1073 27.94 47.43 0.28
C SER A 1073 27.91 48.93 -0.11
N SER A 1074 26.73 49.56 -0.15
CA SER A 1074 26.63 51.03 0.03
C SER A 1074 25.23 51.56 0.41
N LYS A 1075 25.06 51.81 1.70
CA LYS A 1075 24.35 52.94 2.36
C LYS A 1075 23.44 53.85 1.52
N ARG A 1076 22.24 54.13 2.07
CA ARG A 1076 21.66 55.49 2.10
C ARG A 1076 20.94 55.77 3.43
N LYS A 1077 21.56 56.56 4.32
CA LYS A 1077 20.89 57.52 5.20
C LYS A 1077 21.89 58.50 5.82
N SER A 1078 21.44 59.75 5.95
CA SER A 1078 22.08 60.91 6.59
C SER A 1078 23.44 61.41 6.08
N TRP A 1079 23.72 62.67 6.42
CA TRP A 1079 24.92 63.47 6.16
C TRP A 1079 25.45 64.03 7.49
N LEU A 1080 26.59 64.75 7.40
CA LEU A 1080 27.27 65.55 8.43
C LEU A 1080 28.19 64.77 9.42
N PRO A 1081 29.26 65.41 9.93
CA PRO A 1081 30.56 64.73 10.07
C PRO A 1081 31.24 64.91 11.44
N PHE A 1082 32.39 64.24 11.64
CA PHE A 1082 33.60 64.87 12.22
C PHE A 1082 34.87 64.05 11.86
N LEU A 1083 36.03 64.50 12.37
CA LEU A 1083 37.41 64.01 12.18
C LEU A 1083 37.61 62.53 12.67
N ASP A 1084 38.72 61.81 12.42
CA ASP A 1084 40.11 62.24 12.13
C ASP A 1084 40.92 61.23 11.25
N THR A 1085 42.24 61.42 11.12
CA THR A 1085 43.14 60.92 10.07
C THR A 1085 44.34 60.08 10.56
N LYS A 1086 44.76 59.08 9.74
CA LYS A 1086 46.15 58.59 9.45
C LYS A 1086 46.04 57.39 8.48
N GLN A 1087 46.81 57.25 7.38
CA GLN A 1087 48.27 56.95 7.24
C GLN A 1087 48.63 55.58 7.88
N ILE A 1088 49.39 54.63 7.30
CA ILE A 1088 50.35 54.56 6.15
C ILE A 1088 50.51 53.05 5.74
N ARG A 1089 51.19 52.56 4.67
CA ARG A 1089 51.38 52.90 3.23
C ARG A 1089 52.47 51.95 2.64
N ALA A 1090 52.33 51.47 1.38
CA ALA A 1090 53.31 50.65 0.61
C ALA A 1090 53.52 49.20 1.13
N THR A 1091 54.08 48.22 0.39
CA THR A 1091 54.93 48.26 -0.84
C THR A 1091 54.64 47.09 -1.81
N GLU A 1092 55.17 47.13 -3.04
CA GLU A 1092 54.94 46.19 -4.16
C GLU A 1092 56.17 45.29 -4.49
N GLU A 1093 56.10 44.53 -5.60
CA GLU A 1093 57.17 43.69 -6.24
C GLU A 1093 57.54 42.37 -5.51
N SER A 1094 58.12 41.31 -6.12
CA SER A 1094 58.00 40.61 -7.43
C SER A 1094 58.87 39.32 -7.36
N GLU A 1095 58.80 38.23 -8.16
CA GLU A 1095 57.97 37.77 -9.29
C GLU A 1095 58.07 36.20 -9.40
N ARG A 1096 57.28 35.54 -10.27
CA ARG A 1096 57.48 34.18 -10.88
C ARG A 1096 57.35 32.87 -10.05
N LEU A 1097 56.26 32.14 -10.38
CA LEU A 1097 56.21 30.74 -10.89
C LEU A 1097 56.87 29.59 -10.06
N ARG A 1098 56.21 28.47 -9.72
CA ARG A 1098 54.94 27.85 -10.19
C ARG A 1098 54.07 27.33 -9.02
N PRO A 1099 52.77 27.04 -9.25
CA PRO A 1099 51.81 26.77 -8.18
C PRO A 1099 51.53 25.27 -7.95
N ASP A 1100 51.17 24.92 -6.71
CA ASP A 1100 50.15 23.92 -6.38
C ASP A 1100 49.77 24.03 -4.89
N ASP A 1101 48.57 24.56 -4.59
CA ASP A 1101 47.54 23.90 -3.75
C ASP A 1101 46.23 24.75 -3.65
N LYS A 1102 45.09 24.05 -3.58
CA LYS A 1102 43.74 24.46 -3.09
C LYS A 1102 42.91 25.60 -3.73
N THR A 1103 41.60 25.45 -3.44
CA THR A 1103 40.45 26.38 -3.56
C THR A 1103 40.14 27.06 -4.91
N LEU A 1104 39.25 26.43 -5.71
CA LEU A 1104 37.92 26.97 -6.16
C LEU A 1104 37.32 26.14 -7.31
N ARG A 1105 36.53 25.09 -7.01
CA ARG A 1105 35.71 24.39 -8.03
C ARG A 1105 34.48 25.22 -8.41
N ARG A 1106 34.59 26.01 -9.49
CA ARG A 1106 33.45 26.73 -10.08
C ARG A 1106 32.46 25.74 -10.71
N VAL A 1107 31.21 25.72 -10.24
CA VAL A 1107 30.13 24.98 -10.89
C VAL A 1107 29.74 25.70 -12.19
N ARG A 1108 30.36 25.28 -13.29
CA ARG A 1108 30.04 25.78 -14.63
C ARG A 1108 29.03 24.84 -15.27
N LEU A 1109 27.77 25.29 -15.41
CA LEU A 1109 26.73 24.56 -16.15
C LEU A 1109 27.28 24.17 -17.53
N ARG A 1110 27.31 22.86 -17.85
CA ARG A 1110 27.83 22.41 -19.14
C ARG A 1110 26.81 22.81 -20.21
N PRO A 1111 27.23 23.28 -21.40
CA PRO A 1111 26.30 23.69 -22.46
C PRO A 1111 25.27 22.62 -22.84
N ALA A 1112 25.63 21.33 -22.73
CA ALA A 1112 24.71 20.21 -22.95
C ALA A 1112 23.55 20.17 -21.94
N ASP A 1113 23.80 20.42 -20.64
CA ASP A 1113 22.77 20.37 -19.59
C ASP A 1113 21.80 21.56 -19.72
N ALA A 1114 22.32 22.74 -20.11
CA ALA A 1114 21.51 23.91 -20.42
C ALA A 1114 20.61 23.67 -21.65
N VAL A 1115 21.15 23.06 -22.72
CA VAL A 1115 20.38 22.69 -23.92
C VAL A 1115 19.33 21.60 -23.63
N ALA A 1116 19.66 20.60 -22.80
CA ALA A 1116 18.71 19.57 -22.37
C ALA A 1116 17.55 20.16 -21.55
N THR A 1117 17.84 21.12 -20.67
CA THR A 1117 16.83 21.85 -19.90
C THR A 1117 15.93 22.69 -20.82
N LEU A 1118 16.53 23.43 -21.77
CA LEU A 1118 15.80 24.21 -22.77
C LEU A 1118 14.86 23.34 -23.62
N LYS A 1119 15.32 22.13 -24.00
CA LYS A 1119 14.52 21.16 -24.78
C LYS A 1119 13.26 20.73 -24.03
N ARG A 1120 13.38 20.38 -22.74
CA ARG A 1120 12.23 20.04 -21.87
C ARG A 1120 11.23 21.19 -21.75
N CYS A 1121 11.69 22.43 -21.60
CA CYS A 1121 10.82 23.61 -21.49
C CYS A 1121 10.11 24.00 -22.80
N LEU A 1122 10.63 23.56 -23.96
CA LEU A 1122 9.97 23.68 -25.25
C LEU A 1122 8.95 22.55 -25.46
N GLU A 1123 9.33 21.31 -25.13
CA GLU A 1123 8.46 20.14 -25.17
C GLU A 1123 7.23 20.29 -24.26
N SER A 1124 7.40 20.90 -23.07
CA SER A 1124 6.30 21.19 -22.13
C SER A 1124 5.36 22.33 -22.55
N ARG A 1125 5.42 22.83 -23.79
CA ARG A 1125 4.55 23.90 -24.31
C ARG A 1125 3.76 23.52 -25.57
N THR A 1126 3.82 22.28 -26.05
CA THR A 1126 3.10 21.85 -27.26
C THR A 1126 2.17 20.65 -27.03
N MET A 1127 0.87 20.93 -27.14
CA MET A 1127 -0.28 20.01 -27.31
C MET A 1127 -0.77 19.18 -26.11
N MET A 1128 -1.93 19.59 -25.58
CA MET A 1128 -3.03 18.65 -25.34
C MET A 1128 -3.85 18.49 -26.64
N PRO A 1129 -4.35 17.30 -26.98
CA PRO A 1129 -5.49 17.12 -27.87
C PRO A 1129 -6.80 17.29 -27.08
N LEU A 1130 -7.78 18.02 -27.62
CA LEU A 1130 -9.07 18.25 -26.96
C LEU A 1130 -10.20 17.36 -27.51
N ARG A 1131 -10.82 16.63 -26.57
CA ARG A 1131 -12.20 16.09 -26.56
C ARG A 1131 -12.55 14.81 -27.34
N GLN A 1132 -13.63 14.21 -26.83
CA GLN A 1132 -14.25 12.93 -27.16
C GLN A 1132 -15.71 13.16 -27.65
N VAL A 1133 -16.50 12.08 -27.68
CA VAL A 1133 -17.97 12.00 -27.71
C VAL A 1133 -18.65 12.09 -29.09
N PRO A 1134 -19.31 11.01 -29.54
CA PRO A 1134 -20.38 11.06 -30.53
C PRO A 1134 -21.75 11.25 -29.84
N ILE A 1135 -22.57 12.20 -30.33
CA ILE A 1135 -24.02 12.20 -30.10
C ILE A 1135 -24.69 12.37 -31.46
N SER A 1136 -25.54 11.42 -31.83
CA SER A 1136 -26.33 11.46 -33.06
C SER A 1136 -27.72 10.91 -32.79
N MET A 1137 -28.66 11.81 -32.47
CA MET A 1137 -30.08 11.58 -32.73
C MET A 1137 -30.58 12.75 -33.58
N ALA A 1138 -31.13 12.42 -34.75
CA ALA A 1138 -31.73 13.39 -35.66
C ALA A 1138 -33.23 13.12 -35.73
N ASP A 1139 -34.03 14.17 -35.61
CA ASP A 1139 -35.49 14.11 -35.72
C ASP A 1139 -35.99 15.23 -36.64
N PRO A 1140 -36.43 14.91 -37.88
CA PRO A 1140 -36.89 15.89 -38.86
C PRO A 1140 -38.42 15.83 -39.11
N GLN A 1141 -39.12 16.87 -38.66
CA GLN A 1141 -40.51 17.17 -39.03
C GLN A 1141 -40.58 18.34 -40.06
N PRO A 1142 -41.67 18.52 -40.82
CA PRO A 1142 -42.60 17.50 -41.35
C PRO A 1142 -43.05 17.75 -42.82
N ASN A 1143 -43.74 16.75 -43.40
CA ASN A 1143 -44.81 16.83 -44.42
C ASN A 1143 -44.71 17.80 -45.62
N ALA A 1144 -44.49 17.23 -46.82
CA ALA A 1144 -45.23 17.59 -48.03
C ALA A 1144 -45.43 16.33 -48.90
N ALA A 1145 -46.55 16.23 -49.63
CA ALA A 1145 -47.06 14.97 -50.20
C ALA A 1145 -47.04 14.96 -51.77
N PRO A 1146 -47.66 14.01 -52.50
CA PRO A 1146 -46.90 13.21 -53.46
C PRO A 1146 -47.24 13.46 -54.94
N SER A 1147 -46.39 12.96 -55.84
CA SER A 1147 -46.73 12.74 -57.25
C SER A 1147 -46.12 11.42 -57.75
N ALA A 1148 -46.76 10.81 -58.74
CA ALA A 1148 -46.55 9.42 -59.15
C ALA A 1148 -46.13 9.34 -60.65
N PRO A 1149 -45.99 8.16 -61.29
CA PRO A 1149 -44.80 7.82 -62.05
C PRO A 1149 -44.93 8.03 -63.58
N LEU A 1150 -43.84 7.79 -64.31
CA LEU A 1150 -43.73 6.92 -65.51
C LEU A 1150 -42.26 6.89 -66.02
N PRO A 1151 -41.84 5.93 -66.89
CA PRO A 1151 -40.44 5.53 -67.06
C PRO A 1151 -39.78 5.98 -68.37
N LEU A 1152 -38.48 5.69 -68.52
CA LEU A 1152 -37.90 5.06 -69.72
C LEU A 1152 -36.51 4.44 -69.42
N SER A 1153 -36.01 3.58 -70.31
CA SER A 1153 -34.96 2.59 -70.05
C SER A 1153 -33.71 2.75 -70.96
N PRO A 1154 -32.91 1.72 -71.29
CA PRO A 1154 -31.63 1.47 -70.61
C PRO A 1154 -30.38 1.58 -71.52
N LEU A 1155 -29.21 1.71 -70.90
CA LEU A 1155 -27.87 1.56 -71.52
C LEU A 1155 -26.93 0.85 -70.52
N PRO A 1156 -25.83 0.19 -70.96
CA PRO A 1156 -25.65 -1.21 -70.60
C PRO A 1156 -24.51 -1.49 -69.62
N GLU A 1157 -24.52 -2.72 -69.13
CA GLU A 1157 -23.53 -3.25 -68.18
C GLU A 1157 -22.09 -3.19 -68.75
N THR A 1158 -21.17 -2.73 -67.90
CA THR A 1158 -19.77 -3.16 -67.96
C THR A 1158 -19.46 -3.88 -66.64
N PRO A 1159 -18.70 -4.99 -66.67
CA PRO A 1159 -18.64 -5.89 -65.53
C PRO A 1159 -17.91 -5.24 -64.34
N LEU A 1160 -18.64 -5.00 -63.26
CA LEU A 1160 -18.06 -4.76 -61.95
C LEU A 1160 -17.33 -6.03 -61.50
N THR A 1161 -16.02 -6.07 -61.70
CA THR A 1161 -15.15 -7.03 -61.00
C THR A 1161 -15.39 -6.84 -59.50
N ALA A 1162 -15.95 -7.86 -58.85
CA ALA A 1162 -16.32 -7.78 -57.44
C ALA A 1162 -15.11 -7.34 -56.59
N SER A 1163 -15.19 -6.13 -56.05
CA SER A 1163 -14.25 -5.68 -55.03
C SER A 1163 -14.53 -6.49 -53.77
N VAL A 1164 -13.73 -7.53 -53.55
CA VAL A 1164 -13.76 -8.32 -52.30
C VAL A 1164 -13.74 -7.34 -51.14
N ALA A 1165 -14.83 -7.31 -50.37
CA ALA A 1165 -14.95 -6.45 -49.22
C ALA A 1165 -13.99 -6.94 -48.15
N THR A 1166 -12.78 -6.38 -48.12
CA THR A 1166 -11.76 -6.76 -47.14
C THR A 1166 -12.23 -6.34 -45.76
N THR A 1167 -12.73 -7.30 -44.99
CA THR A 1167 -12.99 -7.15 -43.56
C THR A 1167 -11.72 -6.64 -42.86
N PRO A 1168 -11.84 -5.73 -41.88
CA PRO A 1168 -10.68 -5.29 -41.12
C PRO A 1168 -10.14 -6.42 -40.24
N ASP A 1169 -8.83 -6.38 -39.93
CA ASP A 1169 -8.27 -7.18 -38.85
C ASP A 1169 -8.42 -6.40 -37.52
N VAL A 1170 -8.63 -7.09 -36.40
CA VAL A 1170 -8.48 -6.53 -35.05
C VAL A 1170 -6.99 -6.33 -34.76
N VAL A 1171 -6.63 -5.20 -34.16
CA VAL A 1171 -5.32 -4.99 -33.53
C VAL A 1171 -5.54 -4.63 -32.06
N VAL A 1172 -5.17 -5.55 -31.17
CA VAL A 1172 -5.07 -5.30 -29.72
C VAL A 1172 -3.65 -4.83 -29.44
N SER A 1173 -3.48 -3.69 -28.76
CA SER A 1173 -2.16 -3.13 -28.43
C SER A 1173 -2.08 -2.73 -26.97
N MET A 1174 -1.01 -3.15 -26.31
CA MET A 1174 -0.65 -2.84 -24.93
C MET A 1174 0.68 -2.09 -24.90
N LEU A 1175 0.81 -1.15 -23.96
CA LEU A 1175 2.09 -0.53 -23.60
C LEU A 1175 2.58 -1.16 -22.29
N ILE A 1176 3.75 -1.78 -22.32
CA ILE A 1176 4.28 -2.61 -21.23
C ILE A 1176 5.78 -2.35 -21.01
N ASP A 1177 6.26 -2.41 -19.77
CA ASP A 1177 7.69 -2.31 -19.45
C ASP A 1177 8.14 -3.33 -18.41
N MET A 1178 7.84 -4.61 -18.67
CA MET A 1178 8.31 -5.75 -17.86
C MET A 1178 8.73 -6.94 -18.72
N ALA A 1179 9.85 -7.55 -18.36
CA ALA A 1179 10.44 -8.73 -19.00
C ALA A 1179 9.88 -10.03 -18.40
N VAL A 1180 8.63 -10.36 -18.76
CA VAL A 1180 7.87 -11.53 -18.27
C VAL A 1180 7.14 -12.24 -19.41
N LYS A 1181 6.62 -13.44 -19.16
CA LYS A 1181 5.54 -14.03 -19.97
C LYS A 1181 4.23 -13.29 -19.74
N MET A 1182 3.64 -12.77 -20.81
CA MET A 1182 2.33 -12.12 -20.83
C MET A 1182 1.32 -12.98 -21.59
N SER A 1183 0.11 -13.10 -21.05
CA SER A 1183 -0.94 -13.98 -21.55
C SER A 1183 -2.20 -13.23 -21.97
N PHE A 1184 -2.80 -13.65 -23.07
CA PHE A 1184 -4.05 -13.14 -23.62
C PHE A 1184 -5.00 -14.30 -23.90
N LEU A 1185 -6.30 -14.11 -23.63
CA LEU A 1185 -7.36 -14.95 -24.18
C LEU A 1185 -7.83 -14.33 -25.50
N VAL A 1186 -7.87 -15.11 -26.58
CA VAL A 1186 -8.42 -14.72 -27.88
C VAL A 1186 -9.52 -15.70 -28.26
N LEU A 1187 -10.75 -15.22 -28.37
CA LEU A 1187 -11.86 -15.95 -28.97
C LEU A 1187 -11.95 -15.58 -30.45
N CYS A 1188 -11.84 -16.57 -31.34
CA CYS A 1188 -11.93 -16.38 -32.80
C CYS A 1188 -12.26 -17.71 -33.51
N SER A 1189 -12.47 -17.68 -34.83
CA SER A 1189 -12.87 -18.86 -35.61
C SER A 1189 -11.78 -19.93 -35.77
N SER A 1190 -10.50 -19.55 -35.81
CA SER A 1190 -9.38 -20.45 -36.11
C SER A 1190 -8.06 -19.96 -35.52
N ARG A 1191 -7.10 -20.88 -35.31
CA ARG A 1191 -5.75 -20.53 -34.84
C ARG A 1191 -5.04 -19.60 -35.82
N GLU A 1192 -5.27 -19.84 -37.11
CA GLU A 1192 -4.73 -19.14 -38.27
C GLU A 1192 -5.20 -17.68 -38.34
N SER A 1193 -6.28 -17.34 -37.62
CA SER A 1193 -6.74 -15.96 -37.47
C SER A 1193 -5.75 -15.10 -36.68
N ILE A 1194 -4.93 -15.68 -35.81
CA ILE A 1194 -3.97 -14.97 -34.95
C ILE A 1194 -2.64 -14.76 -35.71
N LYS A 1195 -2.68 -13.90 -36.73
CA LYS A 1195 -1.64 -13.77 -37.78
C LYS A 1195 -0.27 -13.30 -37.28
N THR A 1196 -0.20 -12.14 -36.61
CA THR A 1196 1.11 -11.52 -36.30
C THR A 1196 1.12 -10.80 -34.97
N CYS A 1197 2.21 -10.97 -34.22
CA CYS A 1197 2.55 -10.14 -33.08
C CYS A 1197 3.51 -9.03 -33.54
N ARG A 1198 3.46 -7.86 -32.91
CA ARG A 1198 4.41 -6.78 -33.12
C ARG A 1198 4.97 -6.35 -31.77
N ILE A 1199 6.29 -6.27 -31.68
CA ILE A 1199 6.98 -5.71 -30.52
C ILE A 1199 7.80 -4.52 -31.01
N GLU A 1200 7.47 -3.33 -30.49
CA GLU A 1200 7.93 -2.02 -30.94
C GLU A 1200 7.80 -1.78 -32.45
N ARG A 1201 8.85 -2.05 -33.22
CA ARG A 1201 8.96 -1.80 -34.67
C ARG A 1201 9.02 -3.09 -35.48
N THR A 1202 9.23 -4.23 -34.82
CA THR A 1202 9.42 -5.53 -35.46
C THR A 1202 8.11 -6.31 -35.45
N ARG A 1203 7.69 -6.81 -36.62
CA ARG A 1203 6.52 -7.66 -36.81
C ARG A 1203 6.99 -9.11 -36.90
N TYR A 1204 6.42 -9.97 -36.08
CA TYR A 1204 6.70 -11.39 -35.94
C TYR A 1204 5.49 -12.21 -36.41
N ASP A 1205 5.75 -13.33 -37.07
CA ASP A 1205 4.74 -14.35 -37.37
C ASP A 1205 4.48 -15.18 -36.11
N CYS A 1206 3.22 -15.25 -35.67
CA CYS A 1206 2.85 -16.00 -34.47
C CYS A 1206 3.00 -17.52 -34.63
N ALA A 1207 3.05 -18.04 -35.86
CA ALA A 1207 3.20 -19.49 -36.11
C ALA A 1207 4.66 -19.97 -36.01
N SER A 1208 5.65 -19.08 -36.21
CA SER A 1208 7.06 -19.46 -36.36
C SER A 1208 8.03 -18.81 -35.35
N THR A 1209 7.54 -17.98 -34.43
CA THR A 1209 8.40 -17.20 -33.51
C THR A 1209 8.53 -17.90 -32.14
N PRO A 1210 9.74 -18.21 -31.65
CA PRO A 1210 9.92 -19.14 -30.52
C PRO A 1210 9.49 -18.59 -29.14
N TRP A 1211 9.41 -17.26 -28.97
CA TRP A 1211 8.88 -16.61 -27.77
C TRP A 1211 7.39 -16.26 -27.88
N ILE A 1212 6.65 -16.88 -28.81
CA ILE A 1212 5.19 -16.76 -28.95
C ILE A 1212 4.60 -18.16 -28.93
N LYS A 1213 3.69 -18.41 -27.99
CA LYS A 1213 2.97 -19.68 -27.85
C LYS A 1213 1.49 -19.44 -28.12
N ILE A 1214 0.88 -20.28 -28.97
CA ILE A 1214 -0.58 -20.31 -29.15
C ILE A 1214 -1.06 -21.72 -28.87
N GLU A 1215 -1.96 -21.83 -27.90
CA GLU A 1215 -2.59 -23.07 -27.46
C GLU A 1215 -4.10 -22.90 -27.53
N GLU A 1216 -4.82 -23.90 -28.07
CA GLU A 1216 -6.27 -23.97 -27.88
C GLU A 1216 -6.56 -24.36 -26.43
N VAL A 1217 -7.54 -23.71 -25.80
CA VAL A 1217 -7.85 -23.92 -24.38
C VAL A 1217 -9.32 -24.26 -24.23
N GLU A 1218 -9.59 -25.40 -23.62
CA GLU A 1218 -10.93 -25.76 -23.14
C GLU A 1218 -11.30 -24.82 -21.99
N LEU A 1219 -12.38 -24.05 -22.18
CA LEU A 1219 -12.99 -23.25 -21.14
C LEU A 1219 -13.87 -24.16 -20.26
N GLU A 1220 -14.04 -23.83 -18.97
CA GLU A 1220 -14.87 -24.69 -18.10
C GLU A 1220 -16.33 -24.80 -18.57
N GLU A 1221 -16.93 -25.96 -18.29
CA GLU A 1221 -18.29 -26.32 -18.70
C GLU A 1221 -19.30 -25.20 -18.39
N GLY A 1222 -20.24 -24.95 -19.30
CA GLY A 1222 -21.21 -23.86 -19.19
C GLY A 1222 -20.75 -22.49 -19.71
N SER A 1223 -19.45 -22.24 -19.85
CA SER A 1223 -18.95 -20.99 -20.46
C SER A 1223 -19.09 -21.01 -21.99
N SER A 1224 -20.30 -20.73 -22.48
CA SER A 1224 -20.63 -20.81 -23.90
C SER A 1224 -19.91 -19.75 -24.74
N THR A 1225 -19.11 -20.20 -25.71
CA THR A 1225 -18.65 -19.33 -26.79
C THR A 1225 -19.81 -19.07 -27.75
N GLN A 1226 -20.34 -17.84 -27.71
CA GLN A 1226 -21.23 -17.36 -28.76
C GLN A 1226 -20.56 -17.51 -30.14
N ASP A 1227 -21.40 -17.82 -31.13
CA ASP A 1227 -21.07 -17.92 -32.56
C ASP A 1227 -20.03 -19.00 -32.93
N GLY A 1228 -19.92 -20.06 -32.11
CA GLY A 1228 -19.05 -21.21 -32.40
C GLY A 1228 -17.55 -20.88 -32.39
N SER A 1229 -17.17 -19.76 -31.78
CA SER A 1229 -15.78 -19.32 -31.65
C SER A 1229 -14.96 -20.29 -30.78
N LYS A 1230 -13.72 -20.57 -31.19
CA LYS A 1230 -12.72 -21.32 -30.43
C LYS A 1230 -11.96 -20.38 -29.49
N ALA A 1231 -11.51 -20.90 -28.36
CA ALA A 1231 -10.72 -20.16 -27.38
C ALA A 1231 -9.23 -20.51 -27.49
N PHE A 1232 -8.40 -19.50 -27.65
CA PHE A 1232 -6.94 -19.64 -27.72
C PHE A 1232 -6.26 -18.80 -26.65
N ARG A 1233 -5.30 -19.39 -25.94
CA ARG A 1233 -4.34 -18.65 -25.12
C ARG A 1233 -3.14 -18.28 -25.98
N VAL A 1234 -2.84 -16.98 -26.05
CA VAL A 1234 -1.63 -16.45 -26.67
C VAL A 1234 -0.69 -16.00 -25.56
N GLU A 1235 0.47 -16.64 -25.43
CA GLU A 1235 1.52 -16.26 -24.50
C GLU A 1235 2.70 -15.65 -25.26
N VAL A 1236 3.22 -14.52 -24.79
CA VAL A 1236 4.38 -13.83 -25.36
C VAL A 1236 5.44 -13.68 -24.28
N ASP A 1237 6.59 -14.33 -24.47
CA ASP A 1237 7.72 -14.29 -23.54
C ASP A 1237 8.62 -13.07 -23.85
N LEU A 1238 8.37 -11.95 -23.16
CA LEU A 1238 9.11 -10.71 -23.36
C LEU A 1238 10.54 -10.78 -22.78
N LYS A 1239 10.82 -11.74 -21.90
CA LYS A 1239 12.15 -12.01 -21.34
C LYS A 1239 13.02 -12.72 -22.37
N ALA A 1240 12.52 -13.80 -22.96
CA ALA A 1240 13.16 -14.50 -24.06
C ALA A 1240 13.33 -13.59 -25.29
N TRP A 1241 12.32 -12.74 -25.59
CA TRP A 1241 12.45 -11.72 -26.63
C TRP A 1241 13.61 -10.75 -26.35
N LYS A 1242 13.67 -10.13 -25.15
CA LYS A 1242 14.74 -9.19 -24.75
C LYS A 1242 16.13 -9.84 -24.86
N GLN A 1243 16.27 -11.09 -24.42
CA GLN A 1243 17.51 -11.88 -24.50
C GLN A 1243 17.95 -12.22 -25.93
N ASN A 1244 17.05 -12.14 -26.92
CA ASN A 1244 17.34 -12.35 -28.34
C ASN A 1244 17.48 -11.04 -29.13
N GLN A 1245 17.56 -9.88 -28.47
CA GLN A 1245 17.83 -8.59 -29.12
C GLN A 1245 19.32 -8.20 -28.96
N ASP A 1246 19.81 -7.39 -29.90
CA ASP A 1246 21.09 -6.69 -29.79
C ASP A 1246 21.06 -5.69 -28.62
N GLU A 1247 22.10 -5.64 -27.79
CA GLU A 1247 22.17 -4.70 -26.66
C GLU A 1247 21.95 -3.24 -27.08
N THR A 1248 22.47 -2.85 -28.25
CA THR A 1248 22.28 -1.51 -28.80
C THR A 1248 20.83 -1.27 -29.24
N TYR A 1249 20.10 -2.31 -29.66
CA TYR A 1249 18.67 -2.20 -29.90
C TYR A 1249 17.90 -2.03 -28.58
N VAL A 1250 18.21 -2.83 -27.55
CA VAL A 1250 17.60 -2.71 -26.21
C VAL A 1250 17.81 -1.31 -25.63
N GLN A 1251 19.02 -0.77 -25.71
CA GLN A 1251 19.35 0.60 -25.27
C GLN A 1251 18.65 1.71 -26.09
N THR A 1252 18.03 1.39 -27.23
CA THR A 1252 17.23 2.35 -28.03
C THR A 1252 15.72 2.14 -27.92
N LEU A 1253 15.26 1.23 -27.07
CA LEU A 1253 13.83 1.05 -26.78
C LEU A 1253 13.26 2.30 -26.11
N SER A 1254 12.18 2.85 -26.66
CA SER A 1254 11.36 3.82 -25.97
C SER A 1254 10.52 3.12 -24.90
N ALA A 1255 10.72 3.47 -23.64
CA ALA A 1255 9.82 3.12 -22.56
C ALA A 1255 8.46 3.85 -22.73
N PRO A 1256 7.31 3.18 -22.51
CA PRO A 1256 7.10 1.73 -22.44
C PRO A 1256 7.05 1.07 -23.83
N VAL A 1257 7.40 -0.22 -23.88
CA VAL A 1257 7.44 -1.03 -25.12
C VAL A 1257 6.03 -1.31 -25.63
N SER A 1258 5.78 -1.08 -26.92
CA SER A 1258 4.52 -1.45 -27.56
C SER A 1258 4.47 -2.93 -27.94
N LEU A 1259 3.46 -3.65 -27.43
CA LEU A 1259 3.14 -5.05 -27.78
C LEU A 1259 1.75 -5.11 -28.43
N SER A 1260 1.66 -5.56 -29.69
CA SER A 1260 0.37 -5.66 -30.42
C SER A 1260 0.13 -7.04 -31.01
N LEU A 1261 -1.08 -7.59 -30.83
CA LEU A 1261 -1.58 -8.78 -31.53
C LEU A 1261 -2.53 -8.36 -32.66
N ARG A 1262 -2.29 -8.86 -33.88
CA ARG A 1262 -3.17 -8.69 -35.05
C ARG A 1262 -3.93 -9.99 -35.30
N ILE A 1263 -5.25 -9.95 -35.14
CA ILE A 1263 -6.18 -11.08 -35.28
C ILE A 1263 -7.14 -10.75 -36.43
N SER A 1264 -7.37 -11.66 -37.36
CA SER A 1264 -8.28 -11.40 -38.47
C SER A 1264 -9.73 -11.69 -38.16
N SER A 1265 -10.61 -10.94 -38.83
CA SER A 1265 -12.01 -11.31 -39.01
C SER A 1265 -12.15 -12.77 -39.49
N PRO A 1266 -13.23 -13.46 -39.11
CA PRO A 1266 -13.73 -14.58 -39.92
C PRO A 1266 -14.00 -14.15 -41.38
N ILE A 1267 -14.04 -15.14 -42.27
CA ILE A 1267 -14.29 -15.03 -43.72
C ILE A 1267 -15.58 -15.78 -44.04
#